data_AF-A0A397VWP7-F1
#
_entry.id   AF-A0A397VWP7-F1
#
_cell.length_a   1.000
_cell.length_b   1.000
_cell.length_c   1.000
_cell.angle_alpha   90.00
_cell.angle_beta   90.00
_cell.angle_gamma   90.00
#
_symmetry.space_group_name_H-M   'P 1'
#
loop_
_entity.id
_entity.type
_entity.pdbx_description
1 polymer ?
#
loop_
_entity_poly.entity_id
_entity_poly.type
_entity_poly.pdbx_seq_one_letter_code
_entity_poly.pdbx_strand_id
1 'polypeptide(L)'
;MSSKIRKSIILHKWFEKTLKEDDIIKFDYPAFENIQEIGRGGFGIVYSAYHGGEIYALKTFKSDEANKEVTKDFIKELKQLHTVTSHPNINRFYGITRDSVNNKFMLVLELANGGNLRQYLEKKWQNNTFEISLNEITQISKQITEGLEHLHKSGIIHCDLHSKNILRNNDKFLIADFGLSRKIDDSYNSTVSMIKGVPAYLDPHCHCEPGKKPDEKSDIYSLGVIFWELTSGVPPFSSGYNIFVILTQAFAGYREQAIPGTPTDYANLYRKCWNAVPNERPTISKILEILDLISKKETLQVIKNRNKDLIPALDITINEQPQFYKTMHNDDLSKALIRTTSILKPRRSSNSISKASGDSITKTSSATSEQKTRESSLSGSKNSKRSMNKSIKEFFFGQKFGNADELKYQGQIYYLSRNYKEALEYLSKSLNLNKDDADALRFRGETYFKLKKYQESLADLNRSLELEPNNAVALRSRGKTYYMVNRYDESLADLTKSLEIDSDNAVGLRTRGQTYYMLKCYEKSLVDLNKSLEIDSDNAIALRSRGQVYYMLNRYEDSLTDLTKSLEIGSNDAVTLRSRGQTYFMLKNYEESLTDLMNSLNIDSKNAVTLTFLGKTCFKLKKYNESLEYLRRSLKIDSKNVDALRTRGQVYYMLGDYGNSLEDLNSALKINLNDAESLRARGKAYYFLKKYNESLEDLNKSLIIEPNHPFALRTRGETHYMLEFYDKSLNDLSKSMEFEPKNTFALKSRGQAYYALKRYEESLVDLNKINEIEPNNAVTLRLRGEIYYALERYEESLEDLTKSLEINPDNAIALRLQGKVYYKLKQYNESIIYLNESLRFDPKNVDALIFLGDSYFEIKKFKESSEIWSELLKIDSKNTVALERLGKSYYKLEKYEKSLEYLTKLLNIDPKNITALRTRGQTYYMTRKYGNSLEDLDKALEINPNDAESLRARGKTNYNLGKYEESLKDLTKSLELKPNHLFALKSLGQTYYMLNRYEESLANLAKCLELDPNNSNRAATLRLGGEVCYMLKYYDKSLKYLTESLELEPKNAVAIKFLALSYFELKRYKESSENLAKVLKTDPKNAIALEFLGRSYYKLGNYMESVEILTKLLNLNNESKNNNALRTRGQAYCMLESYNSSLKDLNKVLDTEPNDAEALRARGKTYYHLKKYKKSLEDLTKSLELEQGHPFALRSRGKTHFMLCHYEESLADLNKSLEHEPDNIDALKSRVKTYSELGRKEEMQADLNQIILIEERKRKEDHLKTLKESLGLKG
;
A
#
# COMPACT_ATOMS: atom_id res chain seq x y z
N MET A 1 26.23 37.97 -4.43
CA MET A 1 26.32 37.45 -5.83
C MET A 1 27.55 36.55 -5.94
N SER A 2 27.40 35.27 -6.29
CA SER A 2 28.54 34.34 -6.39
C SER A 2 29.45 34.65 -7.59
N SER A 3 30.74 34.30 -7.50
CA SER A 3 31.74 34.56 -8.57
C SER A 3 31.38 33.89 -9.91
N LYS A 4 30.55 32.84 -9.89
CA LYS A 4 29.98 32.17 -11.08
C LYS A 4 29.07 33.08 -11.90
N ILE A 5 28.24 33.90 -11.23
CA ILE A 5 27.29 34.82 -11.92
C ILE A 5 28.07 35.96 -12.60
N ARG A 6 29.11 36.50 -11.93
CA ARG A 6 29.96 37.56 -12.49
C ARG A 6 30.74 37.10 -13.73
N LYS A 7 31.24 35.86 -13.75
CA LYS A 7 31.95 35.28 -14.90
C LYS A 7 31.02 34.98 -16.09
N SER A 8 29.79 34.51 -15.84
CA SER A 8 28.79 34.27 -16.90
C SER A 8 28.38 35.56 -17.63
N ILE A 9 28.24 36.67 -16.89
CA ILE A 9 27.88 37.98 -17.44
C ILE A 9 28.99 38.55 -18.35
N ILE A 10 30.28 38.37 -18.00
CA ILE A 10 31.41 38.82 -18.82
C ILE A 10 31.48 38.03 -20.14
N LEU A 11 31.27 36.71 -20.09
CA LEU A 11 31.30 35.83 -21.25
C LEU A 11 30.17 36.12 -22.24
N HIS A 12 28.96 36.38 -21.70
CA HIS A 12 27.81 36.76 -22.51
C HIS A 12 28.02 38.12 -23.19
N LYS A 13 28.62 39.10 -22.49
CA LYS A 13 28.98 40.40 -23.09
C LYS A 13 30.04 40.29 -24.19
N TRP A 14 31.05 39.42 -24.04
CA TRP A 14 32.04 39.19 -25.11
C TRP A 14 31.38 38.56 -26.34
N PHE A 15 30.54 37.54 -26.15
CA PHE A 15 29.85 36.86 -27.25
C PHE A 15 28.95 37.81 -28.06
N GLU A 16 28.13 38.62 -27.38
CA GLU A 16 27.27 39.62 -28.04
C GLU A 16 28.06 40.77 -28.68
N LYS A 17 29.29 41.04 -28.20
CA LYS A 17 30.21 42.01 -28.81
C LYS A 17 30.84 41.48 -30.10
N THR A 18 31.40 40.27 -30.09
CA THR A 18 32.04 39.63 -31.26
C THR A 18 31.05 39.43 -32.40
N LEU A 19 29.79 39.09 -32.10
CA LEU A 19 28.73 38.98 -33.12
C LEU A 19 28.43 40.31 -33.83
N LYS A 20 28.59 41.44 -33.14
CA LYS A 20 28.34 42.79 -33.70
C LYS A 20 29.55 43.40 -34.41
N GLU A 21 30.76 43.09 -33.96
CA GLU A 21 31.99 43.66 -34.54
C GLU A 21 32.45 42.93 -35.82
N ASP A 22 32.28 41.61 -35.89
CA ASP A 22 32.79 40.77 -36.99
C ASP A 22 31.68 40.27 -37.96
N ASP A 23 30.46 40.82 -37.87
CA ASP A 23 29.28 40.47 -38.71
C ASP A 23 29.00 38.95 -38.80
N ILE A 24 29.21 38.22 -37.69
CA ILE A 24 29.07 36.76 -37.60
C ILE A 24 27.61 36.39 -37.33
N ILE A 25 27.06 35.48 -38.12
CA ILE A 25 25.68 34.98 -37.93
C ILE A 25 25.59 34.15 -36.64
N LYS A 26 24.61 34.48 -35.80
CA LYS A 26 24.22 33.69 -34.61
C LYS A 26 23.07 32.76 -34.96
N PHE A 27 23.30 31.46 -34.87
CA PHE A 27 22.24 30.46 -34.99
C PHE A 27 21.64 30.15 -33.62
N ASP A 28 20.32 30.07 -33.54
CA ASP A 28 19.64 29.69 -32.31
C ASP A 28 19.75 28.17 -32.10
N TYR A 29 20.37 27.75 -30.99
CA TYR A 29 20.69 26.35 -30.75
C TYR A 29 19.44 25.44 -30.71
N PRO A 30 18.33 25.83 -30.04
CA PRO A 30 17.12 25.03 -30.01
C PRO A 30 16.43 24.87 -31.36
N ALA A 31 16.75 25.70 -32.35
CA ALA A 31 16.23 25.59 -33.71
C ALA A 31 16.99 24.57 -34.57
N PHE A 32 18.02 23.91 -34.02
CA PHE A 32 18.67 22.77 -34.67
C PHE A 32 17.95 21.46 -34.30
N GLU A 33 17.60 20.68 -35.31
CA GLU A 33 16.90 19.41 -35.18
C GLU A 33 17.80 18.22 -35.54
N ASN A 34 17.48 17.04 -35.01
CA ASN A 34 18.16 15.77 -35.32
C ASN A 34 19.71 15.86 -35.20
N ILE A 35 20.17 16.33 -34.04
CA ILE A 35 21.60 16.49 -33.75
C ILE A 35 22.22 15.11 -33.52
N GLN A 36 23.14 14.67 -34.40
CA GLN A 36 23.80 13.37 -34.32
C GLN A 36 25.32 13.51 -34.32
N GLU A 37 26.02 12.76 -33.46
CA GLU A 37 27.48 12.75 -33.47
C GLU A 37 28.01 12.06 -34.73
N ILE A 38 28.77 12.79 -35.55
CA ILE A 38 29.34 12.29 -36.81
C ILE A 38 30.86 12.11 -36.75
N GLY A 39 31.52 12.64 -35.73
CA GLY A 39 32.95 12.45 -35.54
C GLY A 39 33.47 12.97 -34.20
N ARG A 40 34.45 12.27 -33.64
CA ARG A 40 35.12 12.65 -32.39
C ARG A 40 36.63 12.54 -32.55
N GLY A 41 37.35 13.60 -32.19
CA GLY A 41 38.79 13.72 -32.41
C GLY A 41 39.56 14.34 -31.25
N GLY A 42 40.85 14.63 -31.50
CA GLY A 42 41.75 15.26 -30.54
C GLY A 42 41.27 16.64 -30.08
N PHE A 43 40.59 17.38 -30.96
CA PHE A 43 40.22 18.78 -30.77
C PHE A 43 38.74 19.00 -30.38
N GLY A 44 37.90 17.97 -30.42
CA GLY A 44 36.48 18.09 -30.06
C GLY A 44 35.57 17.05 -30.69
N ILE A 45 34.26 17.29 -30.62
CA ILE A 45 33.20 16.45 -31.19
C ILE A 45 32.45 17.25 -32.25
N VAL A 46 32.17 16.64 -33.39
CA VAL A 46 31.39 17.20 -34.50
C VAL A 46 30.05 16.49 -34.58
N TYR A 47 28.97 17.26 -34.66
CA TYR A 47 27.60 16.77 -34.82
C TYR A 47 27.03 17.19 -36.18
N SER A 48 26.21 16.39 -36.84
CA SER A 48 25.32 16.87 -37.90
C SER A 48 24.02 17.39 -37.28
N ALA A 49 23.43 18.43 -37.85
CA ALA A 49 22.17 19.00 -37.38
C ALA A 49 21.38 19.67 -38.53
N TYR A 50 20.06 19.57 -38.50
CA TYR A 50 19.15 20.21 -39.46
C TYR A 50 18.76 21.61 -38.96
N HIS A 51 18.75 22.61 -39.84
CA HIS A 51 18.23 23.93 -39.51
C HIS A 51 17.70 24.62 -40.77
N GLY A 52 16.43 25.04 -40.75
CA GLY A 52 15.82 25.78 -41.86
C GLY A 52 15.79 25.02 -43.19
N GLY A 53 15.72 23.68 -43.17
CA GLY A 53 15.70 22.83 -44.37
C GLY A 53 17.08 22.38 -44.89
N GLU A 54 18.16 22.90 -44.34
CA GLU A 54 19.54 22.55 -44.69
C GLU A 54 20.23 21.77 -43.56
N ILE A 55 21.34 21.08 -43.87
CA ILE A 55 22.11 20.29 -42.88
C ILE A 55 23.47 20.94 -42.64
N TYR A 56 23.81 21.14 -41.37
CA TYR A 56 25.05 21.75 -40.91
C TYR A 56 25.88 20.80 -40.05
N ALA A 57 27.17 21.08 -39.96
CA ALA A 57 28.08 20.44 -39.02
C ALA A 57 28.35 21.38 -37.82
N LEU A 58 28.04 20.93 -36.60
CA LEU A 58 28.27 21.64 -35.35
C LEU A 58 29.54 21.10 -34.66
N LYS A 59 30.62 21.88 -34.66
CA LYS A 59 31.90 21.50 -34.01
C LYS A 59 32.00 22.08 -32.60
N THR A 60 32.16 21.19 -31.62
CA THR A 60 32.49 21.52 -30.21
C THR A 60 33.99 21.45 -29.96
N PHE A 61 34.43 22.04 -28.86
CA PHE A 61 35.82 21.99 -28.38
C PHE A 61 35.86 21.35 -26.99
N LYS A 62 36.94 20.63 -26.65
CA LYS A 62 37.11 20.05 -25.31
C LYS A 62 37.26 21.18 -24.28
N SER A 63 36.38 21.22 -23.27
CA SER A 63 36.46 22.20 -22.18
C SER A 63 36.88 21.52 -20.89
N ASP A 64 38.07 21.86 -20.37
CA ASP A 64 38.40 21.68 -18.96
C ASP A 64 37.71 22.79 -18.13
N GLU A 65 37.32 22.48 -16.91
CA GLU A 65 36.36 23.16 -16.03
C GLU A 65 36.30 24.71 -16.02
N ALA A 66 35.07 25.24 -16.04
CA ALA A 66 34.62 26.51 -15.44
C ALA A 66 35.48 27.80 -15.58
N ASN A 67 35.47 28.37 -16.79
CA ASN A 67 35.66 29.79 -17.10
C ASN A 67 36.98 30.46 -16.67
N LYS A 68 37.94 30.43 -17.60
CA LYS A 68 38.74 31.59 -18.02
C LYS A 68 38.81 31.67 -19.55
N GLU A 69 37.90 32.50 -20.08
CA GLU A 69 37.84 33.05 -21.44
C GLU A 69 37.55 32.01 -22.53
N VAL A 70 36.59 32.30 -23.44
CA VAL A 70 36.25 31.42 -24.58
C VAL A 70 37.53 30.80 -25.13
N THR A 71 37.57 29.46 -25.16
CA THR A 71 38.78 28.65 -25.41
C THR A 71 39.65 29.37 -26.46
N LYS A 72 40.88 29.77 -26.13
CA LYS A 72 41.76 30.48 -27.08
C LYS A 72 41.79 29.79 -28.44
N ASP A 73 41.68 28.46 -28.44
CA ASP A 73 41.58 27.60 -29.61
C ASP A 73 40.27 27.79 -30.40
N PHE A 74 39.11 27.96 -29.74
CA PHE A 74 37.83 28.30 -30.39
C PHE A 74 37.90 29.68 -31.05
N ILE A 75 38.39 30.71 -30.34
CA ILE A 75 38.50 32.07 -30.89
C ILE A 75 39.48 32.08 -32.08
N LYS A 76 40.59 31.36 -31.95
CA LYS A 76 41.62 31.27 -32.98
C LYS A 76 41.09 30.60 -34.24
N GLU A 77 40.44 29.44 -34.10
CA GLU A 77 39.85 28.73 -35.23
C GLU A 77 38.70 29.53 -35.87
N LEU A 78 37.82 30.16 -35.07
CA LEU A 78 36.77 31.07 -35.54
C LEU A 78 37.34 32.19 -36.44
N LYS A 79 38.35 32.92 -35.96
CA LYS A 79 38.94 34.05 -36.69
C LYS A 79 39.60 33.61 -37.99
N GLN A 80 40.30 32.48 -37.97
CA GLN A 80 40.96 31.94 -39.16
C GLN A 80 39.94 31.50 -40.19
N LEU A 81 38.94 30.70 -39.81
CA LEU A 81 37.86 30.27 -40.71
C LEU A 81 37.09 31.44 -41.31
N HIS A 82 36.72 32.43 -40.48
CA HIS A 82 36.02 33.62 -40.97
C HIS A 82 36.83 34.41 -42.01
N THR A 83 38.17 34.40 -41.93
CA THR A 83 39.04 35.09 -42.91
C THR A 83 39.01 34.43 -44.30
N VAL A 84 38.82 33.11 -44.37
CA VAL A 84 39.04 32.33 -45.60
C VAL A 84 37.79 31.56 -46.09
N THR A 85 36.65 31.75 -45.44
CA THR A 85 35.43 30.94 -45.66
C THR A 85 34.78 31.09 -47.05
N SER A 86 35.19 32.06 -47.86
CA SER A 86 34.59 32.34 -49.17
C SER A 86 35.14 31.46 -50.30
N HIS A 87 36.22 30.69 -50.06
CA HIS A 87 36.85 29.87 -51.09
C HIS A 87 36.14 28.52 -51.29
N PRO A 88 35.91 28.06 -52.53
CA PRO A 88 35.17 26.82 -52.81
C PRO A 88 35.86 25.51 -52.37
N ASN A 89 37.13 25.58 -51.96
CA ASN A 89 37.94 24.44 -51.47
C ASN A 89 38.33 24.54 -50.00
N ILE A 90 37.65 25.39 -49.23
CA ILE A 90 37.79 25.49 -47.77
C ILE A 90 36.43 25.21 -47.15
N ASN A 91 36.42 24.46 -46.04
CA ASN A 91 35.18 24.11 -45.37
C ASN A 91 34.46 25.37 -44.89
N ARG A 92 33.27 25.65 -45.43
CA ARG A 92 32.61 26.93 -45.20
C ARG A 92 32.12 27.07 -43.77
N PHE A 93 32.37 28.24 -43.20
CA PHE A 93 31.89 28.68 -41.90
C PHE A 93 30.66 29.57 -42.08
N TYR A 94 29.56 29.17 -41.44
CA TYR A 94 28.27 29.88 -41.52
C TYR A 94 28.02 30.79 -40.32
N GLY A 95 28.53 30.44 -39.14
CA GLY A 95 28.26 31.20 -37.93
C GLY A 95 28.53 30.40 -36.67
N ILE A 96 27.99 30.88 -35.54
CA ILE A 96 28.17 30.25 -34.23
C ILE A 96 26.84 29.98 -33.55
N THR A 97 26.82 28.95 -32.71
CA THR A 97 25.69 28.67 -31.82
C THR A 97 26.18 28.33 -30.42
N ARG A 98 25.26 28.36 -29.44
CA ARG A 98 25.55 28.07 -28.04
C ARG A 98 24.49 27.15 -27.48
N ASP A 99 24.92 25.96 -27.09
CA ASP A 99 24.12 25.07 -26.26
C ASP A 99 24.01 25.69 -24.86
N SER A 100 22.82 26.21 -24.54
CA SER A 100 22.52 26.87 -23.26
C SER A 100 22.43 25.89 -22.09
N VAL A 101 22.13 24.61 -22.35
CA VAL A 101 21.98 23.55 -21.35
C VAL A 101 23.35 23.08 -20.87
N ASN A 102 24.26 22.80 -21.82
CA ASN A 102 25.61 22.34 -21.50
C ASN A 102 26.66 23.46 -21.49
N ASN A 103 26.24 24.70 -21.78
CA ASN A 103 27.07 25.90 -21.83
C ASN A 103 28.29 25.78 -22.77
N LYS A 104 28.09 25.19 -23.96
CA LYS A 104 29.16 24.97 -24.96
C LYS A 104 28.97 25.86 -26.19
N PHE A 105 30.04 26.53 -26.62
CA PHE A 105 30.09 27.23 -27.91
C PHE A 105 30.43 26.24 -29.03
N MET A 106 29.75 26.40 -30.17
CA MET A 106 29.90 25.53 -31.33
C MET A 106 30.05 26.36 -32.60
N LEU A 107 30.95 25.92 -33.49
CA LEU A 107 31.05 26.47 -34.85
C LEU A 107 30.02 25.78 -35.74
N VAL A 108 29.28 26.56 -36.52
CA VAL A 108 28.33 26.08 -37.55
C VAL A 108 29.06 26.08 -38.88
N LEU A 109 29.33 24.88 -39.40
CA LEU A 109 30.13 24.63 -40.59
C LEU A 109 29.30 23.91 -41.66
N GLU A 110 29.78 23.96 -42.90
CA GLU A 110 29.27 23.13 -44.00
C GLU A 110 29.39 21.64 -43.64
N LEU A 111 28.29 20.90 -43.82
CA LEU A 111 28.34 19.45 -43.68
C LEU A 111 28.85 18.83 -44.98
N ALA A 112 30.03 18.24 -44.92
CA ALA A 112 30.58 17.47 -46.04
C ALA A 112 29.94 16.06 -46.10
N ASN A 113 29.06 15.85 -47.08
CA ASN A 113 28.26 14.62 -47.19
C ASN A 113 29.04 13.37 -47.66
N GLY A 114 30.26 13.54 -48.18
CA GLY A 114 31.10 12.49 -48.73
C GLY A 114 32.08 11.86 -47.73
N GLY A 115 32.10 12.32 -46.47
CA GLY A 115 33.10 11.95 -45.47
C GLY A 115 34.46 12.62 -45.72
N ASN A 116 35.54 12.10 -45.13
CA ASN A 116 36.90 12.61 -45.39
C ASN A 116 37.61 11.85 -46.53
N LEU A 117 38.69 12.42 -47.05
CA LEU A 117 39.46 11.87 -48.16
C LEU A 117 39.97 10.45 -47.86
N ARG A 118 40.38 10.18 -46.62
CA ARG A 118 40.79 8.82 -46.20
C ARG A 118 39.67 7.80 -46.45
N GLN A 119 38.47 8.08 -45.93
CA GLN A 119 37.30 7.23 -46.10
C GLN A 119 36.91 7.10 -47.58
N TYR A 120 37.11 8.16 -48.37
CA TYR A 120 36.88 8.13 -49.80
C TYR A 120 37.80 7.13 -50.52
N LEU A 121 39.10 7.19 -50.23
CA LEU A 121 40.09 6.27 -50.80
C LEU A 121 39.87 4.83 -50.34
N GLU A 122 39.46 4.60 -49.08
CA GLU A 122 39.10 3.28 -48.57
C GLU A 122 37.95 2.64 -49.36
N LYS A 123 36.93 3.43 -49.74
CA LYS A 123 35.77 2.96 -50.53
C LYS A 123 36.13 2.54 -51.96
N LYS A 124 37.27 3.00 -52.50
CA LYS A 124 37.76 2.64 -53.84
C LYS A 124 38.43 1.25 -53.89
N TRP A 125 38.65 0.61 -52.73
CA TRP A 125 39.12 -0.76 -52.69
C TRP A 125 37.99 -1.75 -52.98
N GLN A 126 38.06 -2.46 -54.10
CA GLN A 126 37.14 -3.55 -54.45
C GLN A 126 37.94 -4.82 -54.76
N ASN A 127 37.51 -5.97 -54.24
CA ASN A 127 38.19 -7.26 -54.45
C ASN A 127 39.72 -7.20 -54.19
N ASN A 128 40.15 -6.51 -53.12
CA ASN A 128 41.57 -6.28 -52.78
C ASN A 128 42.40 -5.55 -53.86
N THR A 129 41.74 -4.83 -54.76
CA THR A 129 42.38 -3.94 -55.74
C THR A 129 41.84 -2.52 -55.54
N PHE A 130 42.73 -1.55 -55.41
CA PHE A 130 42.41 -0.13 -55.44
C PHE A 130 42.54 0.38 -56.86
N GLU A 131 41.52 1.08 -57.34
CA GLU A 131 41.52 1.68 -58.68
C GLU A 131 41.06 3.14 -58.62
N ILE A 132 41.82 4.04 -59.23
CA ILE A 132 41.48 5.46 -59.34
C ILE A 132 42.03 6.03 -60.66
N SER A 133 41.28 6.91 -61.32
CA SER A 133 41.72 7.51 -62.59
C SER A 133 42.68 8.68 -62.38
N LEU A 134 43.58 8.91 -63.33
CA LEU A 134 44.50 10.05 -63.29
C LEU A 134 43.78 11.39 -63.29
N ASN A 135 42.69 11.52 -64.06
CA ASN A 135 41.85 12.73 -64.07
C ASN A 135 41.30 13.03 -62.68
N GLU A 136 40.81 12.00 -62.00
CA GLU A 136 40.28 12.12 -60.64
C GLU A 136 41.38 12.49 -59.63
N ILE A 137 42.55 11.83 -59.68
CA ILE A 137 43.70 12.20 -58.83
C ILE A 137 44.11 13.64 -59.06
N THR A 138 44.24 14.06 -60.32
CA THR A 138 44.72 15.40 -60.67
C THR A 138 43.70 16.47 -60.26
N GLN A 139 42.40 16.19 -60.42
CA GLN A 139 41.32 17.08 -59.98
C GLN A 139 41.33 17.25 -58.46
N ILE A 140 41.43 16.15 -57.69
CA ILE A 140 41.49 16.21 -56.22
C ILE A 140 42.73 16.99 -55.77
N SER A 141 43.88 16.69 -56.38
CA SER A 141 45.15 17.34 -56.07
C SER A 141 45.10 18.83 -56.34
N LYS A 142 44.51 19.23 -57.46
CA LYS A 142 44.34 20.64 -57.83
C LYS A 142 43.43 21.35 -56.83
N GLN A 143 42.27 20.79 -56.50
CA GLN A 143 41.34 21.38 -55.54
C GLN A 143 41.96 21.58 -54.14
N ILE A 144 42.72 20.60 -53.63
CA ILE A 144 43.43 20.72 -52.34
C ILE A 144 44.52 21.81 -52.45
N THR A 145 45.25 21.85 -53.56
CA THR A 145 46.32 22.84 -53.77
C THR A 145 45.77 24.26 -53.92
N GLU A 146 44.63 24.46 -54.60
CA GLU A 146 43.94 25.76 -54.73
C GLU A 146 43.45 26.26 -53.36
N GLY A 147 42.86 25.37 -52.55
CA GLY A 147 42.48 25.69 -51.17
C GLY A 147 43.69 26.09 -50.31
N LEU A 148 44.79 25.34 -50.41
CA LEU A 148 46.00 25.62 -49.64
C LEU A 148 46.70 26.91 -50.11
N GLU A 149 46.68 27.22 -51.41
CA GLU A 149 47.20 28.48 -51.94
C GLU A 149 46.42 29.68 -51.39
N HIS A 150 45.09 29.56 -51.30
CA HIS A 150 44.26 30.59 -50.70
C HIS A 150 44.58 30.81 -49.21
N LEU A 151 44.88 29.74 -48.46
CA LEU A 151 45.33 29.85 -47.07
C LEU A 151 46.66 30.59 -46.96
N HIS A 152 47.66 30.20 -47.75
CA HIS A 152 48.99 30.83 -47.76
C HIS A 152 48.91 32.31 -48.17
N LYS A 153 48.15 32.66 -49.21
CA LYS A 153 47.88 34.05 -49.61
C LYS A 153 47.19 34.88 -48.51
N SER A 154 46.41 34.23 -47.65
CA SER A 154 45.74 34.85 -46.49
C SER A 154 46.64 34.88 -45.24
N GLY A 155 47.90 34.46 -45.36
CA GLY A 155 48.89 34.43 -44.28
C GLY A 155 48.63 33.33 -43.24
N ILE A 156 47.92 32.26 -43.61
CA ILE A 156 47.55 31.14 -42.73
C ILE A 156 48.31 29.88 -43.15
N ILE A 157 48.98 29.26 -42.19
CA ILE A 157 49.70 27.98 -42.34
C ILE A 157 48.87 26.90 -41.63
N HIS A 158 48.58 25.78 -42.30
CA HIS A 158 47.64 24.77 -41.78
C HIS A 158 48.23 23.93 -40.64
N CYS A 159 49.51 23.53 -40.74
CA CYS A 159 50.27 22.81 -39.71
C CYS A 159 49.77 21.38 -39.34
N ASP A 160 48.57 20.97 -39.75
CA ASP A 160 48.04 19.60 -39.55
C ASP A 160 47.30 19.07 -40.80
N LEU A 161 47.91 19.28 -41.97
CA LEU A 161 47.30 18.89 -43.24
C LEU A 161 47.47 17.37 -43.43
N HIS A 162 46.36 16.63 -43.49
CA HIS A 162 46.35 15.19 -43.75
C HIS A 162 44.99 14.74 -44.29
N SER A 163 44.89 13.53 -44.84
CA SER A 163 43.66 13.09 -45.54
C SER A 163 42.40 12.99 -44.68
N LYS A 164 42.47 12.93 -43.35
CA LYS A 164 41.27 13.04 -42.49
C LYS A 164 40.75 14.47 -42.32
N ASN A 165 41.56 15.48 -42.63
CA ASN A 165 41.24 16.92 -42.56
C ASN A 165 40.89 17.49 -43.94
N ILE A 166 40.88 16.65 -44.98
CA ILE A 166 40.32 16.96 -46.29
C ILE A 166 38.93 16.33 -46.34
N LEU A 167 37.88 17.14 -46.42
CA LEU A 167 36.50 16.71 -46.46
C LEU A 167 35.99 16.67 -47.90
N ARG A 168 35.14 15.70 -48.22
CA ARG A 168 34.49 15.60 -49.53
C ARG A 168 33.04 16.06 -49.41
N ASN A 169 32.67 17.06 -50.19
CA ASN A 169 31.27 17.47 -50.34
C ASN A 169 30.89 17.39 -51.82
N ASN A 170 30.08 16.40 -52.18
CA ASN A 170 29.78 16.04 -53.58
C ASN A 170 31.09 15.86 -54.41
N ASP A 171 31.29 16.70 -55.44
CA ASP A 171 32.46 16.68 -56.33
C ASP A 171 33.58 17.66 -55.91
N LYS A 172 33.48 18.22 -54.70
CA LYS A 172 34.46 19.15 -54.13
C LYS A 172 35.20 18.53 -52.95
N PHE A 173 36.48 18.89 -52.84
CA PHE A 173 37.35 18.59 -51.71
C PHE A 173 37.70 19.89 -50.98
N LEU A 174 37.46 19.89 -49.67
CA LEU A 174 37.48 21.04 -48.78
C LEU A 174 38.54 20.84 -47.69
N ILE A 175 39.43 21.82 -47.48
CA ILE A 175 40.35 21.83 -46.34
C ILE A 175 39.58 22.20 -45.07
N ALA A 176 39.74 21.42 -44.00
CA ALA A 176 39.06 21.59 -42.72
C ALA A 176 40.00 21.39 -41.52
N ASP A 177 39.48 21.70 -40.33
CA ASP A 177 40.15 21.59 -39.02
C ASP A 177 41.37 22.51 -38.83
N PHE A 178 41.11 23.74 -38.39
CA PHE A 178 42.13 24.78 -38.22
C PHE A 178 42.66 24.86 -36.78
N GLY A 179 42.41 23.83 -35.96
CA GLY A 179 42.78 23.82 -34.54
C GLY A 179 44.28 24.03 -34.28
N LEU A 180 45.14 23.61 -35.22
CA LEU A 180 46.60 23.79 -35.14
C LEU A 180 47.15 24.89 -36.05
N SER A 181 46.32 25.46 -36.93
CA SER A 181 46.72 26.45 -37.93
C SER A 181 47.27 27.74 -37.33
N ARG A 182 48.15 28.45 -38.01
CA ARG A 182 48.85 29.64 -37.48
C ARG A 182 48.86 30.80 -38.45
N LYS A 183 48.94 32.03 -37.93
CA LYS A 183 49.31 33.19 -38.75
C LYS A 183 50.83 33.33 -38.82
N ILE A 184 51.35 33.83 -39.94
CA ILE A 184 52.79 34.00 -40.18
C ILE A 184 53.49 34.82 -39.06
N ASP A 185 52.80 35.78 -38.45
CA ASP A 185 53.36 36.70 -37.45
C ASP A 185 53.23 36.25 -35.97
N ASP A 186 52.73 35.04 -35.68
CA ASP A 186 52.49 34.60 -34.30
C ASP A 186 53.80 34.34 -33.50
N SER A 187 53.97 35.05 -32.36
CA SER A 187 55.09 34.85 -31.42
C SER A 187 55.13 33.41 -30.86
N TYR A 188 56.30 32.77 -30.88
CA TYR A 188 56.47 31.36 -30.51
C TYR A 188 57.13 31.22 -29.14
N ASN A 189 56.40 30.68 -28.15
CA ASN A 189 57.00 30.25 -26.88
C ASN A 189 57.58 28.84 -27.02
N SER A 190 58.90 28.72 -26.93
CA SER A 190 59.71 27.52 -27.17
C SER A 190 59.59 26.40 -26.11
N THR A 191 58.58 26.43 -25.25
CA THR A 191 58.45 25.52 -24.09
C THR A 191 57.37 24.44 -24.22
N VAL A 192 56.77 24.23 -25.41
CA VAL A 192 55.76 23.18 -25.61
C VAL A 192 56.39 21.92 -26.19
N SER A 193 56.63 20.93 -25.33
CA SER A 193 57.28 19.65 -25.63
C SER A 193 56.31 18.54 -26.10
N MET A 194 55.35 18.82 -26.98
CA MET A 194 54.47 17.78 -27.55
C MET A 194 54.36 17.91 -29.07
N ILE A 195 54.61 16.83 -29.80
CA ILE A 195 54.30 16.71 -31.24
C ILE A 195 52.77 16.73 -31.36
N LYS A 196 52.21 17.83 -31.90
CA LYS A 196 50.78 17.96 -32.22
C LYS A 196 50.60 17.74 -33.73
N GLY A 197 49.70 16.83 -34.12
CA GLY A 197 49.40 16.47 -35.51
C GLY A 197 49.68 14.98 -35.84
N VAL A 198 49.40 14.54 -37.08
CA VAL A 198 49.62 13.14 -37.49
C VAL A 198 51.07 12.90 -37.95
N PRO A 199 51.89 12.13 -37.22
CA PRO A 199 53.35 12.04 -37.41
C PRO A 199 53.83 11.75 -38.83
N ALA A 200 53.09 10.95 -39.60
CA ALA A 200 53.48 10.58 -40.96
C ALA A 200 53.41 11.76 -41.97
N TYR A 201 52.61 12.78 -41.68
CA TYR A 201 52.38 13.95 -42.54
C TYR A 201 53.19 15.17 -42.11
N LEU A 202 53.79 15.13 -40.91
CA LEU A 202 54.54 16.24 -40.36
C LEU A 202 55.91 16.36 -41.01
N ASP A 203 56.31 17.62 -41.25
CA ASP A 203 57.63 17.95 -41.76
C ASP A 203 58.71 17.60 -40.71
N PRO A 204 59.62 16.65 -40.99
CA PRO A 204 60.64 16.24 -40.04
C PRO A 204 61.60 17.38 -39.65
N HIS A 205 61.79 18.39 -40.52
CA HIS A 205 62.69 19.52 -40.26
C HIS A 205 62.24 20.38 -39.06
N CYS A 206 60.93 20.51 -38.84
CA CYS A 206 60.35 21.36 -37.79
C CYS A 206 60.44 20.77 -36.37
N HIS A 207 60.78 19.49 -36.23
CA HIS A 207 60.77 18.78 -34.95
C HIS A 207 62.17 18.42 -34.42
N CYS A 208 63.19 18.53 -35.28
CA CYS A 208 64.56 18.09 -34.96
C CYS A 208 65.52 19.26 -34.67
N GLU A 209 65.26 20.47 -35.16
CA GLU A 209 66.07 21.68 -34.90
C GLU A 209 65.40 22.62 -33.88
N PRO A 210 66.06 22.97 -32.76
CA PRO A 210 65.53 23.92 -31.79
C PRO A 210 65.28 25.31 -32.41
N GLY A 211 64.06 25.82 -32.29
CA GLY A 211 63.70 27.19 -32.69
C GLY A 211 63.21 27.35 -34.14
N LYS A 212 63.22 26.28 -34.95
CA LYS A 212 62.58 26.29 -36.27
C LYS A 212 61.05 26.19 -36.12
N LYS A 213 60.32 27.04 -36.84
CA LYS A 213 58.85 27.09 -36.84
C LYS A 213 58.31 26.45 -38.13
N PRO A 214 57.15 25.77 -38.09
CA PRO A 214 56.43 25.41 -39.30
C PRO A 214 56.20 26.64 -40.18
N ASP A 215 56.49 26.50 -41.47
CA ASP A 215 56.26 27.52 -42.49
C ASP A 215 55.38 26.96 -43.63
N GLU A 216 55.15 27.74 -44.69
CA GLU A 216 54.36 27.28 -45.84
C GLU A 216 54.91 26.01 -46.48
N LYS A 217 56.24 25.81 -46.46
CA LYS A 217 56.90 24.61 -47.01
C LYS A 217 56.61 23.37 -46.17
N SER A 218 56.27 23.53 -44.89
CA SER A 218 55.79 22.43 -44.06
C SER A 218 54.43 21.90 -44.54
N ASP A 219 53.52 22.77 -44.99
CA ASP A 219 52.26 22.31 -45.59
C ASP A 219 52.50 21.66 -46.96
N ILE A 220 53.46 22.15 -47.76
CA ILE A 220 53.87 21.50 -49.02
C ILE A 220 54.36 20.07 -48.81
N TYR A 221 55.04 19.82 -47.69
CA TYR A 221 55.46 18.48 -47.30
C TYR A 221 54.27 17.55 -47.12
N SER A 222 53.31 17.98 -46.30
CA SER A 222 52.08 17.24 -46.03
C SER A 222 51.25 17.02 -47.31
N LEU A 223 51.23 18.01 -48.21
CA LEU A 223 50.59 17.92 -49.51
C LEU A 223 51.22 16.82 -50.39
N GLY A 224 52.55 16.69 -50.38
CA GLY A 224 53.26 15.60 -51.06
C GLY A 224 52.85 14.21 -50.53
N VAL A 225 52.74 14.06 -49.21
CA VAL A 225 52.27 12.80 -48.59
C VAL A 225 50.84 12.48 -49.01
N ILE A 226 49.95 13.49 -49.07
CA ILE A 226 48.57 13.31 -49.55
C ILE A 226 48.55 12.91 -51.03
N PHE A 227 49.36 13.52 -51.89
CA PHE A 227 49.44 13.16 -53.31
C PHE A 227 49.88 11.71 -53.52
N TRP A 228 50.84 11.23 -52.73
CA TRP A 228 51.22 9.82 -52.73
C TRP A 228 50.05 8.93 -52.28
N GLU A 229 49.37 9.30 -51.19
CA GLU A 229 48.22 8.57 -50.65
C GLU A 229 47.07 8.45 -51.67
N LEU A 230 46.82 9.50 -52.46
CA LEU A 230 45.82 9.48 -53.54
C LEU A 230 46.12 8.38 -54.57
N THR A 231 47.40 8.12 -54.84
CA THR A 231 47.82 7.08 -55.81
C THR A 231 47.84 5.68 -55.18
N SER A 232 48.08 5.58 -53.87
CA SER A 232 48.24 4.30 -53.17
C SER A 232 46.94 3.75 -52.61
N GLY A 233 46.00 4.63 -52.25
CA GLY A 233 44.76 4.27 -51.56
C GLY A 233 44.95 3.80 -50.12
N VAL A 234 46.16 3.92 -49.55
CA VAL A 234 46.48 3.47 -48.17
C VAL A 234 47.21 4.55 -47.38
N PRO A 235 47.10 4.52 -46.04
CA PRO A 235 47.85 5.46 -45.20
C PRO A 235 49.35 5.30 -45.32
N PRO A 236 50.12 6.40 -45.25
CA PRO A 236 51.56 6.33 -45.14
C PRO A 236 51.92 5.52 -43.88
N PHE A 237 52.97 4.70 -43.97
CA PHE A 237 53.39 3.76 -42.92
C PHE A 237 52.29 2.80 -42.41
N SER A 238 51.44 2.26 -43.30
CA SER A 238 50.31 1.37 -42.96
C SER A 238 50.68 0.07 -42.21
N SER A 239 51.97 -0.27 -42.10
CA SER A 239 52.51 -1.52 -41.54
C SER A 239 52.44 -1.64 -40.00
N GLY A 240 51.74 -0.72 -39.31
CA GLY A 240 51.51 -0.80 -37.85
C GLY A 240 52.68 -0.33 -36.98
N TYR A 241 53.53 0.56 -37.49
CA TYR A 241 54.63 1.15 -36.74
C TYR A 241 54.15 2.05 -35.59
N ASN A 242 54.86 2.02 -34.46
CA ASN A 242 54.66 2.98 -33.38
C ASN A 242 55.08 4.39 -33.85
N ILE A 243 54.45 5.43 -33.30
CA ILE A 243 54.77 6.85 -33.53
C ILE A 243 56.27 7.16 -33.52
N PHE A 244 57.05 6.57 -32.62
CA PHE A 244 58.50 6.74 -32.56
C PHE A 244 59.22 6.21 -33.82
N VAL A 245 58.79 5.06 -34.31
CA VAL A 245 59.40 4.41 -35.49
C VAL A 245 59.05 5.19 -36.76
N ILE A 246 57.82 5.68 -36.89
CA ILE A 246 57.38 6.51 -38.02
C ILE A 246 58.21 7.79 -38.09
N LEU A 247 58.37 8.49 -36.96
CA LEU A 247 59.17 9.71 -36.88
C LEU A 247 60.65 9.47 -37.19
N THR A 248 61.20 8.35 -36.70
CA THR A 248 62.61 7.98 -36.95
C THR A 248 62.86 7.63 -38.42
N GLN A 249 61.93 6.89 -39.07
CA GLN A 249 62.04 6.53 -40.49
C GLN A 249 61.87 7.75 -41.40
N ALA A 250 60.87 8.58 -41.14
CA ALA A 250 60.65 9.86 -41.84
C ALA A 250 61.87 10.79 -41.73
N PHE A 251 62.48 10.85 -40.54
CA PHE A 251 63.70 11.61 -40.29
C PHE A 251 64.87 11.09 -41.12
N ALA A 252 65.09 9.78 -41.15
CA ALA A 252 66.17 9.15 -41.91
C ALA A 252 65.94 9.14 -43.44
N GLY A 253 64.93 9.86 -43.95
CA GLY A 253 64.65 9.97 -45.38
C GLY A 253 63.92 8.76 -45.98
N TYR A 254 63.45 7.82 -45.16
CA TYR A 254 62.64 6.70 -45.65
C TYR A 254 61.22 7.16 -45.92
N ARG A 255 60.77 6.98 -47.16
CA ARG A 255 59.41 7.29 -47.62
C ARG A 255 58.86 6.15 -48.47
N GLU A 256 57.57 6.23 -48.75
CA GLU A 256 56.88 5.18 -49.47
C GLU A 256 57.30 5.11 -50.94
N GLN A 257 57.37 3.89 -51.48
CA GLN A 257 57.71 3.69 -52.89
C GLN A 257 56.59 4.21 -53.81
N ALA A 258 56.96 4.68 -54.99
CA ALA A 258 55.98 5.07 -56.01
C ALA A 258 55.12 3.88 -56.43
N ILE A 259 53.82 4.13 -56.55
CA ILE A 259 52.85 3.11 -56.91
C ILE A 259 52.97 2.78 -58.40
N PRO A 260 53.13 1.50 -58.77
CA PRO A 260 53.18 1.09 -60.17
C PRO A 260 51.97 1.60 -60.96
N GLY A 261 52.22 2.20 -62.13
CA GLY A 261 51.18 2.80 -62.98
C GLY A 261 50.91 4.28 -62.71
N THR A 262 51.55 4.90 -61.71
CA THR A 262 51.52 6.36 -61.51
C THR A 262 52.36 7.06 -62.60
N PRO A 263 51.85 8.10 -63.28
CA PRO A 263 52.63 8.86 -64.26
C PRO A 263 53.89 9.46 -63.63
N THR A 264 55.00 9.39 -64.35
CA THR A 264 56.31 9.85 -63.88
C THR A 264 56.30 11.31 -63.44
N ASP A 265 55.61 12.18 -64.17
CA ASP A 265 55.52 13.61 -63.83
C ASP A 265 54.81 13.84 -62.49
N TYR A 266 53.72 13.09 -62.24
CA TYR A 266 52.96 13.17 -60.99
C TYR A 266 53.73 12.53 -59.82
N ALA A 267 54.42 11.41 -60.06
CA ALA A 267 55.27 10.77 -59.07
C ALA A 267 56.47 11.64 -58.66
N ASN A 268 57.08 12.33 -59.63
CA ASN A 268 58.13 13.29 -59.37
C ASN A 268 57.62 14.53 -58.63
N LEU A 269 56.37 14.94 -58.88
CA LEU A 269 55.76 16.06 -58.18
C LEU A 269 55.64 15.79 -56.67
N TYR A 270 55.00 14.69 -56.25
CA TYR A 270 54.88 14.42 -54.82
C TYR A 270 56.22 14.13 -54.14
N ARG A 271 57.20 13.57 -54.87
CA ARG A 271 58.57 13.38 -54.38
C ARG A 271 59.28 14.69 -54.10
N LYS A 272 59.13 15.68 -54.98
CA LYS A 272 59.66 17.01 -54.76
C LYS A 272 58.96 17.72 -53.60
N CYS A 273 57.65 17.52 -53.43
CA CYS A 273 56.88 18.11 -52.34
C CYS A 273 57.33 17.60 -50.95
N TRP A 274 57.58 16.31 -50.78
CA TRP A 274 58.00 15.74 -49.48
C TRP A 274 59.53 15.65 -49.29
N ASN A 275 60.32 16.46 -50.02
CA ASN A 275 61.78 16.46 -49.90
C ASN A 275 62.20 16.81 -48.46
N ALA A 276 63.22 16.11 -47.94
CA ALA A 276 63.78 16.34 -46.61
C ALA A 276 64.33 17.77 -46.44
N VAL A 277 64.79 18.41 -47.52
CA VAL A 277 65.26 19.80 -47.54
C VAL A 277 64.10 20.75 -47.90
N PRO A 278 63.63 21.63 -46.99
CA PRO A 278 62.47 22.48 -47.25
C PRO A 278 62.61 23.40 -48.46
N ASN A 279 63.82 23.93 -48.73
CA ASN A 279 64.05 24.86 -49.83
C ASN A 279 64.06 24.19 -51.21
N GLU A 280 64.17 22.86 -51.28
CA GLU A 280 64.09 22.11 -52.54
C GLU A 280 62.64 21.77 -52.92
N ARG A 281 61.68 22.07 -52.04
CA ARG A 281 60.25 21.86 -52.30
C ARG A 281 59.73 22.95 -53.25
N PRO A 282 58.86 22.59 -54.22
CA PRO A 282 58.29 23.57 -55.14
C PRO A 282 57.36 24.54 -54.42
N THR A 283 57.23 25.76 -54.95
CA THR A 283 56.22 26.71 -54.46
C THR A 283 54.81 26.25 -54.84
N ILE A 284 53.81 26.66 -54.06
CA ILE A 284 52.43 26.22 -54.28
C ILE A 284 51.89 26.57 -55.68
N SER A 285 52.23 27.75 -56.21
CA SER A 285 51.85 28.14 -57.57
C SER A 285 52.55 27.29 -58.65
N LYS A 286 53.79 26.83 -58.39
CA LYS A 286 54.48 25.91 -59.30
C LYS A 286 53.85 24.52 -59.29
N ILE A 287 53.33 24.07 -58.14
CA ILE A 287 52.58 22.81 -58.04
C ILE A 287 51.31 22.89 -58.88
N LEU A 288 50.55 24.00 -58.79
CA LEU A 288 49.35 24.22 -59.61
C LEU A 288 49.67 24.21 -61.11
N GLU A 289 50.73 24.89 -61.53
CA GLU A 289 51.18 24.88 -62.93
C GLU A 289 51.49 23.45 -63.42
N ILE A 290 52.18 22.65 -62.61
CA ILE A 290 52.51 21.25 -62.95
C ILE A 290 51.24 20.39 -63.02
N LEU A 291 50.30 20.54 -62.08
CA LEU A 291 49.01 19.84 -62.10
C LEU A 291 48.16 20.23 -63.32
N ASP A 292 48.20 21.49 -63.74
CA ASP A 292 47.54 21.95 -64.96
C ASP A 292 48.18 21.37 -66.23
N LEU A 293 49.50 21.25 -66.26
CA LEU A 293 50.19 20.57 -67.36
C LEU A 293 49.87 19.07 -67.41
N ILE A 294 49.75 18.41 -66.25
CA ILE A 294 49.37 17.00 -66.17
C ILE A 294 47.92 16.78 -66.60
N SER A 295 46.99 17.63 -66.14
CA SER A 295 45.55 17.51 -66.49
C SER A 295 45.25 17.76 -67.98
N LYS A 296 46.08 18.53 -68.69
CA LYS A 296 45.96 18.76 -70.15
C LYS A 296 46.47 17.60 -71.00
N LYS A 297 47.22 16.65 -70.42
CA LYS A 297 47.65 15.42 -71.12
C LYS A 297 46.48 14.42 -71.11
N GLU A 298 45.56 14.52 -72.06
CA GLU A 298 44.40 13.61 -72.18
C GLU A 298 44.83 12.13 -72.16
N THR A 299 44.69 11.49 -70.99
CA THR A 299 44.96 10.06 -70.83
C THR A 299 43.95 9.44 -69.86
N LEU A 300 43.14 8.50 -70.36
CA LEU A 300 42.25 7.62 -69.58
C LEU A 300 43.06 6.57 -68.77
N GLN A 301 44.11 7.00 -68.08
CA GLN A 301 44.99 6.12 -67.32
C GLN A 301 44.39 5.85 -65.93
N VAL A 302 44.22 4.57 -65.59
CA VAL A 302 43.76 4.10 -64.28
C VAL A 302 44.93 3.53 -63.51
N ILE A 303 45.19 4.06 -62.31
CA ILE A 303 46.21 3.54 -61.38
C ILE A 303 45.59 2.38 -60.61
N LYS A 304 46.29 1.25 -60.53
CA LYS A 304 45.84 0.06 -59.80
C LYS A 304 46.86 -0.36 -58.74
N ASN A 305 46.43 -0.46 -57.48
CA ASN A 305 47.24 -1.01 -56.38
C ASN A 305 46.61 -2.29 -55.83
N ARG A 306 47.40 -3.37 -55.70
CA ARG A 306 46.96 -4.68 -55.19
C ARG A 306 47.52 -5.04 -53.81
N ASN A 307 48.33 -4.17 -53.20
CA ASN A 307 48.95 -4.43 -51.91
C ASN A 307 48.55 -3.36 -50.88
N LYS A 308 47.90 -3.80 -49.79
CA LYS A 308 47.53 -2.93 -48.65
C LYS A 308 48.66 -2.75 -47.63
N ASP A 309 49.62 -3.67 -47.61
CA ASP A 309 50.76 -3.70 -46.69
C ASP A 309 52.02 -3.21 -47.43
N LEU A 310 52.04 -1.92 -47.79
CA LEU A 310 53.19 -1.29 -48.42
C LEU A 310 54.28 -1.01 -47.36
N ILE A 311 55.52 -1.31 -47.72
CA ILE A 311 56.69 -1.14 -46.85
C ILE A 311 57.47 0.09 -47.35
N PRO A 312 57.78 1.08 -46.48
CA PRO A 312 58.63 2.21 -46.85
C PRO A 312 60.04 1.76 -47.28
N ALA A 313 60.62 2.43 -48.27
CA ALA A 313 61.99 2.17 -48.74
C ALA A 313 62.78 3.48 -48.84
N LEU A 314 64.11 3.38 -48.97
CA LEU A 314 64.96 4.56 -49.13
C LEU A 314 64.77 5.10 -50.55
N ASP A 315 64.24 6.31 -50.70
CA ASP A 315 64.02 6.95 -52.00
C ASP A 315 65.36 7.56 -52.48
N ILE A 316 66.17 6.78 -53.20
CA ILE A 316 67.39 7.27 -53.86
C ILE A 316 67.08 7.46 -55.34
N THR A 317 66.69 8.67 -55.73
CA THR A 317 66.84 9.15 -57.11
C THR A 317 66.96 10.69 -57.12
N ILE A 318 68.19 11.17 -56.88
CA ILE A 318 68.95 12.19 -57.64
C ILE A 318 70.39 12.05 -57.14
N ASN A 319 71.34 12.19 -58.06
CA ASN A 319 72.68 11.62 -58.04
C ASN A 319 73.71 12.32 -57.11
N GLU A 320 73.33 12.76 -55.90
CA GLU A 320 74.27 13.21 -54.87
C GLU A 320 73.75 12.80 -53.48
N GLN A 321 74.60 12.22 -52.64
CA GLN A 321 74.28 12.00 -51.21
C GLN A 321 73.91 13.36 -50.59
N PRO A 322 72.80 13.49 -49.83
CA PRO A 322 72.48 14.76 -49.18
C PRO A 322 73.63 15.14 -48.24
N GLN A 323 74.28 16.27 -48.54
CA GLN A 323 75.39 16.84 -47.78
C GLN A 323 75.07 17.00 -46.28
N PHE A 324 73.79 16.95 -45.90
CA PHE A 324 73.29 17.04 -44.54
C PHE A 324 73.72 15.88 -43.61
N TYR A 325 74.01 14.68 -44.15
CA TYR A 325 74.33 13.50 -43.32
C TYR A 325 75.83 13.24 -43.11
N LYS A 326 76.72 13.96 -43.80
CA LYS A 326 78.18 13.81 -43.60
C LYS A 326 78.75 14.63 -42.43
N THR A 327 77.99 15.56 -41.87
CA THR A 327 78.47 16.51 -40.85
C THR A 327 77.87 16.31 -39.45
N MET A 328 76.93 15.38 -39.26
CA MET A 328 76.43 15.04 -37.91
C MET A 328 77.37 14.03 -37.23
N HIS A 329 78.00 14.44 -36.12
CA HIS A 329 78.72 13.51 -35.25
C HIS A 329 77.75 12.49 -34.62
N ASN A 330 78.21 11.27 -34.34
CA ASN A 330 77.46 10.22 -33.58
C ASN A 330 76.85 10.75 -32.26
N ASP A 331 77.45 11.79 -31.71
CA ASP A 331 77.02 12.49 -30.50
C ASP A 331 75.74 13.32 -30.70
N ASP A 332 75.45 13.77 -31.92
CA ASP A 332 74.24 14.55 -32.24
C ASP A 332 73.06 13.67 -32.62
N LEU A 333 73.32 12.51 -33.25
CA LEU A 333 72.31 11.47 -33.48
C LEU A 333 71.85 10.84 -32.15
N SER A 334 72.78 10.63 -31.22
CA SER A 334 72.47 10.17 -29.85
C SER A 334 71.77 11.25 -29.03
N LYS A 335 72.17 12.53 -29.12
CA LYS A 335 71.41 13.65 -28.51
C LYS A 335 70.01 13.81 -29.09
N ALA A 336 69.79 13.52 -30.38
CA ALA A 336 68.48 13.51 -31.01
C ALA A 336 67.60 12.32 -30.55
N LEU A 337 68.18 11.12 -30.39
CA LEU A 337 67.50 9.96 -29.79
C LEU A 337 67.21 10.15 -28.28
N ILE A 338 68.10 10.82 -27.56
CA ILE A 338 67.95 11.17 -26.13
C ILE A 338 66.89 12.28 -25.96
N ARG A 339 66.81 13.24 -26.90
CA ARG A 339 65.75 14.28 -26.88
C ARG A 339 64.37 13.70 -27.17
N THR A 340 64.26 12.80 -28.14
CA THR A 340 62.99 12.10 -28.45
C THR A 340 62.51 11.20 -27.29
N THR A 341 63.43 10.67 -26.48
CA THR A 341 63.09 9.97 -25.23
C THR A 341 62.79 10.90 -24.04
N SER A 342 63.35 12.11 -24.00
CA SER A 342 63.09 13.12 -22.95
C SER A 342 61.69 13.78 -23.00
N ILE A 343 61.01 13.69 -24.15
CA ILE A 343 59.66 14.22 -24.40
C ILE A 343 58.56 13.42 -23.65
N LEU A 344 58.91 12.25 -23.07
CA LEU A 344 57.97 11.33 -22.42
C LEU A 344 57.80 11.52 -20.89
N LYS A 345 58.20 12.66 -20.31
CA LYS A 345 57.84 12.96 -18.90
C LYS A 345 56.37 13.44 -18.82
N PRO A 346 55.47 12.74 -18.10
CA PRO A 346 54.15 13.29 -17.78
C PRO A 346 54.30 14.48 -16.82
N ARG A 347 53.52 15.55 -17.04
CA ARG A 347 53.59 16.76 -16.20
C ARG A 347 52.68 16.64 -14.99
N ARG A 348 53.27 16.87 -13.81
CA ARG A 348 52.62 17.24 -12.54
C ARG A 348 51.53 18.29 -12.76
N SER A 349 50.38 18.13 -12.12
CA SER A 349 49.45 19.23 -11.84
C SER A 349 49.25 19.38 -10.33
N SER A 350 49.64 20.54 -9.82
CA SER A 350 49.47 20.96 -8.43
C SER A 350 48.06 21.51 -8.20
N ASN A 351 47.29 20.79 -7.38
CA ASN A 351 46.20 21.17 -6.47
C ASN A 351 45.42 22.48 -6.70
N SER A 352 44.07 22.40 -6.70
CA SER A 352 43.27 22.66 -5.47
C SER A 352 41.73 22.59 -5.68
N ILE A 353 41.13 21.57 -5.08
CA ILE A 353 39.90 21.54 -4.22
C ILE A 353 38.84 22.64 -4.43
N SER A 354 37.60 22.24 -4.78
CA SER A 354 36.42 22.40 -3.90
C SER A 354 35.08 21.85 -4.47
N LYS A 355 34.60 20.79 -3.79
CA LYS A 355 33.22 20.50 -3.33
C LYS A 355 32.00 20.90 -4.17
N ALA A 356 31.34 19.85 -4.64
CA ALA A 356 30.01 19.36 -4.21
C ALA A 356 28.71 19.95 -4.75
N SER A 357 27.78 19.00 -4.94
CA SER A 357 26.31 19.06 -5.04
C SER A 357 25.73 19.71 -6.29
N GLY A 358 24.74 19.14 -6.98
CA GLY A 358 23.93 17.95 -6.76
C GLY A 358 22.72 18.01 -7.70
N ASP A 359 22.16 16.83 -7.99
CA ASP A 359 20.79 16.56 -8.45
C ASP A 359 20.37 17.03 -9.87
N SER A 360 19.57 16.32 -10.67
CA SER A 360 18.96 14.97 -10.65
C SER A 360 18.14 14.83 -11.96
N ILE A 361 17.76 13.59 -12.35
CA ILE A 361 16.49 13.23 -13.04
C ILE A 361 16.36 13.65 -14.54
N THR A 362 15.97 12.85 -15.55
CA THR A 362 15.40 11.50 -15.70
C THR A 362 15.30 11.11 -17.19
N LYS A 363 15.27 9.78 -17.48
CA LYS A 363 14.46 9.04 -18.49
C LYS A 363 14.70 9.37 -19.99
N THR A 364 14.66 8.45 -20.97
CA THR A 364 14.03 7.12 -21.15
C THR A 364 14.49 6.52 -22.50
N SER A 365 14.46 5.19 -22.61
CA SER A 365 14.20 4.32 -23.81
C SER A 365 15.01 4.55 -25.09
N SER A 366 15.42 3.61 -25.93
CA SER A 366 15.17 2.18 -26.25
C SER A 366 16.08 1.97 -27.48
N ALA A 367 16.76 0.86 -27.78
CA ALA A 367 16.24 -0.44 -28.20
C ALA A 367 17.46 -1.19 -28.82
N THR A 368 17.46 -2.54 -28.72
CA THR A 368 17.87 -3.56 -29.73
C THR A 368 19.18 -3.39 -30.52
N SER A 369 20.00 -4.39 -30.84
CA SER A 369 20.06 -5.85 -30.66
C SER A 369 21.34 -6.30 -31.41
N GLU A 370 21.79 -7.55 -31.18
CA GLU A 370 22.69 -8.32 -32.06
C GLU A 370 24.18 -7.87 -32.08
N GLN A 371 25.19 -8.73 -32.16
CA GLN A 371 25.31 -10.17 -32.32
C GLN A 371 26.72 -10.58 -31.87
N LYS A 372 26.83 -11.79 -31.38
CA LYS A 372 28.08 -12.48 -31.01
C LYS A 372 28.78 -13.05 -32.24
N THR A 373 30.07 -13.35 -32.05
CA THR A 373 30.93 -14.37 -32.72
C THR A 373 31.54 -14.05 -34.09
N ARG A 374 32.88 -13.98 -34.11
CA ARG A 374 33.75 -14.93 -34.86
C ARG A 374 35.22 -14.73 -34.48
N GLU A 375 35.75 -15.64 -33.67
CA GLU A 375 37.16 -16.04 -33.74
C GLU A 375 37.28 -17.10 -34.84
N SER A 376 38.18 -16.89 -35.80
CA SER A 376 39.14 -17.88 -36.32
C SER A 376 39.69 -17.46 -37.69
N SER A 377 40.92 -17.92 -37.94
CA SER A 377 41.71 -17.87 -39.18
C SER A 377 42.54 -16.59 -39.44
N LEU A 378 43.86 -16.74 -39.29
CA LEU A 378 44.89 -16.20 -40.19
C LEU A 378 46.28 -16.73 -39.79
N SER A 379 46.48 -18.02 -40.04
CA SER A 379 47.81 -18.60 -40.23
C SER A 379 48.35 -18.17 -41.59
N GLY A 380 48.97 -16.98 -41.65
CA GLY A 380 49.58 -16.45 -42.89
C GLY A 380 50.64 -15.36 -42.70
N SER A 381 50.69 -14.70 -41.53
CA SER A 381 51.57 -13.55 -41.25
C SER A 381 52.99 -13.88 -40.77
N LYS A 382 53.36 -15.17 -40.64
CA LYS A 382 54.67 -15.55 -40.04
C LYS A 382 55.88 -15.37 -40.97
N ASN A 383 55.71 -15.32 -42.29
CA ASN A 383 56.84 -15.24 -43.22
C ASN A 383 57.26 -13.81 -43.61
N SER A 384 56.35 -12.81 -43.64
CA SER A 384 56.74 -11.42 -43.92
C SER A 384 57.42 -10.74 -42.73
N LYS A 385 56.98 -11.05 -41.49
CA LYS A 385 57.67 -10.60 -40.25
C LYS A 385 59.08 -11.18 -40.09
N ARG A 386 59.36 -12.34 -40.71
CA ARG A 386 60.69 -13.00 -40.64
C ARG A 386 61.71 -12.42 -41.61
N SER A 387 61.30 -11.98 -42.80
CA SER A 387 62.23 -11.35 -43.76
C SER A 387 62.57 -9.91 -43.33
N MET A 388 61.61 -9.21 -42.70
CA MET A 388 61.78 -7.82 -42.25
C MET A 388 62.74 -7.68 -41.06
N ASN A 389 62.72 -8.65 -40.13
CA ASN A 389 63.71 -8.74 -39.05
C ASN A 389 65.13 -9.07 -39.54
N LYS A 390 65.29 -9.53 -40.79
CA LYS A 390 66.60 -9.81 -41.39
C LYS A 390 67.24 -8.55 -41.96
N SER A 391 66.47 -7.69 -42.62
CA SER A 391 66.96 -6.43 -43.21
C SER A 391 67.25 -5.34 -42.18
N ILE A 392 66.49 -5.29 -41.07
CA ILE A 392 66.79 -4.41 -39.92
C ILE A 392 68.04 -4.91 -39.17
N LYS A 393 68.27 -6.23 -39.15
CA LYS A 393 69.50 -6.84 -38.62
C LYS A 393 70.73 -6.47 -39.43
N GLU A 394 70.67 -6.49 -40.76
CA GLU A 394 71.82 -6.17 -41.62
C GLU A 394 72.21 -4.68 -41.58
N PHE A 395 71.27 -3.77 -41.34
CA PHE A 395 71.56 -2.32 -41.28
C PHE A 395 72.10 -1.85 -39.91
N PHE A 396 71.66 -2.44 -38.79
CA PHE A 396 72.20 -2.11 -37.45
C PHE A 396 73.40 -2.97 -37.03
N PHE A 397 73.55 -4.19 -37.57
CA PHE A 397 74.49 -5.21 -37.06
C PHE A 397 75.52 -5.68 -38.11
N GLY A 398 75.96 -4.77 -38.97
CA GLY A 398 77.06 -5.02 -39.90
C GLY A 398 78.44 -5.05 -39.24
N GLN A 399 78.61 -5.57 -38.01
CA GLN A 399 79.92 -5.94 -37.44
C GLN A 399 79.77 -6.84 -36.21
N LYS A 400 80.67 -7.83 -36.08
CA LYS A 400 80.77 -8.73 -34.92
C LYS A 400 81.08 -7.90 -33.66
N PHE A 401 80.27 -8.03 -32.61
CA PHE A 401 80.66 -7.55 -31.29
C PHE A 401 80.46 -8.62 -30.22
N GLY A 402 81.53 -8.87 -29.46
CA GLY A 402 81.62 -9.83 -28.36
C GLY A 402 81.75 -9.16 -27.00
N ASN A 403 81.15 -7.98 -26.79
CA ASN A 403 81.24 -7.26 -25.50
C ASN A 403 79.96 -7.41 -24.67
N ALA A 404 80.10 -7.73 -23.37
CA ALA A 404 79.00 -7.98 -22.44
C ALA A 404 78.10 -6.74 -22.22
N ASP A 405 78.68 -5.53 -22.27
CA ASP A 405 77.95 -4.27 -22.11
C ASP A 405 76.96 -4.00 -23.25
N GLU A 406 77.32 -4.34 -24.48
CA GLU A 406 76.45 -4.12 -25.64
C GLU A 406 75.21 -5.04 -25.57
N LEU A 407 75.40 -6.30 -25.17
CA LEU A 407 74.30 -7.24 -24.94
C LEU A 407 73.41 -6.79 -23.76
N LYS A 408 74.00 -6.19 -22.72
CA LYS A 408 73.25 -5.58 -21.61
C LYS A 408 72.38 -4.43 -22.12
N TYR A 409 72.95 -3.47 -22.85
CA TYR A 409 72.19 -2.34 -23.40
C TYR A 409 71.09 -2.79 -24.37
N GLN A 410 71.35 -3.80 -25.21
CA GLN A 410 70.30 -4.42 -26.05
C GLN A 410 69.18 -5.01 -25.20
N GLY A 411 69.53 -5.76 -24.15
CA GLY A 411 68.58 -6.30 -23.19
C GLY A 411 67.73 -5.22 -22.52
N GLN A 412 68.34 -4.10 -22.12
CA GLN A 412 67.65 -2.93 -21.56
C GLN A 412 66.73 -2.25 -22.56
N ILE A 413 67.16 -2.07 -23.82
CA ILE A 413 66.32 -1.50 -24.88
C ILE A 413 65.10 -2.39 -25.12
N TYR A 414 65.27 -3.70 -25.18
CA TYR A 414 64.14 -4.62 -25.33
C TYR A 414 63.21 -4.59 -24.09
N TYR A 415 63.76 -4.46 -22.88
CA TYR A 415 62.97 -4.30 -21.66
C TYR A 415 62.11 -3.02 -21.69
N LEU A 416 62.71 -1.88 -22.06
CA LEU A 416 62.02 -0.60 -22.24
C LEU A 416 60.99 -0.65 -23.38
N SER A 417 61.29 -1.39 -24.44
CA SER A 417 60.37 -1.66 -25.56
C SER A 417 59.26 -2.66 -25.22
N ARG A 418 59.16 -3.10 -23.96
CA ARG A 418 58.23 -4.13 -23.45
C ARG A 418 58.35 -5.50 -24.13
N ASN A 419 59.46 -5.77 -24.80
CA ASN A 419 59.74 -7.06 -25.41
C ASN A 419 60.52 -7.95 -24.44
N TYR A 420 59.81 -8.43 -23.40
CA TYR A 420 60.43 -9.06 -22.24
C TYR A 420 61.11 -10.41 -22.52
N LYS A 421 60.72 -11.13 -23.58
CA LYS A 421 61.35 -12.42 -23.91
C LYS A 421 62.74 -12.21 -24.51
N GLU A 422 62.86 -11.25 -25.42
CA GLU A 422 64.11 -10.86 -26.06
C GLU A 422 64.99 -10.12 -25.05
N ALA A 423 64.41 -9.24 -24.22
CA ALA A 423 65.12 -8.64 -23.10
C ALA A 423 65.76 -9.71 -22.21
N LEU A 424 65.00 -10.74 -21.85
CA LEU A 424 65.48 -11.84 -21.04
C LEU A 424 66.62 -12.61 -21.74
N GLU A 425 66.50 -12.87 -23.04
CA GLU A 425 67.52 -13.56 -23.83
C GLU A 425 68.85 -12.79 -23.86
N TYR A 426 68.81 -11.49 -24.19
CA TYR A 426 70.01 -10.67 -24.29
C TYR A 426 70.65 -10.38 -22.93
N LEU A 427 69.84 -10.14 -21.89
CA LEU A 427 70.34 -10.01 -20.51
C LEU A 427 70.97 -11.31 -20.00
N SER A 428 70.42 -12.48 -20.37
CA SER A 428 71.00 -13.78 -20.02
C SER A 428 72.32 -14.03 -20.75
N LYS A 429 72.42 -13.65 -22.03
CA LYS A 429 73.69 -13.73 -22.79
C LYS A 429 74.76 -12.80 -22.23
N SER A 430 74.38 -11.58 -21.85
CA SER A 430 75.27 -10.64 -21.16
C SER A 430 75.80 -11.24 -19.85
N LEU A 431 74.91 -11.79 -19.01
CA LEU A 431 75.29 -12.42 -17.75
C LEU A 431 76.07 -13.73 -17.89
N ASN A 432 76.01 -14.39 -19.04
CA ASN A 432 76.90 -15.53 -19.33
C ASN A 432 78.35 -15.07 -19.58
N LEU A 433 78.56 -13.86 -20.09
CA LEU A 433 79.88 -13.27 -20.33
C LEU A 433 80.42 -12.55 -19.08
N ASN A 434 79.55 -11.87 -18.32
CA ASN A 434 79.88 -11.27 -17.04
C ASN A 434 78.81 -11.61 -15.99
N LYS A 435 79.10 -12.59 -15.11
CA LYS A 435 78.14 -13.13 -14.14
C LYS A 435 77.84 -12.19 -12.97
N ASP A 436 78.75 -11.27 -12.66
CA ASP A 436 78.66 -10.36 -11.51
C ASP A 436 78.34 -8.92 -11.94
N ASP A 437 77.58 -8.74 -13.02
CA ASP A 437 77.01 -7.44 -13.41
C ASP A 437 75.69 -7.21 -12.65
N ALA A 438 75.76 -6.39 -11.59
CA ALA A 438 74.63 -6.08 -10.72
C ALA A 438 73.44 -5.45 -11.47
N ASP A 439 73.71 -4.63 -12.49
CA ASP A 439 72.69 -3.96 -13.29
C ASP A 439 72.02 -4.91 -14.28
N ALA A 440 72.79 -5.77 -14.94
CA ALA A 440 72.23 -6.80 -15.81
C ALA A 440 71.38 -7.79 -15.01
N LEU A 441 71.81 -8.19 -13.79
CA LEU A 441 71.01 -8.98 -12.86
C LEU A 441 69.73 -8.26 -12.45
N ARG A 442 69.79 -6.97 -12.11
CA ARG A 442 68.61 -6.16 -11.75
C ARG A 442 67.60 -6.10 -12.89
N PHE A 443 68.05 -5.75 -14.11
CA PHE A 443 67.17 -5.69 -15.28
C PHE A 443 66.60 -7.07 -15.64
N ARG A 444 67.36 -8.16 -15.46
CA ARG A 444 66.88 -9.52 -15.70
C ARG A 444 65.84 -9.94 -14.66
N GLY A 445 66.09 -9.62 -13.39
CA GLY A 445 65.16 -9.79 -12.29
C GLY A 445 63.86 -9.00 -12.48
N GLU A 446 63.92 -7.75 -12.93
CA GLU A 446 62.74 -6.97 -13.30
C GLU A 446 62.01 -7.56 -14.52
N THR A 447 62.75 -8.08 -15.50
CA THR A 447 62.17 -8.78 -16.66
C THR A 447 61.43 -10.05 -16.24
N TYR A 448 62.02 -10.84 -15.34
CA TYR A 448 61.36 -12.00 -14.73
C TYR A 448 60.09 -11.60 -13.97
N PHE A 449 60.12 -10.50 -13.21
CA PHE A 449 58.93 -9.97 -12.55
C PHE A 449 57.81 -9.66 -13.56
N LYS A 450 58.14 -8.99 -14.68
CA LYS A 450 57.16 -8.69 -15.76
C LYS A 450 56.61 -9.95 -16.42
N LEU A 451 57.41 -11.01 -16.49
CA LEU A 451 57.01 -12.33 -16.97
C LEU A 451 56.28 -13.19 -15.91
N LYS A 452 55.98 -12.63 -14.73
CA LYS A 452 55.34 -13.31 -13.58
C LYS A 452 56.16 -14.49 -13.01
N LYS A 453 57.46 -14.51 -13.29
CA LYS A 453 58.43 -15.48 -12.76
C LYS A 453 59.05 -14.93 -11.48
N TYR A 454 58.27 -14.94 -10.40
CA TYR A 454 58.64 -14.20 -9.18
C TYR A 454 59.80 -14.84 -8.42
N GLN A 455 59.96 -16.17 -8.47
CA GLN A 455 61.06 -16.85 -7.76
C GLN A 455 62.41 -16.55 -8.43
N GLU A 456 62.46 -16.64 -9.76
CA GLU A 456 63.64 -16.28 -10.55
C GLU A 456 63.96 -14.79 -10.45
N SER A 457 62.92 -13.94 -10.39
CA SER A 457 63.06 -12.51 -10.11
C SER A 457 63.72 -12.26 -8.75
N LEU A 458 63.26 -12.93 -7.69
CA LEU A 458 63.86 -12.81 -6.36
C LEU A 458 65.31 -13.29 -6.34
N ALA A 459 65.64 -14.39 -7.04
CA ALA A 459 67.00 -14.91 -7.11
C ALA A 459 67.99 -13.89 -7.73
N ASP A 460 67.63 -13.32 -8.89
CA ASP A 460 68.47 -12.33 -9.57
C ASP A 460 68.56 -11.01 -8.78
N LEU A 461 67.46 -10.56 -8.17
CA LEU A 461 67.44 -9.33 -7.37
C LEU A 461 68.20 -9.51 -6.06
N ASN A 462 68.18 -10.71 -5.45
CA ASN A 462 69.03 -11.03 -4.30
C ASN A 462 70.50 -10.94 -4.68
N ARG A 463 70.91 -11.58 -5.78
CA ARG A 463 72.29 -11.56 -6.23
C ARG A 463 72.75 -10.15 -6.61
N SER A 464 71.89 -9.36 -7.27
CA SER A 464 72.15 -7.95 -7.56
C SER A 464 72.41 -7.13 -6.28
N LEU A 465 71.62 -7.37 -5.22
CA LEU A 465 71.75 -6.68 -3.93
C LEU A 465 72.89 -7.22 -3.04
N GLU A 466 73.39 -8.43 -3.28
CA GLU A 466 74.65 -8.90 -2.68
C GLU A 466 75.85 -8.10 -3.23
N LEU A 467 75.82 -7.79 -4.53
CA LEU A 467 76.86 -7.00 -5.20
C LEU A 467 76.72 -5.51 -4.89
N GLU A 468 75.49 -4.98 -4.87
CA GLU A 468 75.19 -3.58 -4.57
C GLU A 468 74.10 -3.43 -3.48
N PRO A 469 74.45 -3.51 -2.19
CA PRO A 469 73.48 -3.55 -1.07
C PRO A 469 72.60 -2.31 -0.88
N ASN A 470 73.00 -1.18 -1.48
CA ASN A 470 72.32 0.12 -1.40
C ASN A 470 71.73 0.55 -2.74
N ASN A 471 71.53 -0.37 -3.69
CA ASN A 471 70.83 -0.08 -4.94
C ASN A 471 69.32 0.07 -4.66
N ALA A 472 68.87 1.33 -4.53
CA ALA A 472 67.48 1.65 -4.20
C ALA A 472 66.46 1.07 -5.19
N VAL A 473 66.81 0.98 -6.48
CA VAL A 473 65.95 0.44 -7.53
C VAL A 473 65.82 -1.07 -7.39
N ALA A 474 66.92 -1.79 -7.14
CA ALA A 474 66.89 -3.23 -6.89
C ALA A 474 66.13 -3.57 -5.60
N LEU A 475 66.32 -2.82 -4.50
CA LEU A 475 65.57 -2.98 -3.25
C LEU A 475 64.06 -2.80 -3.49
N ARG A 476 63.66 -1.75 -4.21
CA ARG A 476 62.25 -1.50 -4.57
C ARG A 476 61.68 -2.62 -5.43
N SER A 477 62.42 -3.05 -6.44
CA SER A 477 62.00 -4.13 -7.34
C SER A 477 61.84 -5.44 -6.58
N ARG A 478 62.75 -5.75 -5.63
CA ARG A 478 62.66 -6.95 -4.78
C ARG A 478 61.52 -6.87 -3.77
N GLY A 479 61.36 -5.74 -3.08
CA GLY A 479 60.23 -5.50 -2.18
C GLY A 479 58.88 -5.65 -2.90
N LYS A 480 58.76 -5.12 -4.12
CA LYS A 480 57.58 -5.32 -4.96
C LYS A 480 57.36 -6.80 -5.33
N THR A 481 58.43 -7.55 -5.60
CA THR A 481 58.34 -9.00 -5.85
C THR A 481 57.89 -9.75 -4.59
N TYR A 482 58.40 -9.39 -3.40
CA TYR A 482 57.94 -9.94 -2.12
C TYR A 482 56.46 -9.68 -1.85
N TYR A 483 55.98 -8.47 -2.13
CA TYR A 483 54.55 -8.14 -2.08
C TYR A 483 53.71 -9.09 -2.95
N MET A 484 54.15 -9.38 -4.19
CA MET A 484 53.42 -10.26 -5.11
C MET A 484 53.39 -11.73 -4.69
N VAL A 485 54.34 -12.18 -3.87
CA VAL A 485 54.36 -13.54 -3.30
C VAL A 485 53.82 -13.61 -1.87
N ASN A 486 53.13 -12.56 -1.41
CA ASN A 486 52.52 -12.43 -0.08
C ASN A 486 53.51 -12.46 1.11
N ARG A 487 54.78 -12.11 0.87
CA ARG A 487 55.82 -11.95 1.90
C ARG A 487 55.89 -10.48 2.33
N TYR A 488 54.89 -10.06 3.10
CA TYR A 488 54.66 -8.63 3.36
C TYR A 488 55.69 -8.00 4.31
N ASP A 489 56.21 -8.75 5.28
CA ASP A 489 57.20 -8.22 6.22
C ASP A 489 58.55 -7.95 5.54
N GLU A 490 59.00 -8.87 4.67
CA GLU A 490 60.22 -8.68 3.88
C GLU A 490 60.04 -7.60 2.80
N SER A 491 58.84 -7.52 2.20
CA SER A 491 58.47 -6.40 1.32
C SER A 491 58.59 -5.06 2.05
N LEU A 492 58.09 -4.98 3.28
CA LEU A 492 58.14 -3.77 4.09
C LEU A 492 59.57 -3.35 4.40
N ALA A 493 60.43 -4.31 4.77
CA ALA A 493 61.83 -4.06 5.09
C ALA A 493 62.60 -3.49 3.88
N ASP A 494 62.50 -4.14 2.72
CA ASP A 494 63.18 -3.71 1.49
C ASP A 494 62.67 -2.35 0.98
N LEU A 495 61.35 -2.12 1.02
CA LEU A 495 60.76 -0.85 0.59
C LEU A 495 61.11 0.29 1.55
N THR A 496 61.24 0.01 2.84
CA THR A 496 61.68 1.02 3.82
C THR A 496 63.12 1.40 3.58
N LYS A 497 64.03 0.44 3.43
CA LYS A 497 65.44 0.71 3.10
C LYS A 497 65.58 1.42 1.75
N SER A 498 64.78 1.06 0.74
CA SER A 498 64.75 1.77 -0.55
C SER A 498 64.33 3.24 -0.40
N LEU A 499 63.32 3.52 0.42
CA LEU A 499 62.79 4.87 0.66
C LEU A 499 63.64 5.70 1.64
N GLU A 500 64.52 5.08 2.42
CA GLU A 500 65.58 5.78 3.15
C GLU A 500 66.65 6.35 2.20
N ILE A 501 66.90 5.65 1.09
CA ILE A 501 67.89 6.05 0.07
C ILE A 501 67.26 7.00 -0.97
N ASP A 502 66.04 6.73 -1.42
CA ASP A 502 65.28 7.55 -2.38
C ASP A 502 63.89 7.87 -1.81
N SER A 503 63.82 8.93 -1.00
CA SER A 503 62.64 9.29 -0.20
C SER A 503 61.43 9.78 -0.99
N ASP A 504 61.63 10.21 -2.24
CA ASP A 504 60.60 10.81 -3.10
C ASP A 504 60.23 9.88 -4.26
N ASN A 505 60.28 8.58 -3.99
CA ASN A 505 59.89 7.56 -4.96
C ASN A 505 58.40 7.20 -4.84
N ALA A 506 57.56 7.76 -5.72
CA ALA A 506 56.11 7.47 -5.74
C ALA A 506 55.79 5.97 -5.84
N VAL A 507 56.53 5.21 -6.66
CA VAL A 507 56.28 3.76 -6.82
C VAL A 507 56.60 2.99 -5.55
N GLY A 508 57.71 3.32 -4.87
CA GLY A 508 58.10 2.73 -3.59
C GLY A 508 57.08 3.03 -2.49
N LEU A 509 56.71 4.30 -2.32
CA LEU A 509 55.71 4.76 -1.35
C LEU A 509 54.36 4.06 -1.56
N ARG A 510 53.86 4.03 -2.81
CA ARG A 510 52.61 3.34 -3.14
C ARG A 510 52.67 1.85 -2.82
N THR A 511 53.75 1.15 -3.17
CA THR A 511 53.87 -0.29 -2.92
C THR A 511 54.05 -0.60 -1.43
N ARG A 512 54.71 0.28 -0.65
CA ARG A 512 54.77 0.16 0.81
C ARG A 512 53.41 0.44 1.46
N GLY A 513 52.70 1.45 0.97
CA GLY A 513 51.32 1.72 1.35
C GLY A 513 50.38 0.53 1.09
N GLN A 514 50.49 -0.11 -0.07
CA GLN A 514 49.75 -1.36 -0.39
C GLN A 514 50.15 -2.51 0.55
N THR A 515 51.43 -2.62 0.91
CA THR A 515 51.91 -3.62 1.87
C THR A 515 51.30 -3.37 3.26
N TYR A 516 51.29 -2.12 3.73
CA TYR A 516 50.62 -1.75 4.99
C TYR A 516 49.12 -2.03 4.98
N TYR A 517 48.44 -1.83 3.84
CA TYR A 517 47.03 -2.20 3.69
C TYR A 517 46.81 -3.71 3.88
N MET A 518 47.66 -4.55 3.28
CA MET A 518 47.58 -6.01 3.45
C MET A 518 47.86 -6.45 4.90
N LEU A 519 48.74 -5.74 5.60
CA LEU A 519 49.02 -5.92 7.03
C LEU A 519 47.97 -5.26 7.96
N LYS A 520 46.86 -4.74 7.41
CA LYS A 520 45.78 -4.04 8.13
C LYS A 520 46.23 -2.78 8.90
N CYS A 521 47.39 -2.23 8.56
CA CYS A 521 47.92 -0.99 9.12
C CYS A 521 47.43 0.22 8.30
N TYR A 522 46.12 0.48 8.33
CA TYR A 522 45.46 1.43 7.42
C TYR A 522 45.96 2.88 7.57
N GLU A 523 46.25 3.34 8.78
CA GLU A 523 46.76 4.70 9.00
C GLU A 523 48.15 4.91 8.39
N LYS A 524 49.07 3.95 8.57
CA LYS A 524 50.40 4.01 7.94
C LYS A 524 50.30 3.89 6.41
N SER A 525 49.38 3.07 5.92
CA SER A 525 49.08 2.95 4.49
C SER A 525 48.63 4.29 3.91
N LEU A 526 47.76 5.00 4.61
CA LEU A 526 47.22 6.29 4.19
C LEU A 526 48.32 7.35 4.07
N VAL A 527 49.26 7.41 5.03
CA VAL A 527 50.41 8.34 5.00
C VAL A 527 51.26 8.14 3.74
N ASP A 528 51.66 6.90 3.46
CA ASP A 528 52.50 6.58 2.31
C ASP A 528 51.77 6.83 0.98
N LEU A 529 50.47 6.50 0.90
CA LEU A 529 49.66 6.73 -0.30
C LEU A 529 49.40 8.23 -0.54
N ASN A 530 49.23 9.03 0.51
CA ASN A 530 49.15 10.48 0.40
C ASN A 530 50.46 11.06 -0.17
N LYS A 531 51.60 10.69 0.42
CA LYS A 531 52.91 11.16 -0.07
C LYS A 531 53.17 10.71 -1.52
N SER A 532 52.76 9.49 -1.88
CA SER A 532 52.83 9.02 -3.27
C SER A 532 52.00 9.88 -4.23
N LEU A 533 50.80 10.30 -3.83
CA LEU A 533 49.89 11.09 -4.66
C LEU A 533 50.25 12.59 -4.67
N GLU A 534 51.02 13.08 -3.70
CA GLU A 534 51.66 14.40 -3.78
C GLU A 534 52.73 14.46 -4.88
N ILE A 535 53.45 13.35 -5.09
CA ILE A 535 54.51 13.24 -6.10
C ILE A 535 53.92 12.98 -7.50
N ASP A 536 52.93 12.08 -7.58
CA ASP A 536 52.23 11.66 -8.80
C ASP A 536 50.71 11.66 -8.58
N SER A 537 50.09 12.82 -8.81
CA SER A 537 48.67 13.10 -8.51
C SER A 537 47.68 12.30 -9.34
N ASP A 538 48.11 11.79 -10.50
CA ASP A 538 47.27 11.09 -11.47
C ASP A 538 47.64 9.60 -11.53
N ASN A 539 48.16 9.06 -10.43
CA ASN A 539 48.41 7.62 -10.31
C ASN A 539 47.11 6.86 -9.97
N ALA A 540 46.44 6.32 -10.99
CA ALA A 540 45.20 5.57 -10.81
C ALA A 540 45.32 4.44 -9.75
N ILE A 541 46.45 3.73 -9.70
CA ILE A 541 46.61 2.61 -8.75
C ILE A 541 46.77 3.11 -7.32
N ALA A 542 47.47 4.23 -7.10
CA ALA A 542 47.60 4.82 -5.77
C ALA A 542 46.25 5.40 -5.28
N LEU A 543 45.51 6.08 -6.16
CA LEU A 543 44.13 6.54 -5.88
C LEU A 543 43.22 5.37 -5.50
N ARG A 544 43.22 4.29 -6.30
CA ARG A 544 42.45 3.08 -6.00
C ARG A 544 42.80 2.49 -4.64
N SER A 545 44.09 2.34 -4.35
CA SER A 545 44.55 1.78 -3.08
C SER A 545 44.21 2.69 -1.89
N ARG A 546 44.27 4.01 -2.06
CA ARG A 546 43.87 4.96 -1.01
C ARG A 546 42.36 4.94 -0.78
N GLY A 547 41.58 4.85 -1.86
CA GLY A 547 40.13 4.65 -1.78
C GLY A 547 39.77 3.37 -1.01
N GLN A 548 40.45 2.25 -1.26
CA GLN A 548 40.28 1.02 -0.49
C GLN A 548 40.63 1.18 1.00
N VAL A 549 41.68 1.94 1.33
CA VAL A 549 42.03 2.27 2.72
C VAL A 549 40.93 3.12 3.36
N TYR A 550 40.43 4.15 2.67
CA TYR A 550 39.32 4.97 3.15
C TYR A 550 38.05 4.16 3.40
N TYR A 551 37.74 3.19 2.53
CA TYR A 551 36.65 2.25 2.75
C TYR A 551 36.84 1.47 4.06
N MET A 552 38.04 0.94 4.33
CA MET A 552 38.33 0.20 5.58
C MET A 552 38.29 1.09 6.83
N LEU A 553 38.55 2.39 6.69
CA LEU A 553 38.45 3.38 7.75
C LEU A 553 37.03 3.97 7.89
N ASN A 554 36.02 3.42 7.19
CA ASN A 554 34.64 3.90 7.12
C ASN A 554 34.48 5.33 6.58
N ARG A 555 35.46 5.84 5.83
CA ARG A 555 35.44 7.14 5.16
C ARG A 555 34.93 6.98 3.73
N TYR A 556 33.66 6.64 3.58
CA TYR A 556 33.10 6.22 2.29
C TYR A 556 33.07 7.34 1.23
N GLU A 557 32.84 8.59 1.61
CA GLU A 557 32.83 9.71 0.66
C GLU A 557 34.24 9.99 0.06
N ASP A 558 35.27 9.91 0.91
CA ASP A 558 36.66 10.05 0.46
C ASP A 558 37.06 8.86 -0.43
N SER A 559 36.62 7.65 -0.07
CA SER A 559 36.78 6.45 -0.89
C SER A 559 36.16 6.64 -2.27
N LEU A 560 34.91 7.12 -2.33
CA LEU A 560 34.18 7.32 -3.57
C LEU A 560 34.89 8.34 -4.49
N THR A 561 35.41 9.42 -3.93
CA THR A 561 36.14 10.47 -4.65
C THR A 561 37.38 9.90 -5.32
N ASP A 562 38.23 9.19 -4.57
CA ASP A 562 39.47 8.62 -5.08
C ASP A 562 39.23 7.50 -6.12
N LEU A 563 38.24 6.64 -5.88
CA LEU A 563 37.90 5.55 -6.79
C LEU A 563 37.32 6.07 -8.12
N THR A 564 36.57 7.18 -8.09
CA THR A 564 36.05 7.83 -9.29
C THR A 564 37.19 8.46 -10.09
N LYS A 565 38.07 9.24 -9.45
CA LYS A 565 39.26 9.80 -10.09
C LYS A 565 40.15 8.70 -10.69
N SER A 566 40.30 7.58 -9.99
CA SER A 566 41.04 6.42 -10.51
C SER A 566 40.45 5.85 -11.80
N LEU A 567 39.12 5.82 -11.96
CA LEU A 567 38.45 5.30 -13.17
C LEU A 567 38.49 6.29 -14.34
N GLU A 568 38.49 7.59 -14.05
CA GLU A 568 38.69 8.64 -15.06
C GLU A 568 40.08 8.55 -15.71
N ILE A 569 41.11 8.21 -14.90
CA ILE A 569 42.49 8.10 -15.35
C ILE A 569 42.78 6.73 -16.01
N GLY A 570 42.36 5.65 -15.35
CA GLY A 570 42.62 4.28 -15.79
C GLY A 570 41.36 3.64 -16.33
N SER A 571 41.27 3.48 -17.65
CA SER A 571 40.09 2.90 -18.32
C SER A 571 39.64 1.59 -17.66
N ASN A 572 38.43 1.59 -17.11
CA ASN A 572 37.60 0.44 -16.73
C ASN A 572 38.33 -0.75 -16.04
N ASP A 573 38.89 -0.53 -14.84
CA ASP A 573 39.49 -1.60 -14.02
C ASP A 573 38.42 -2.30 -13.14
N ALA A 574 38.38 -3.64 -13.20
CA ALA A 574 37.40 -4.45 -12.47
C ALA A 574 37.48 -4.26 -10.94
N VAL A 575 38.70 -4.10 -10.40
CA VAL A 575 38.92 -3.95 -8.96
C VAL A 575 38.44 -2.59 -8.47
N THR A 576 38.71 -1.51 -9.23
CA THR A 576 38.22 -0.17 -8.90
C THR A 576 36.69 -0.09 -8.97
N LEU A 577 36.08 -0.62 -10.03
CA LEU A 577 34.62 -0.70 -10.16
C LEU A 577 34.00 -1.48 -9.00
N ARG A 578 34.57 -2.63 -8.62
CA ARG A 578 34.10 -3.40 -7.47
C ARG A 578 34.17 -2.58 -6.18
N SER A 579 35.32 -1.98 -5.89
CA SER A 579 35.52 -1.19 -4.67
C SER A 579 34.62 0.06 -4.63
N ARG A 580 34.33 0.67 -5.79
CA ARG A 580 33.41 1.81 -5.88
C ARG A 580 31.96 1.36 -5.68
N GLY A 581 31.56 0.25 -6.29
CA GLY A 581 30.27 -0.39 -6.04
C GLY A 581 30.06 -0.76 -4.57
N GLN A 582 31.07 -1.34 -3.92
CA GLN A 582 31.06 -1.60 -2.47
C GLN A 582 30.88 -0.33 -1.65
N THR A 583 31.54 0.77 -2.06
CA THR A 583 31.43 2.07 -1.39
C THR A 583 30.03 2.66 -1.56
N TYR A 584 29.47 2.61 -2.78
CA TYR A 584 28.09 3.02 -3.05
C TYR A 584 27.07 2.22 -2.23
N PHE A 585 27.28 0.91 -2.08
CA PHE A 585 26.44 0.08 -1.20
C PHE A 585 26.43 0.59 0.24
N MET A 586 27.59 0.96 0.80
CA MET A 586 27.69 1.50 2.17
C MET A 586 27.04 2.88 2.30
N LEU A 587 27.11 3.70 1.24
CA LEU A 587 26.42 4.99 1.15
C LEU A 587 24.91 4.86 0.88
N LYS A 588 24.38 3.63 0.75
CA LYS A 588 22.97 3.33 0.40
C LYS A 588 22.55 3.74 -1.02
N ASN A 589 23.51 4.02 -1.90
CA ASN A 589 23.31 4.29 -3.32
C ASN A 589 23.28 2.97 -4.11
N TYR A 590 22.17 2.23 -3.99
CA TYR A 590 22.11 0.85 -4.44
C TYR A 590 22.07 0.68 -5.96
N GLU A 591 21.54 1.63 -6.73
CA GLU A 591 21.47 1.53 -8.20
C GLU A 591 22.84 1.77 -8.86
N GLU A 592 23.61 2.74 -8.36
CA GLU A 592 24.99 2.99 -8.77
C GLU A 592 25.89 1.82 -8.36
N SER A 593 25.69 1.28 -7.15
CA SER A 593 26.34 0.04 -6.68
C SER A 593 26.09 -1.11 -7.66
N LEU A 594 24.83 -1.34 -8.03
CA LEU A 594 24.44 -2.41 -8.96
C LEU A 594 25.16 -2.27 -10.30
N THR A 595 25.17 -1.07 -10.86
CA THR A 595 25.80 -0.76 -12.16
C THR A 595 27.30 -1.04 -12.15
N ASP A 596 28.02 -0.52 -11.17
CA ASP A 596 29.47 -0.70 -11.06
C ASP A 596 29.86 -2.14 -10.78
N LEU A 597 29.11 -2.85 -9.92
CA LEU A 597 29.36 -4.25 -9.65
C LEU A 597 29.06 -5.15 -10.86
N MET A 598 28.04 -4.83 -11.68
CA MET A 598 27.77 -5.53 -12.94
C MET A 598 28.89 -5.29 -13.95
N ASN A 599 29.37 -4.04 -14.09
CA ASN A 599 30.51 -3.73 -14.96
C ASN A 599 31.78 -4.43 -14.50
N SER A 600 32.02 -4.52 -13.18
CA SER A 600 33.12 -5.29 -12.61
C SER A 600 32.99 -6.78 -12.95
N LEU A 601 31.80 -7.37 -12.81
CA LEU A 601 31.54 -8.79 -13.12
C LEU A 601 31.69 -9.10 -14.62
N ASN A 602 31.39 -8.16 -15.50
CA ASN A 602 31.62 -8.31 -16.95
C ASN A 602 33.10 -8.45 -17.30
N ILE A 603 33.99 -7.86 -16.48
CA ILE A 603 35.44 -7.93 -16.67
C ILE A 603 36.03 -9.14 -15.92
N ASP A 604 35.60 -9.39 -14.67
CA ASP A 604 36.00 -10.54 -13.85
C ASP A 604 34.77 -11.38 -13.44
N SER A 605 34.40 -12.30 -14.31
CA SER A 605 33.16 -13.10 -14.19
C SER A 605 33.14 -14.11 -13.04
N LYS A 606 34.28 -14.38 -12.39
CA LYS A 606 34.41 -15.41 -11.33
C LYS A 606 34.75 -14.82 -9.96
N ASN A 607 34.47 -13.54 -9.73
CA ASN A 607 34.73 -12.89 -8.44
C ASN A 607 33.61 -13.15 -7.42
N ALA A 608 33.86 -14.02 -6.42
CA ALA A 608 32.89 -14.32 -5.36
C ALA A 608 32.48 -13.08 -4.55
N VAL A 609 33.41 -12.14 -4.31
CA VAL A 609 33.11 -10.91 -3.55
C VAL A 609 32.16 -10.01 -4.33
N THR A 610 32.40 -9.79 -5.64
CA THR A 610 31.49 -9.01 -6.50
C THR A 610 30.10 -9.63 -6.54
N LEU A 611 29.99 -10.96 -6.72
CA LEU A 611 28.71 -11.68 -6.72
C LEU A 611 27.97 -11.57 -5.38
N THR A 612 28.69 -11.60 -4.26
CA THR A 612 28.10 -11.42 -2.93
C THR A 612 27.52 -10.02 -2.75
N PHE A 613 28.27 -8.98 -3.16
CA PHE A 613 27.79 -7.60 -3.09
C PHE A 613 26.66 -7.31 -4.08
N LEU A 614 26.64 -7.94 -5.27
CA LEU A 614 25.48 -7.92 -6.18
C LEU A 614 24.26 -8.52 -5.51
N GLY A 615 24.41 -9.71 -4.90
CA GLY A 615 23.37 -10.34 -4.10
C GLY A 615 22.81 -9.43 -3.00
N LYS A 616 23.70 -8.81 -2.20
CA LYS A 616 23.34 -7.84 -1.15
C LYS A 616 22.63 -6.61 -1.73
N THR A 617 23.10 -6.08 -2.85
CA THR A 617 22.52 -4.90 -3.51
C THR A 617 21.11 -5.21 -4.03
N CYS A 618 20.94 -6.32 -4.76
CA CYS A 618 19.63 -6.80 -5.23
C CYS A 618 18.67 -7.04 -4.05
N PHE A 619 19.16 -7.58 -2.93
CA PHE A 619 18.35 -7.75 -1.72
C PHE A 619 17.82 -6.41 -1.18
N LYS A 620 18.68 -5.39 -1.09
CA LYS A 620 18.26 -4.04 -0.66
C LYS A 620 17.30 -3.35 -1.63
N LEU A 621 17.44 -3.63 -2.93
CA LEU A 621 16.51 -3.21 -3.98
C LEU A 621 15.22 -4.05 -4.05
N LYS A 622 15.01 -5.01 -3.12
CA LYS A 622 13.87 -5.95 -3.08
C LYS A 622 13.77 -6.87 -4.31
N LYS A 623 14.86 -7.01 -5.08
CA LYS A 623 14.97 -7.92 -6.22
C LYS A 623 15.44 -9.30 -5.75
N TYR A 624 14.56 -10.01 -5.04
CA TYR A 624 14.91 -11.23 -4.30
C TYR A 624 15.39 -12.39 -5.19
N ASN A 625 14.76 -12.62 -6.34
CA ASN A 625 15.12 -13.73 -7.23
C ASN A 625 16.53 -13.57 -7.83
N GLU A 626 16.86 -12.37 -8.30
CA GLU A 626 18.18 -12.04 -8.83
C GLU A 626 19.25 -12.11 -7.72
N SER A 627 18.89 -11.66 -6.51
CA SER A 627 19.75 -11.81 -5.33
C SER A 627 20.10 -13.27 -5.08
N LEU A 628 19.13 -14.19 -5.10
CA LEU A 628 19.37 -15.62 -4.93
C LEU A 628 20.30 -16.18 -6.01
N GLU A 629 20.16 -15.76 -7.27
CA GLU A 629 21.01 -16.24 -8.36
C GLU A 629 22.47 -15.87 -8.13
N TYR A 630 22.76 -14.59 -7.85
CA TYR A 630 24.11 -14.12 -7.60
C TYR A 630 24.73 -14.76 -6.36
N LEU A 631 23.96 -14.94 -5.28
CA LEU A 631 24.42 -15.57 -4.05
C LEU A 631 24.69 -17.07 -4.24
N ARG A 632 23.86 -17.79 -5.00
CA ARG A 632 24.13 -19.19 -5.39
C ARG A 632 25.42 -19.31 -6.20
N ARG A 633 25.65 -18.41 -7.15
CA ARG A 633 26.89 -18.38 -7.94
C ARG A 633 28.10 -18.05 -7.08
N SER A 634 27.97 -17.12 -6.13
CA SER A 634 29.02 -16.81 -5.15
C SER A 634 29.40 -18.03 -4.33
N LEU A 635 28.41 -18.72 -3.75
CA LEU A 635 28.61 -19.89 -2.90
C LEU A 635 29.10 -21.14 -3.65
N LYS A 636 28.91 -21.20 -4.97
CA LYS A 636 29.54 -22.21 -5.84
C LYS A 636 31.04 -21.99 -5.99
N ILE A 637 31.51 -20.75 -5.88
CA ILE A 637 32.93 -20.37 -5.98
C ILE A 637 33.58 -20.45 -4.60
N ASP A 638 32.94 -19.89 -3.58
CA ASP A 638 33.37 -19.94 -2.19
C ASP A 638 32.22 -20.39 -1.29
N SER A 639 32.19 -21.69 -0.98
CA SER A 639 31.14 -22.30 -0.17
C SER A 639 31.18 -21.90 1.32
N LYS A 640 32.26 -21.27 1.79
CA LYS A 640 32.43 -20.84 3.18
C LYS A 640 32.20 -19.34 3.36
N ASN A 641 31.70 -18.66 2.33
CA ASN A 641 31.40 -17.22 2.40
C ASN A 641 30.19 -16.96 3.32
N VAL A 642 30.49 -16.58 4.57
CA VAL A 642 29.50 -16.28 5.63
C VAL A 642 28.54 -15.19 5.18
N ASP A 643 29.05 -14.15 4.54
CA ASP A 643 28.24 -13.03 4.04
C ASP A 643 27.21 -13.48 3.00
N ALA A 644 27.62 -14.34 2.08
CA ALA A 644 26.73 -14.86 1.04
C ALA A 644 25.69 -15.83 1.62
N LEU A 645 26.08 -16.72 2.54
CA LEU A 645 25.15 -17.61 3.27
C LEU A 645 24.13 -16.79 4.05
N ARG A 646 24.58 -15.82 4.84
CA ARG A 646 23.73 -14.95 5.65
C ARG A 646 22.74 -14.17 4.79
N THR A 647 23.21 -13.48 3.75
CA THR A 647 22.32 -12.71 2.86
C THR A 647 21.34 -13.64 2.13
N ARG A 648 21.76 -14.83 1.70
CA ARG A 648 20.86 -15.78 1.04
C ARG A 648 19.80 -16.31 2.00
N GLY A 649 20.19 -16.61 3.23
CA GLY A 649 19.27 -16.97 4.31
C GLY A 649 18.26 -15.86 4.62
N GLN A 650 18.70 -14.59 4.64
CA GLN A 650 17.81 -13.44 4.78
C GLN A 650 16.85 -13.28 3.59
N VAL A 651 17.30 -13.55 2.36
CA VAL A 651 16.43 -13.52 1.17
C VAL A 651 15.38 -14.63 1.22
N TYR A 652 15.77 -15.86 1.56
CA TYR A 652 14.83 -16.98 1.74
C TYR A 652 13.80 -16.65 2.83
N TYR A 653 14.24 -16.05 3.93
CA TYR A 653 13.37 -15.53 4.98
C TYR A 653 12.34 -14.52 4.44
N MET A 654 12.77 -13.54 3.63
CA MET A 654 11.84 -12.56 3.03
C MET A 654 10.85 -13.17 2.04
N LEU A 655 11.21 -14.30 1.42
CA LEU A 655 10.35 -15.07 0.52
C LEU A 655 9.44 -16.08 1.26
N GLY A 656 9.53 -16.16 2.59
CA GLY A 656 8.76 -17.10 3.41
C GLY A 656 9.31 -18.53 3.44
N ASP A 657 10.47 -18.78 2.84
CA ASP A 657 11.16 -20.07 2.86
C ASP A 657 12.07 -20.17 4.10
N TYR A 658 11.43 -20.36 5.25
CA TYR A 658 12.14 -20.42 6.53
C TYR A 658 13.04 -21.66 6.65
N GLY A 659 12.76 -22.74 5.92
CA GLY A 659 13.57 -23.96 5.94
C GLY A 659 14.96 -23.73 5.38
N ASN A 660 15.05 -23.29 4.11
CA ASN A 660 16.32 -22.96 3.47
C ASN A 660 17.02 -21.77 4.16
N SER A 661 16.25 -20.84 4.72
CA SER A 661 16.79 -19.76 5.55
C SER A 661 17.58 -20.28 6.75
N LEU A 662 17.00 -21.22 7.52
CA LEU A 662 17.66 -21.82 8.67
C LEU A 662 18.90 -22.64 8.27
N GLU A 663 18.87 -23.37 7.16
CA GLU A 663 20.04 -24.14 6.69
C GLU A 663 21.26 -23.25 6.40
N ASP A 664 21.05 -22.16 5.68
CA ASP A 664 22.10 -21.20 5.34
C ASP A 664 22.62 -20.47 6.58
N LEU A 665 21.71 -20.03 7.47
CA LEU A 665 22.09 -19.33 8.71
C LEU A 665 22.80 -20.25 9.70
N ASN A 666 22.39 -21.52 9.79
CA ASN A 666 23.10 -22.54 10.56
C ASN A 666 24.51 -22.77 10.00
N SER A 667 24.65 -22.80 8.67
CA SER A 667 25.95 -22.96 8.02
C SER A 667 26.85 -21.74 8.25
N ALA A 668 26.30 -20.53 8.18
CA ALA A 668 26.99 -19.29 8.52
C ALA A 668 27.50 -19.29 9.97
N LEU A 669 26.64 -19.69 10.92
CA LEU A 669 26.97 -19.73 12.35
C LEU A 669 27.92 -20.88 12.73
N LYS A 670 27.95 -21.97 11.96
CA LYS A 670 29.01 -23.00 12.10
C LYS A 670 30.40 -22.46 11.76
N ILE A 671 30.48 -21.49 10.84
CA ILE A 671 31.74 -20.87 10.41
C ILE A 671 32.12 -19.73 11.35
N ASN A 672 31.18 -18.86 11.68
CA ASN A 672 31.36 -17.77 12.64
C ASN A 672 30.26 -17.80 13.71
N LEU A 673 30.58 -18.37 14.87
CA LEU A 673 29.65 -18.58 15.98
C LEU A 673 29.09 -17.28 16.57
N ASN A 674 29.84 -16.17 16.46
CA ASN A 674 29.49 -14.88 17.05
C ASN A 674 29.05 -13.85 15.99
N ASP A 675 28.47 -14.29 14.87
CA ASP A 675 27.89 -13.36 13.90
C ASP A 675 26.49 -12.89 14.33
N ALA A 676 26.44 -11.69 14.94
CA ALA A 676 25.22 -11.11 15.50
C ALA A 676 24.10 -10.97 14.47
N GLU A 677 24.39 -10.61 13.21
CA GLU A 677 23.35 -10.50 12.18
C GLU A 677 22.75 -11.86 11.80
N SER A 678 23.57 -12.92 11.70
CA SER A 678 23.06 -14.27 11.44
C SER A 678 22.21 -14.77 12.59
N LEU A 679 22.61 -14.51 13.84
CA LEU A 679 21.80 -14.82 15.04
C LEU A 679 20.45 -14.08 15.00
N ARG A 680 20.42 -12.78 14.67
CA ARG A 680 19.16 -12.02 14.54
C ARG A 680 18.26 -12.58 13.44
N ALA A 681 18.83 -12.85 12.26
CA ALA A 681 18.09 -13.38 11.13
C ALA A 681 17.50 -14.77 11.46
N ARG A 682 18.29 -15.63 12.12
CA ARG A 682 17.87 -16.98 12.52
C ARG A 682 16.81 -16.94 13.62
N GLY A 683 17.01 -16.08 14.61
CA GLY A 683 16.02 -15.79 15.65
C GLY A 683 14.69 -15.31 15.05
N LYS A 684 14.72 -14.43 14.05
CA LYS A 684 13.50 -13.99 13.36
C LYS A 684 12.85 -15.11 12.53
N ALA A 685 13.62 -15.95 11.86
CA ALA A 685 13.09 -17.12 11.16
C ALA A 685 12.41 -18.10 12.13
N TYR A 686 13.01 -18.35 13.31
CA TYR A 686 12.39 -19.16 14.36
C TYR A 686 11.08 -18.56 14.89
N TYR A 687 11.02 -17.24 15.04
CA TYR A 687 9.78 -16.54 15.41
C TYR A 687 8.63 -16.85 14.46
N PHE A 688 8.85 -16.78 13.13
CA PHE A 688 7.80 -17.09 12.15
C PHE A 688 7.42 -18.58 12.11
N LEU A 689 8.37 -19.46 12.43
CA LEU A 689 8.12 -20.89 12.62
C LEU A 689 7.45 -21.22 13.97
N LYS A 690 7.10 -20.21 14.77
CA LYS A 690 6.53 -20.35 16.13
C LYS A 690 7.44 -21.09 17.12
N LYS A 691 8.74 -21.15 16.83
CA LYS A 691 9.79 -21.72 17.68
C LYS A 691 10.36 -20.62 18.59
N TYR A 692 9.52 -20.14 19.52
CA TYR A 692 9.81 -18.93 20.27
C TYR A 692 10.99 -19.07 21.25
N ASN A 693 11.22 -20.25 21.80
CA ASN A 693 12.34 -20.48 22.74
C ASN A 693 13.70 -20.39 22.03
N GLU A 694 13.83 -21.05 20.88
CA GLU A 694 15.02 -20.99 20.03
C GLU A 694 15.25 -19.56 19.49
N SER A 695 14.15 -18.86 19.18
CA SER A 695 14.20 -17.44 18.82
C SER A 695 14.80 -16.58 19.93
N LEU A 696 14.33 -16.75 21.18
CA LEU A 696 14.86 -16.02 22.34
C LEU A 696 16.34 -16.32 22.59
N GLU A 697 16.76 -17.58 22.45
CA GLU A 697 18.17 -17.96 22.66
C GLU A 697 19.10 -17.21 21.71
N ASP A 698 18.78 -17.20 20.41
CA ASP A 698 19.59 -16.51 19.40
C ASP A 698 19.54 -14.99 19.55
N LEU A 699 18.38 -14.42 19.86
CA LEU A 699 18.24 -12.98 20.09
C LEU A 699 18.99 -12.52 21.34
N ASN A 700 19.00 -13.33 22.40
CA ASN A 700 19.81 -13.08 23.59
C ASN A 700 21.30 -13.11 23.26
N LYS A 701 21.78 -14.12 22.53
CA LYS A 701 23.18 -14.17 22.07
C LYS A 701 23.54 -12.96 21.21
N SER A 702 22.66 -12.56 20.29
CA SER A 702 22.89 -11.35 19.48
C SER A 702 22.98 -10.09 20.35
N LEU A 703 22.14 -9.95 21.38
CA LEU A 703 22.12 -8.78 22.26
C LEU A 703 23.25 -8.78 23.29
N ILE A 704 23.91 -9.92 23.54
CA ILE A 704 25.19 -9.93 24.27
C ILE A 704 26.29 -9.26 23.42
N ILE A 705 26.27 -9.47 22.11
CA ILE A 705 27.26 -8.91 21.18
C ILE A 705 26.95 -7.44 20.85
N GLU A 706 25.68 -7.13 20.56
CA GLU A 706 25.20 -5.79 20.23
C GLU A 706 23.99 -5.41 21.12
N PRO A 707 24.22 -4.90 22.35
CA PRO A 707 23.17 -4.71 23.35
C PRO A 707 22.02 -3.78 22.97
N ASN A 708 22.31 -2.79 22.11
CA ASN A 708 21.38 -1.72 21.77
C ASN A 708 20.79 -1.86 20.35
N HIS A 709 20.87 -3.04 19.73
CA HIS A 709 20.40 -3.22 18.36
C HIS A 709 18.85 -3.19 18.28
N PRO A 710 18.23 -2.16 17.64
CA PRO A 710 16.78 -1.95 17.73
C PRO A 710 15.96 -3.12 17.20
N PHE A 711 16.34 -3.67 16.04
CA PHE A 711 15.65 -4.82 15.46
C PHE A 711 15.67 -6.06 16.35
N ALA A 712 16.75 -6.29 17.10
CA ALA A 712 16.88 -7.47 17.97
C ALA A 712 16.01 -7.30 19.21
N LEU A 713 16.06 -6.11 19.84
CA LEU A 713 15.19 -5.75 20.96
C LEU A 713 13.72 -5.86 20.55
N ARG A 714 13.32 -5.26 19.41
CA ARG A 714 11.95 -5.37 18.88
C ARG A 714 11.54 -6.82 18.66
N THR A 715 12.35 -7.61 17.97
CA THR A 715 12.02 -9.02 17.67
C THR A 715 11.93 -9.84 18.96
N ARG A 716 12.80 -9.59 19.95
CA ARG A 716 12.75 -10.27 21.24
C ARG A 716 11.51 -9.86 22.02
N GLY A 717 11.14 -8.58 21.98
CA GLY A 717 9.90 -8.08 22.54
C GLY A 717 8.65 -8.69 21.90
N GLU A 718 8.61 -8.78 20.57
CA GLU A 718 7.55 -9.49 19.82
C GLU A 718 7.48 -10.97 20.22
N THR A 719 8.63 -11.62 20.42
CA THR A 719 8.70 -13.03 20.85
C THR A 719 8.20 -13.20 22.29
N HIS A 720 8.57 -12.29 23.21
CA HIS A 720 8.03 -12.25 24.57
C HIS A 720 6.51 -12.04 24.58
N TYR A 721 5.96 -11.20 23.69
CA TYR A 721 4.51 -11.02 23.55
C TYR A 721 3.80 -12.31 23.15
N MET A 722 4.35 -13.06 22.18
CA MET A 722 3.79 -14.35 21.75
C MET A 722 3.87 -15.43 22.82
N LEU A 723 4.80 -15.31 23.77
CA LEU A 723 4.91 -16.16 24.97
C LEU A 723 4.13 -15.62 26.18
N GLU A 724 3.32 -14.58 25.99
CA GLU A 724 2.50 -13.93 27.03
C GLU A 724 3.33 -13.28 28.17
N PHE A 725 4.64 -13.08 27.97
CA PHE A 725 5.50 -12.33 28.87
C PHE A 725 5.43 -10.82 28.59
N TYR A 726 4.25 -10.24 28.78
CA TYR A 726 3.93 -8.86 28.36
C TYR A 726 4.86 -7.80 28.99
N ASP A 727 5.25 -7.92 30.26
CA ASP A 727 6.14 -6.93 30.89
C ASP A 727 7.55 -6.93 30.29
N LYS A 728 8.10 -8.13 30.00
CA LYS A 728 9.40 -8.26 29.31
C LYS A 728 9.31 -7.73 27.89
N SER A 729 8.18 -7.98 27.22
CA SER A 729 7.89 -7.44 25.89
C SER A 729 7.90 -5.91 25.90
N LEU A 730 7.19 -5.28 26.83
CA LEU A 730 7.13 -3.82 26.96
C LEU A 730 8.51 -3.20 27.22
N ASN A 731 9.35 -3.82 28.06
CA ASN A 731 10.70 -3.35 28.34
C ASN A 731 11.58 -3.35 27.07
N ASP A 732 11.62 -4.48 26.37
CA ASP A 732 12.40 -4.62 25.12
C ASP A 732 11.90 -3.68 24.01
N LEU A 733 10.57 -3.56 23.85
CA LEU A 733 9.98 -2.67 22.85
C LEU A 733 10.22 -1.19 23.18
N SER A 734 10.15 -0.81 24.45
CA SER A 734 10.45 0.56 24.88
C SER A 734 11.92 0.92 24.65
N LYS A 735 12.85 0.02 24.99
CA LYS A 735 14.28 0.20 24.67
C LYS A 735 14.53 0.28 23.18
N SER A 736 13.88 -0.55 22.37
CA SER A 736 13.98 -0.46 20.91
C SER A 736 13.55 0.92 20.39
N MET A 737 12.54 1.54 21.01
CA MET A 737 12.00 2.84 20.59
C MET A 737 12.83 4.03 21.05
N GLU A 738 13.71 3.89 22.04
CA GLU A 738 14.69 4.94 22.39
C GLU A 738 15.62 5.22 21.20
N PHE A 739 15.94 4.20 20.41
CA PHE A 739 16.81 4.30 19.23
C PHE A 739 16.04 4.54 17.93
N GLU A 740 14.86 3.94 17.77
CA GLU A 740 14.00 4.12 16.59
C GLU A 740 12.58 4.59 16.99
N PRO A 741 12.41 5.87 17.39
CA PRO A 741 11.13 6.35 17.94
C PRO A 741 9.99 6.40 16.92
N LYS A 742 10.30 6.44 15.62
CA LYS A 742 9.33 6.46 14.52
C LYS A 742 9.04 5.07 13.94
N ASN A 743 9.54 3.99 14.55
CA ASN A 743 9.30 2.64 14.05
C ASN A 743 7.87 2.18 14.36
N THR A 744 7.03 2.15 13.32
CA THR A 744 5.61 1.80 13.44
C THR A 744 5.37 0.35 13.86
N PHE A 745 6.28 -0.58 13.54
CA PHE A 745 6.19 -1.98 14.01
C PHE A 745 6.42 -2.11 15.51
N ALA A 746 7.38 -1.37 16.06
CA ALA A 746 7.65 -1.36 17.51
C ALA A 746 6.48 -0.73 18.28
N LEU A 747 5.99 0.43 17.83
CA LEU A 747 4.81 1.10 18.39
C LEU A 747 3.59 0.18 18.39
N LYS A 748 3.31 -0.49 17.26
CA LYS A 748 2.17 -1.41 17.14
C LYS A 748 2.29 -2.57 18.11
N SER A 749 3.46 -3.23 18.15
CA SER A 749 3.69 -4.38 19.02
C SER A 749 3.56 -3.99 20.50
N ARG A 750 4.01 -2.78 20.87
CA ARG A 750 3.90 -2.27 22.24
C ARG A 750 2.47 -1.91 22.60
N GLY A 751 1.75 -1.26 21.69
CA GLY A 751 0.32 -1.01 21.82
C GLY A 751 -0.49 -2.30 22.00
N GLN A 752 -0.16 -3.37 21.27
CA GLN A 752 -0.80 -4.68 21.44
C GLN A 752 -0.48 -5.32 22.80
N ALA A 753 0.77 -5.20 23.28
CA ALA A 753 1.12 -5.65 24.63
C ALA A 753 0.37 -4.88 25.72
N TYR A 754 0.20 -3.56 25.57
CA TYR A 754 -0.63 -2.77 26.48
C TYR A 754 -2.11 -3.19 26.44
N TYR A 755 -2.66 -3.46 25.26
CA TYR A 755 -4.03 -3.95 25.10
C TYR A 755 -4.24 -5.29 25.81
N ALA A 756 -3.30 -6.23 25.67
CA ALA A 756 -3.35 -7.52 26.36
C ALA A 756 -3.33 -7.37 27.90
N LEU A 757 -2.62 -6.37 28.42
CA LEU A 757 -2.62 -5.99 29.83
C LEU A 757 -3.82 -5.14 30.27
N LYS A 758 -4.80 -4.89 29.38
CA LYS A 758 -5.95 -3.99 29.59
C LYS A 758 -5.58 -2.53 29.90
N ARG A 759 -4.36 -2.13 29.52
CA ARG A 759 -3.84 -0.76 29.62
C ARG A 759 -4.20 0.02 28.36
N TYR A 760 -5.50 0.27 28.20
CA TYR A 760 -6.08 0.76 26.95
C TYR A 760 -5.61 2.17 26.56
N GLU A 761 -5.46 3.07 27.53
CA GLU A 761 -5.03 4.45 27.27
C GLU A 761 -3.58 4.52 26.79
N GLU A 762 -2.66 3.77 27.39
CA GLU A 762 -1.27 3.70 26.92
C GLU A 762 -1.15 3.07 25.53
N SER A 763 -2.04 2.12 25.22
CA SER A 763 -2.14 1.55 23.86
C SER A 763 -2.58 2.61 22.83
N LEU A 764 -3.57 3.44 23.17
CA LEU A 764 -4.02 4.55 22.31
C LEU A 764 -2.91 5.57 22.06
N VAL A 765 -2.09 5.89 23.06
CA VAL A 765 -0.94 6.81 22.88
C VAL A 765 0.00 6.32 21.79
N ASP A 766 0.33 5.03 21.77
CA ASP A 766 1.22 4.46 20.76
C ASP A 766 0.55 4.39 19.38
N LEU A 767 -0.73 4.01 19.31
CA LEU A 767 -1.45 3.99 18.03
C LEU A 767 -1.70 5.39 17.46
N ASN A 768 -1.89 6.41 18.30
CA ASN A 768 -2.00 7.80 17.87
C ASN A 768 -0.70 8.29 17.23
N LYS A 769 0.46 7.94 17.79
CA LYS A 769 1.75 8.20 17.16
C LYS A 769 1.89 7.52 15.81
N ILE A 770 1.41 6.28 15.67
CA ILE A 770 1.40 5.62 14.35
C ILE A 770 0.50 6.39 13.39
N ASN A 771 -0.67 6.85 13.82
CA ASN A 771 -1.58 7.64 13.00
C ASN A 771 -1.00 9.01 12.60
N GLU A 772 -0.15 9.62 13.43
CA GLU A 772 0.60 10.84 13.06
C GLU A 772 1.66 10.58 11.98
N ILE A 773 2.30 9.40 12.00
CA ILE A 773 3.33 9.01 11.03
C ILE A 773 2.70 8.51 9.72
N GLU A 774 1.63 7.72 9.82
CA GLU A 774 0.90 7.08 8.73
C GLU A 774 -0.61 7.36 8.85
N PRO A 775 -1.10 8.54 8.42
CA PRO A 775 -2.48 9.00 8.66
C PRO A 775 -3.60 8.15 8.03
N ASN A 776 -3.26 7.27 7.09
CA ASN A 776 -4.21 6.41 6.37
C ASN A 776 -3.87 4.92 6.51
N ASN A 777 -3.40 4.51 7.70
CA ASN A 777 -3.17 3.10 7.98
C ASN A 777 -4.46 2.43 8.53
N ALA A 778 -5.15 1.66 7.68
CA ALA A 778 -6.37 0.94 8.03
C ALA A 778 -6.20 0.02 9.26
N VAL A 779 -5.03 -0.63 9.41
CA VAL A 779 -4.78 -1.53 10.55
C VAL A 779 -4.72 -0.75 11.86
N THR A 780 -4.08 0.42 11.86
CA THR A 780 -3.98 1.30 13.03
C THR A 780 -5.35 1.82 13.43
N LEU A 781 -6.13 2.34 12.48
CA LEU A 781 -7.48 2.84 12.71
C LEU A 781 -8.40 1.75 13.26
N ARG A 782 -8.36 0.53 12.69
CA ARG A 782 -9.11 -0.62 13.22
C ARG A 782 -8.72 -0.97 14.66
N LEU A 783 -7.42 -1.00 14.98
CA LEU A 783 -6.95 -1.32 16.34
C LEU A 783 -7.37 -0.24 17.34
N ARG A 784 -7.33 1.04 16.94
CA ARG A 784 -7.85 2.15 17.75
C ARG A 784 -9.34 2.01 18.00
N GLY A 785 -10.12 1.72 16.96
CA GLY A 785 -11.56 1.45 17.08
C GLY A 785 -11.83 0.28 18.04
N GLU A 786 -11.02 -0.77 18.00
CA GLU A 786 -11.14 -1.91 18.94
C GLU A 786 -10.92 -1.49 20.40
N ILE A 787 -9.95 -0.61 20.64
CA ILE A 787 -9.67 -0.07 21.98
C ILE A 787 -10.78 0.89 22.43
N TYR A 788 -11.27 1.76 21.55
CA TYR A 788 -12.39 2.65 21.86
C TYR A 788 -13.65 1.87 22.20
N TYR A 789 -13.95 0.77 21.49
CA TYR A 789 -15.01 -0.15 21.87
C TYR A 789 -14.81 -0.74 23.29
N ALA A 790 -13.58 -1.15 23.63
CA ALA A 790 -13.27 -1.68 24.96
C ALA A 790 -13.38 -0.63 26.07
N LEU A 791 -13.17 0.65 25.75
CA LEU A 791 -13.36 1.81 26.63
C LEU A 791 -14.80 2.33 26.65
N GLU A 792 -15.75 1.67 25.97
CA GLU A 792 -17.15 2.10 25.80
C GLU A 792 -17.31 3.47 25.10
N ARG A 793 -16.29 3.91 24.36
CA ARG A 793 -16.25 5.13 23.53
C ARG A 793 -16.73 4.81 22.12
N TYR A 794 -18.04 4.58 21.99
CA TYR A 794 -18.63 4.00 20.78
C TYR A 794 -18.59 4.93 19.57
N GLU A 795 -18.74 6.23 19.77
CA GLU A 795 -18.72 7.23 18.69
C GLU A 795 -17.33 7.34 18.05
N GLU A 796 -16.26 7.47 18.84
CA GLU A 796 -14.89 7.48 18.32
C GLU A 796 -14.50 6.13 17.69
N SER A 797 -15.03 5.03 18.23
CA SER A 797 -14.88 3.72 17.61
C SER A 797 -15.49 3.68 16.21
N LEU A 798 -16.70 4.24 16.01
CA LEU A 798 -17.32 4.27 14.68
C LEU A 798 -16.55 5.14 13.70
N GLU A 799 -16.04 6.30 14.13
CA GLU A 799 -15.27 7.20 13.27
C GLU A 799 -14.03 6.49 12.68
N ASP A 800 -13.24 5.85 13.53
CA ASP A 800 -12.02 5.16 13.11
C ASP A 800 -12.30 3.90 12.29
N LEU A 801 -13.35 3.14 12.65
CA LEU A 801 -13.74 1.95 11.88
C LEU A 801 -14.28 2.33 10.50
N THR A 802 -15.03 3.41 10.39
CA THR A 802 -15.52 3.91 9.10
C THR A 802 -14.35 4.32 8.21
N LYS A 803 -13.41 5.13 8.71
CA LYS A 803 -12.19 5.49 7.97
C LYS A 803 -11.35 4.27 7.60
N SER A 804 -11.24 3.29 8.49
CA SER A 804 -10.54 2.02 8.20
C SER A 804 -11.20 1.27 7.05
N LEU A 805 -12.52 1.27 6.94
CA LEU A 805 -13.29 0.56 5.91
C LEU A 805 -13.36 1.35 4.60
N GLU A 806 -13.26 2.67 4.62
CA GLU A 806 -13.05 3.48 3.40
C GLU A 806 -11.73 3.10 2.72
N ILE A 807 -10.70 2.81 3.51
CA ILE A 807 -9.38 2.38 2.99
C ILE A 807 -9.38 0.90 2.61
N ASN A 808 -9.96 0.03 3.45
CA ASN A 808 -10.04 -1.41 3.20
C ASN A 808 -11.46 -1.97 3.43
N PRO A 809 -12.34 -1.91 2.41
CA PRO A 809 -13.76 -2.26 2.56
C PRO A 809 -14.04 -3.73 2.91
N ASP A 810 -13.11 -4.64 2.57
CA ASP A 810 -13.25 -6.08 2.77
C ASP A 810 -12.75 -6.58 4.14
N ASN A 811 -12.42 -5.66 5.06
CA ASN A 811 -11.91 -6.01 6.37
C ASN A 811 -13.01 -6.57 7.29
N ALA A 812 -13.16 -7.90 7.28
CA ALA A 812 -14.14 -8.63 8.11
C ALA A 812 -14.08 -8.26 9.59
N ILE A 813 -12.87 -8.05 10.16
CA ILE A 813 -12.72 -7.72 11.58
C ILE A 813 -13.28 -6.32 11.88
N ALA A 814 -13.01 -5.34 11.01
CA ALA A 814 -13.52 -3.98 11.17
C ALA A 814 -15.04 -3.93 10.99
N LEU A 815 -15.60 -4.59 9.97
CA LEU A 815 -17.05 -4.72 9.75
C LEU A 815 -17.75 -5.34 10.96
N ARG A 816 -17.20 -6.45 11.48
CA ARG A 816 -17.72 -7.12 12.67
C ARG A 816 -17.73 -6.20 13.89
N LEU A 817 -16.62 -5.50 14.13
CA LEU A 817 -16.49 -4.61 15.27
C LEU A 817 -17.45 -3.42 15.15
N GLN A 818 -17.62 -2.87 13.95
CA GLN A 818 -18.59 -1.81 13.69
C GLN A 818 -20.03 -2.28 13.96
N GLY A 819 -20.39 -3.49 13.50
CA GLY A 819 -21.65 -4.12 13.83
C GLY A 819 -21.88 -4.30 15.33
N LYS A 820 -20.84 -4.72 16.08
CA LYS A 820 -20.88 -4.80 17.55
C LYS A 820 -21.12 -3.44 18.21
N VAL A 821 -20.51 -2.37 17.68
CA VAL A 821 -20.70 -1.00 18.18
C VAL A 821 -22.14 -0.55 17.95
N TYR A 822 -22.68 -0.73 16.74
CA TYR A 822 -24.08 -0.42 16.44
C TYR A 822 -25.07 -1.20 17.32
N TYR A 823 -24.80 -2.47 17.61
CA TYR A 823 -25.60 -3.24 18.56
C TYR A 823 -25.60 -2.60 19.96
N LYS A 824 -24.44 -2.14 20.47
CA LYS A 824 -24.34 -1.46 21.77
C LYS A 824 -25.08 -0.13 21.79
N LEU A 825 -25.09 0.60 20.66
CA LEU A 825 -25.88 1.82 20.47
C LEU A 825 -27.38 1.56 20.25
N LYS A 826 -27.84 0.30 20.30
CA LYS A 826 -29.23 -0.14 20.03
C LYS A 826 -29.72 0.17 18.61
N GLN A 827 -28.80 0.41 17.68
CA GLN A 827 -29.03 0.59 16.25
C GLN A 827 -28.98 -0.76 15.55
N TYR A 828 -30.02 -1.57 15.75
CA TYR A 828 -30.01 -2.98 15.37
C TYR A 828 -30.06 -3.22 13.86
N ASN A 829 -30.66 -2.31 13.07
CA ASN A 829 -30.72 -2.47 11.62
C ASN A 829 -29.33 -2.29 10.98
N GLU A 830 -28.59 -1.28 11.43
CA GLU A 830 -27.22 -1.00 11.02
C GLU A 830 -26.30 -2.14 11.46
N SER A 831 -26.43 -2.61 12.70
CA SER A 831 -25.75 -3.81 13.20
C SER A 831 -25.92 -5.00 12.25
N ILE A 832 -27.16 -5.29 11.82
CA ILE A 832 -27.47 -6.39 10.90
C ILE A 832 -26.75 -6.23 9.56
N ILE A 833 -26.67 -5.02 9.01
CA ILE A 833 -26.02 -4.76 7.71
C ILE A 833 -24.53 -5.09 7.81
N TYR A 834 -23.81 -4.48 8.75
CA TYR A 834 -22.37 -4.65 8.88
C TYR A 834 -21.96 -6.08 9.31
N LEU A 835 -22.76 -6.74 10.15
CA LEU A 835 -22.51 -8.12 10.54
C LEU A 835 -22.74 -9.11 9.39
N ASN A 836 -23.76 -8.90 8.55
CA ASN A 836 -23.95 -9.71 7.35
C ASN A 836 -22.81 -9.54 6.34
N GLU A 837 -22.35 -8.30 6.11
CA GLU A 837 -21.18 -8.06 5.26
C GLU A 837 -19.91 -8.71 5.84
N SER A 838 -19.69 -8.63 7.16
CA SER A 838 -18.59 -9.34 7.81
C SER A 838 -18.65 -10.86 7.59
N LEU A 839 -19.83 -11.47 7.69
CA LEU A 839 -20.02 -12.91 7.53
C LEU A 839 -19.86 -13.38 6.07
N ARG A 840 -19.90 -12.48 5.08
CA ARG A 840 -19.53 -12.84 3.70
C ARG A 840 -18.06 -13.21 3.58
N PHE A 841 -17.19 -12.54 4.35
CA PHE A 841 -15.75 -12.77 4.34
C PHE A 841 -15.29 -13.81 5.38
N ASP A 842 -15.96 -13.90 6.53
CA ASP A 842 -15.73 -14.93 7.56
C ASP A 842 -17.06 -15.59 7.99
N PRO A 843 -17.60 -16.55 7.21
CA PRO A 843 -18.93 -17.12 7.45
C PRO A 843 -19.06 -17.93 8.74
N LYS A 844 -17.94 -18.33 9.35
CA LYS A 844 -17.93 -19.17 10.56
C LYS A 844 -17.62 -18.37 11.82
N ASN A 845 -17.63 -17.03 11.74
CA ASN A 845 -17.32 -16.19 12.88
C ASN A 845 -18.41 -16.26 13.96
N VAL A 846 -18.07 -16.89 15.09
CA VAL A 846 -18.99 -17.08 16.23
C VAL A 846 -19.52 -15.75 16.77
N ASP A 847 -18.64 -14.77 17.01
CA ASP A 847 -19.04 -13.47 17.58
C ASP A 847 -20.02 -12.75 16.64
N ALA A 848 -19.73 -12.72 15.33
CA ALA A 848 -20.60 -12.04 14.38
C ALA A 848 -22.00 -12.68 14.33
N LEU A 849 -22.08 -14.01 14.33
CA LEU A 849 -23.36 -14.74 14.38
C LEU A 849 -24.12 -14.45 15.69
N ILE A 850 -23.43 -14.34 16.82
CA ILE A 850 -24.06 -13.98 18.10
C ILE A 850 -24.70 -12.61 18.04
N PHE A 851 -23.94 -11.57 17.68
CA PHE A 851 -24.49 -10.22 17.62
C PHE A 851 -25.56 -10.08 16.53
N LEU A 852 -25.47 -10.84 15.44
CA LEU A 852 -26.45 -10.81 14.36
C LEU A 852 -27.78 -11.46 14.81
N GLY A 853 -27.70 -12.65 15.41
CA GLY A 853 -28.86 -13.36 15.94
C GLY A 853 -29.57 -12.58 17.04
N ASP A 854 -28.83 -11.91 17.92
CA ASP A 854 -29.37 -11.03 18.96
C ASP A 854 -29.97 -9.77 18.34
N SER A 855 -29.34 -9.15 17.33
CA SER A 855 -29.90 -7.99 16.62
C SER A 855 -31.25 -8.32 15.97
N TYR A 856 -31.36 -9.48 15.28
CA TYR A 856 -32.63 -9.95 14.72
C TYR A 856 -33.68 -10.23 15.79
N PHE A 857 -33.28 -10.75 16.95
CA PHE A 857 -34.18 -11.02 18.07
C PHE A 857 -34.79 -9.73 18.63
N GLU A 858 -33.97 -8.68 18.82
CA GLU A 858 -34.41 -7.40 19.36
C GLU A 858 -35.40 -6.67 18.43
N ILE A 859 -35.21 -6.77 17.10
CA ILE A 859 -36.18 -6.24 16.13
C ILE A 859 -37.40 -7.16 15.89
N LYS A 860 -37.59 -8.18 16.74
CA LYS A 860 -38.71 -9.15 16.71
C LYS A 860 -38.77 -10.03 15.46
N LYS A 861 -37.68 -10.12 14.68
CA LYS A 861 -37.53 -11.04 13.55
C LYS A 861 -37.07 -12.41 14.04
N PHE A 862 -37.95 -13.09 14.78
CA PHE A 862 -37.62 -14.33 15.48
C PHE A 862 -37.29 -15.50 14.55
N LYS A 863 -37.83 -15.51 13.32
CA LYS A 863 -37.56 -16.55 12.34
C LYS A 863 -36.10 -16.47 11.87
N GLU A 864 -35.69 -15.32 11.40
CA GLU A 864 -34.32 -15.02 10.96
C GLU A 864 -33.33 -15.23 12.11
N SER A 865 -33.67 -14.75 13.32
CA SER A 865 -32.88 -15.02 14.53
C SER A 865 -32.70 -16.54 14.76
N SER A 866 -33.76 -17.34 14.64
CA SER A 866 -33.68 -18.81 14.80
C SER A 866 -32.83 -19.50 13.73
N GLU A 867 -32.78 -18.96 12.52
CA GLU A 867 -31.94 -19.47 11.43
C GLU A 867 -30.46 -19.24 11.75
N ILE A 868 -30.09 -18.03 12.18
CA ILE A 868 -28.72 -17.70 12.61
C ILE A 868 -28.26 -18.57 13.78
N TRP A 869 -29.11 -18.77 14.80
CA TRP A 869 -28.75 -19.66 15.92
C TRP A 869 -28.59 -21.11 15.50
N SER A 870 -29.40 -21.57 14.54
CA SER A 870 -29.27 -22.92 13.99
C SER A 870 -27.96 -23.08 13.20
N GLU A 871 -27.51 -22.04 12.50
CA GLU A 871 -26.21 -22.02 11.83
C GLU A 871 -25.05 -22.04 12.82
N LEU A 872 -25.13 -21.26 13.91
CA LEU A 872 -24.12 -21.27 14.96
C LEU A 872 -23.98 -22.66 15.60
N LEU A 873 -25.10 -23.37 15.82
CA LEU A 873 -25.09 -24.75 16.35
C LEU A 873 -24.53 -25.80 15.37
N LYS A 874 -24.47 -25.51 14.06
CA LYS A 874 -23.74 -26.37 13.12
C LYS A 874 -22.22 -26.23 13.28
N ILE A 875 -21.75 -25.08 13.76
CA ILE A 875 -20.33 -24.79 14.01
C ILE A 875 -19.94 -25.32 15.40
N ASP A 876 -20.70 -24.94 16.42
CA ASP A 876 -20.52 -25.37 17.80
C ASP A 876 -21.83 -25.93 18.36
N SER A 877 -21.97 -27.25 18.30
CA SER A 877 -23.19 -27.97 18.70
C SER A 877 -23.47 -27.92 20.20
N LYS A 878 -22.50 -27.53 21.02
CA LYS A 878 -22.63 -27.41 22.48
C LYS A 878 -22.70 -25.96 22.95
N ASN A 879 -22.80 -25.00 22.04
CA ASN A 879 -22.87 -23.59 22.38
C ASN A 879 -24.12 -23.29 23.23
N THR A 880 -23.93 -23.03 24.52
CA THR A 880 -25.04 -22.85 25.47
C THR A 880 -25.86 -21.60 25.18
N VAL A 881 -25.20 -20.51 24.76
CA VAL A 881 -25.86 -19.25 24.38
C VAL A 881 -26.75 -19.48 23.16
N ALA A 882 -26.25 -20.13 22.12
CA ALA A 882 -27.03 -20.41 20.92
C ALA A 882 -28.24 -21.32 21.20
N LEU A 883 -28.08 -22.38 22.01
CA LEU A 883 -29.19 -23.25 22.42
C LEU A 883 -30.27 -22.48 23.20
N GLU A 884 -29.85 -21.60 24.12
CA GLU A 884 -30.76 -20.78 24.92
C GLU A 884 -31.55 -19.81 24.03
N ARG A 885 -30.85 -19.07 23.15
CA ARG A 885 -31.43 -18.09 22.25
C ARG A 885 -32.34 -18.74 21.22
N LEU A 886 -31.95 -19.88 20.66
CA LEU A 886 -32.78 -20.67 19.74
C LEU A 886 -34.05 -21.19 20.42
N GLY A 887 -33.93 -21.73 21.64
CA GLY A 887 -35.06 -22.18 22.44
C GLY A 887 -36.07 -21.06 22.72
N LYS A 888 -35.58 -19.86 23.04
CA LYS A 888 -36.40 -18.65 23.21
C LYS A 888 -37.04 -18.18 21.90
N SER A 889 -36.30 -18.17 20.79
CA SER A 889 -36.84 -17.79 19.48
C SER A 889 -37.97 -18.72 19.05
N TYR A 890 -37.82 -20.04 19.25
CA TYR A 890 -38.90 -20.98 18.99
C TYR A 890 -40.10 -20.83 19.92
N TYR A 891 -39.88 -20.48 21.19
CA TYR A 891 -40.97 -20.12 22.10
C TYR A 891 -41.77 -18.91 21.59
N LYS A 892 -41.08 -17.86 21.11
CA LYS A 892 -41.72 -16.67 20.52
C LYS A 892 -42.42 -16.94 19.19
N LEU A 893 -41.96 -17.93 18.43
CA LEU A 893 -42.60 -18.42 17.20
C LEU A 893 -43.73 -19.44 17.46
N GLU A 894 -44.08 -19.68 18.72
CA GLU A 894 -45.10 -20.68 19.14
C GLU A 894 -44.78 -22.12 18.71
N LYS A 895 -43.52 -22.42 18.36
CA LYS A 895 -43.04 -23.77 18.04
C LYS A 895 -42.57 -24.47 19.31
N TYR A 896 -43.52 -24.76 20.19
CA TYR A 896 -43.24 -25.20 21.56
C TYR A 896 -42.46 -26.52 21.63
N GLU A 897 -42.71 -27.48 20.75
CA GLU A 897 -42.00 -28.77 20.75
C GLU A 897 -40.50 -28.58 20.48
N LYS A 898 -40.16 -27.75 19.48
CA LYS A 898 -38.75 -27.41 19.18
C LYS A 898 -38.12 -26.63 20.32
N SER A 899 -38.85 -25.68 20.91
CA SER A 899 -38.38 -24.94 22.08
C SER A 899 -38.01 -25.90 23.23
N LEU A 900 -38.88 -26.86 23.57
CA LEU A 900 -38.60 -27.87 24.60
C LEU A 900 -37.38 -28.73 24.26
N GLU A 901 -37.22 -29.14 23.00
CA GLU A 901 -36.09 -29.95 22.55
C GLU A 901 -34.75 -29.25 22.81
N TYR A 902 -34.58 -28.02 22.32
CA TYR A 902 -33.32 -27.28 22.45
C TYR A 902 -33.04 -26.83 23.88
N LEU A 903 -34.07 -26.43 24.63
CA LEU A 903 -33.91 -26.08 26.05
C LEU A 903 -33.55 -27.31 26.89
N THR A 904 -34.05 -28.49 26.55
CA THR A 904 -33.64 -29.74 27.22
C THR A 904 -32.21 -30.12 26.88
N LYS A 905 -31.79 -29.97 25.60
CA LYS A 905 -30.39 -30.13 25.20
C LYS A 905 -29.47 -29.20 26.01
N LEU A 906 -29.86 -27.93 26.19
CA LEU A 906 -29.11 -26.98 27.01
C LEU A 906 -29.03 -27.42 28.48
N LEU A 907 -30.15 -27.80 29.09
CA LEU A 907 -30.19 -28.19 30.50
C LEU A 907 -29.48 -29.52 30.79
N ASN A 908 -29.24 -30.36 29.79
CA ASN A 908 -28.36 -31.52 29.91
C ASN A 908 -26.87 -31.11 29.99
N ILE A 909 -26.50 -29.94 29.45
CA ILE A 909 -25.13 -29.40 29.47
C ILE A 909 -24.94 -28.52 30.71
N ASP A 910 -25.86 -27.58 30.94
CA ASP A 910 -25.87 -26.68 32.09
C ASP A 910 -27.24 -26.76 32.81
N PRO A 911 -27.37 -27.69 33.77
CA PRO A 911 -28.61 -27.87 34.54
C PRO A 911 -28.99 -26.65 35.39
N LYS A 912 -28.05 -25.71 35.63
CA LYS A 912 -28.25 -24.55 36.50
C LYS A 912 -28.61 -23.28 35.73
N ASN A 913 -28.81 -23.36 34.41
CA ASN A 913 -29.23 -22.21 33.62
C ASN A 913 -30.69 -21.81 33.96
N ILE A 914 -30.83 -20.79 34.82
CA ILE A 914 -32.12 -20.24 35.28
C ILE A 914 -33.00 -19.83 34.10
N THR A 915 -32.41 -19.20 33.09
CA THR A 915 -33.17 -18.67 31.95
C THR A 915 -33.74 -19.79 31.08
N ALA A 916 -32.98 -20.88 30.92
CA ALA A 916 -33.43 -22.07 30.20
C ALA A 916 -34.54 -22.80 30.97
N LEU A 917 -34.37 -23.03 32.29
CA LEU A 917 -35.40 -23.59 33.16
C LEU A 917 -36.68 -22.77 33.10
N ARG A 918 -36.58 -21.45 33.27
CA ARG A 918 -37.72 -20.52 33.19
C ARG A 918 -38.41 -20.58 31.84
N THR A 919 -37.66 -20.52 30.75
CA THR A 919 -38.23 -20.55 29.39
C THR A 919 -38.89 -21.90 29.13
N ARG A 920 -38.28 -23.02 29.55
CA ARG A 920 -38.84 -24.36 29.38
C ARG A 920 -40.10 -24.56 30.23
N GLY A 921 -40.09 -24.08 31.47
CA GLY A 921 -41.26 -24.02 32.33
C GLY A 921 -42.40 -23.18 31.75
N GLN A 922 -42.09 -22.04 31.11
CA GLN A 922 -43.08 -21.25 30.37
C GLN A 922 -43.60 -21.97 29.12
N THR A 923 -42.76 -22.72 28.41
CA THR A 923 -43.17 -23.55 27.28
C THR A 923 -44.07 -24.72 27.72
N TYR A 924 -43.77 -25.36 28.86
CA TYR A 924 -44.64 -26.37 29.47
C TYR A 924 -45.99 -25.79 29.88
N TYR A 925 -46.01 -24.56 30.40
CA TYR A 925 -47.24 -23.84 30.68
C TYR A 925 -48.09 -23.65 29.41
N MET A 926 -47.51 -23.21 28.30
CA MET A 926 -48.23 -23.02 27.04
C MET A 926 -48.78 -24.33 26.46
N THR A 927 -48.09 -25.45 26.69
CA THR A 927 -48.53 -26.81 26.30
C THR A 927 -49.44 -27.48 27.35
N ARG A 928 -49.92 -26.74 28.35
CA ARG A 928 -50.80 -27.18 29.45
C ARG A 928 -50.22 -28.29 30.35
N LYS A 929 -48.89 -28.50 30.33
CA LYS A 929 -48.17 -29.43 31.20
C LYS A 929 -47.74 -28.73 32.48
N TYR A 930 -48.73 -28.33 33.29
CA TYR A 930 -48.50 -27.48 34.47
C TYR A 930 -47.60 -28.12 35.55
N GLY A 931 -47.62 -29.45 35.69
CA GLY A 931 -46.73 -30.17 36.62
C GLY A 931 -45.25 -30.00 36.27
N ASN A 932 -44.87 -30.28 35.02
CA ASN A 932 -43.49 -30.05 34.53
C ASN A 932 -43.11 -28.56 34.57
N SER A 933 -44.06 -27.67 34.33
CA SER A 933 -43.85 -26.22 34.45
C SER A 933 -43.44 -25.84 35.88
N LEU A 934 -44.15 -26.34 36.90
CA LEU A 934 -43.78 -26.11 38.30
C LEU A 934 -42.39 -26.68 38.62
N GLU A 935 -42.10 -27.91 38.22
CA GLU A 935 -40.81 -28.55 38.53
C GLU A 935 -39.61 -27.73 38.02
N ASP A 936 -39.67 -27.25 36.78
CA ASP A 936 -38.61 -26.41 36.21
C ASP A 936 -38.52 -25.03 36.89
N LEU A 937 -39.66 -24.44 37.24
CA LEU A 937 -39.71 -23.13 37.88
C LEU A 937 -39.28 -23.19 39.35
N ASP A 938 -39.56 -24.29 40.05
CA ASP A 938 -39.06 -24.56 41.39
C ASP A 938 -37.54 -24.69 41.37
N LYS A 939 -36.97 -25.48 40.44
CA LYS A 939 -35.51 -25.56 40.25
C LYS A 939 -34.89 -24.20 39.94
N ALA A 940 -35.53 -23.38 39.09
CA ALA A 940 -35.05 -22.03 38.79
C ALA A 940 -35.00 -21.14 40.05
N LEU A 941 -36.00 -21.25 40.92
CA LEU A 941 -36.11 -20.48 42.16
C LEU A 941 -35.30 -21.05 43.33
N GLU A 942 -34.94 -22.33 43.31
CA GLU A 942 -33.92 -22.91 44.21
C GLU A 942 -32.54 -22.30 43.91
N ILE A 943 -32.22 -22.10 42.64
CA ILE A 943 -30.95 -21.48 42.22
C ILE A 943 -30.96 -19.97 42.50
N ASN A 944 -32.04 -19.27 42.12
CA ASN A 944 -32.21 -17.85 42.41
C ASN A 944 -33.62 -17.55 42.96
N PRO A 945 -33.78 -17.48 44.29
CA PRO A 945 -35.07 -17.21 44.94
C PRO A 945 -35.67 -15.84 44.64
N ASN A 946 -34.89 -14.92 44.06
CA ASN A 946 -35.26 -13.54 43.77
C ASN A 946 -35.35 -13.26 42.25
N ASP A 947 -35.52 -14.30 41.41
CA ASP A 947 -35.85 -14.09 40.00
C ASP A 947 -37.35 -13.74 39.83
N ALA A 948 -37.64 -12.46 39.66
CA ALA A 948 -39.01 -11.94 39.53
C ALA A 948 -39.79 -12.59 38.37
N GLU A 949 -39.13 -12.90 37.24
CA GLU A 949 -39.78 -13.47 36.06
C GLU A 949 -40.13 -14.96 36.25
N SER A 950 -39.32 -15.71 37.01
CA SER A 950 -39.62 -17.10 37.42
C SER A 950 -40.74 -17.12 38.46
N LEU A 951 -40.73 -16.23 39.46
CA LEU A 951 -41.84 -16.09 40.43
C LEU A 951 -43.16 -15.78 39.73
N ARG A 952 -43.14 -14.84 38.77
CA ARG A 952 -44.32 -14.51 37.94
C ARG A 952 -44.81 -15.72 37.15
N ALA A 953 -43.89 -16.48 36.55
CA ALA A 953 -44.24 -17.69 35.81
C ALA A 953 -44.85 -18.75 36.72
N ARG A 954 -44.25 -19.00 37.89
CA ARG A 954 -44.71 -20.01 38.84
C ARG A 954 -46.07 -19.65 39.45
N GLY A 955 -46.24 -18.39 39.83
CA GLY A 955 -47.52 -17.88 40.30
C GLY A 955 -48.62 -18.06 39.25
N LYS A 956 -48.33 -17.75 37.98
CA LYS A 956 -49.30 -18.00 36.90
C LYS A 956 -49.61 -19.48 36.68
N THR A 957 -48.64 -20.38 36.86
CA THR A 957 -48.86 -21.82 36.81
C THR A 957 -49.73 -22.29 37.99
N ASN A 958 -49.43 -21.83 39.21
CA ASN A 958 -50.22 -22.11 40.42
C ASN A 958 -51.68 -21.65 40.28
N TYR A 959 -51.91 -20.45 39.71
CA TYR A 959 -53.26 -19.97 39.39
C TYR A 959 -54.06 -20.97 38.54
N ASN A 960 -53.46 -21.54 37.48
CA ASN A 960 -54.16 -22.47 36.60
C ASN A 960 -54.35 -23.87 37.24
N LEU A 961 -53.56 -24.19 38.26
CA LEU A 961 -53.74 -25.39 39.08
C LEU A 961 -54.77 -25.21 40.20
N GLY A 962 -55.39 -24.02 40.33
CA GLY A 962 -56.33 -23.70 41.41
C GLY A 962 -55.67 -23.39 42.76
N LYS A 963 -54.33 -23.32 42.80
CA LYS A 963 -53.51 -22.99 43.97
C LYS A 963 -53.39 -21.47 44.12
N TYR A 964 -54.51 -20.82 44.44
CA TYR A 964 -54.62 -19.36 44.42
C TYR A 964 -53.80 -18.67 45.51
N GLU A 965 -53.65 -19.27 46.69
CA GLU A 965 -52.86 -18.70 47.79
C GLU A 965 -51.35 -18.76 47.49
N GLU A 966 -50.87 -19.86 46.93
CA GLU A 966 -49.47 -19.97 46.49
C GLU A 966 -49.19 -19.03 45.30
N SER A 967 -50.15 -18.90 44.38
CA SER A 967 -50.10 -17.91 43.30
C SER A 967 -49.97 -16.49 43.84
N LEU A 968 -50.78 -16.13 44.85
CA LEU A 968 -50.76 -14.83 45.50
C LEU A 968 -49.39 -14.53 46.12
N LYS A 969 -48.81 -15.49 46.84
CA LYS A 969 -47.47 -15.36 47.45
C LYS A 969 -46.38 -15.09 46.42
N ASP A 970 -46.34 -15.88 45.34
CA ASP A 970 -45.32 -15.75 44.30
C ASP A 970 -45.45 -14.45 43.51
N LEU A 971 -46.68 -14.06 43.15
CA LEU A 971 -46.93 -12.85 42.37
C LEU A 971 -46.68 -11.58 43.19
N THR A 972 -46.97 -11.59 44.49
CA THR A 972 -46.66 -10.47 45.39
C THR A 972 -45.15 -10.30 45.52
N LYS A 973 -44.40 -11.39 45.76
CA LYS A 973 -42.93 -11.35 45.80
C LYS A 973 -42.31 -10.91 44.47
N SER A 974 -42.89 -11.31 43.34
CA SER A 974 -42.45 -10.85 42.01
C SER A 974 -42.59 -9.32 41.87
N LEU A 975 -43.68 -8.73 42.39
CA LEU A 975 -43.92 -7.29 42.35
C LEU A 975 -43.09 -6.51 43.38
N GLU A 976 -42.76 -7.09 44.54
CA GLU A 976 -41.79 -6.50 45.47
C GLU A 976 -40.43 -6.30 44.79
N LEU A 977 -40.00 -7.28 44.00
CA LEU A 977 -38.74 -7.23 43.24
C LEU A 977 -38.84 -6.33 42.01
N LYS A 978 -39.99 -6.30 41.32
CA LYS A 978 -40.23 -5.49 40.12
C LYS A 978 -41.60 -4.80 40.19
N PRO A 979 -41.70 -3.61 40.81
CA PRO A 979 -42.98 -2.95 41.11
C PRO A 979 -43.88 -2.64 39.90
N ASN A 980 -43.29 -2.48 38.71
CA ASN A 980 -43.98 -2.12 37.48
C ASN A 980 -44.10 -3.31 36.50
N HIS A 981 -44.08 -4.54 37.01
CA HIS A 981 -44.21 -5.73 36.17
C HIS A 981 -45.66 -5.96 35.73
N LEU A 982 -45.98 -5.53 34.50
CA LEU A 982 -47.33 -5.59 33.89
C LEU A 982 -47.98 -6.99 33.99
N PHE A 983 -47.28 -8.04 33.53
CA PHE A 983 -47.82 -9.40 33.56
C PHE A 983 -48.05 -9.95 34.98
N ALA A 984 -47.24 -9.54 35.96
CA ALA A 984 -47.43 -9.92 37.36
C ALA A 984 -48.66 -9.21 37.94
N LEU A 985 -48.82 -7.89 37.72
CA LEU A 985 -50.00 -7.12 38.14
C LEU A 985 -51.30 -7.72 37.59
N LYS A 986 -51.34 -8.05 36.30
CA LYS A 986 -52.51 -8.69 35.68
C LYS A 986 -52.82 -10.06 36.29
N SER A 987 -51.79 -10.90 36.45
CA SER A 987 -51.96 -12.24 37.02
C SER A 987 -52.38 -12.18 38.49
N LEU A 988 -51.92 -11.16 39.22
CA LEU A 988 -52.28 -10.91 40.61
C LEU A 988 -53.74 -10.44 40.72
N GLY A 989 -54.16 -9.50 39.86
CA GLY A 989 -55.56 -9.08 39.76
C GLY A 989 -56.50 -10.25 39.45
N GLN A 990 -56.10 -11.16 38.55
CA GLN A 990 -56.84 -12.41 38.29
C GLN A 990 -56.91 -13.32 39.52
N THR A 991 -55.81 -13.47 40.25
CA THR A 991 -55.76 -14.30 41.46
C THR A 991 -56.68 -13.73 42.54
N TYR A 992 -56.65 -12.41 42.78
CA TYR A 992 -57.56 -11.75 43.72
C TYR A 992 -59.04 -11.90 43.33
N TYR A 993 -59.36 -11.81 42.04
CA TYR A 993 -60.73 -12.05 41.55
C TYR A 993 -61.23 -13.45 41.92
N MET A 994 -60.39 -14.48 41.73
CA MET A 994 -60.76 -15.87 42.09
C MET A 994 -60.89 -16.09 43.60
N LEU A 995 -60.21 -15.28 44.42
CA LEU A 995 -60.32 -15.27 45.87
C LEU A 995 -61.46 -14.38 46.39
N ASN A 996 -62.32 -13.85 45.50
CA ASN A 996 -63.39 -12.90 45.82
C ASN A 996 -62.93 -11.59 46.50
N ARG A 997 -61.66 -11.21 46.31
CA ARG A 997 -61.04 -9.97 46.81
C ARG A 997 -61.07 -8.90 45.72
N TYR A 998 -62.26 -8.35 45.49
CA TYR A 998 -62.54 -7.55 44.30
C TYR A 998 -61.90 -6.16 44.33
N GLU A 999 -61.78 -5.50 45.49
CA GLU A 999 -61.12 -4.20 45.60
C GLU A 999 -59.64 -4.28 45.25
N GLU A 1000 -58.90 -5.26 45.79
CA GLU A 1000 -57.49 -5.45 45.48
C GLU A 1000 -57.27 -5.90 44.03
N SER A 1001 -58.21 -6.69 43.49
CA SER A 1001 -58.22 -7.04 42.06
C SER A 1001 -58.28 -5.79 41.20
N LEU A 1002 -59.24 -4.89 41.46
CA LEU A 1002 -59.42 -3.66 40.70
C LEU A 1002 -58.19 -2.75 40.79
N ALA A 1003 -57.60 -2.59 41.97
CA ALA A 1003 -56.42 -1.75 42.17
C ALA A 1003 -55.22 -2.21 41.33
N ASN A 1004 -54.95 -3.53 41.29
CA ASN A 1004 -53.85 -4.09 40.51
C ASN A 1004 -54.10 -4.02 39.00
N LEU A 1005 -55.35 -4.22 38.56
CA LEU A 1005 -55.73 -4.10 37.16
C LEU A 1005 -55.66 -2.64 36.67
N ALA A 1006 -56.10 -1.68 37.48
CA ALA A 1006 -55.98 -0.25 37.18
C ALA A 1006 -54.51 0.18 37.05
N LYS A 1007 -53.65 -0.21 38.00
CA LYS A 1007 -52.20 0.04 37.93
C LYS A 1007 -51.57 -0.58 36.67
N CYS A 1008 -52.02 -1.76 36.26
CA CYS A 1008 -51.56 -2.39 35.02
C CYS A 1008 -51.93 -1.58 33.76
N LEU A 1009 -53.12 -0.97 33.74
CA LEU A 1009 -53.60 -0.16 32.61
C LEU A 1009 -52.96 1.23 32.54
N GLU A 1010 -52.55 1.79 33.69
CA GLU A 1010 -51.82 3.06 33.76
C GLU A 1010 -50.39 2.95 33.23
N LEU A 1011 -49.70 1.85 33.55
CA LEU A 1011 -48.30 1.64 33.18
C LEU A 1011 -48.06 1.37 31.69
N ASP A 1012 -49.05 0.81 30.98
CA ASP A 1012 -48.97 0.60 29.53
C ASP A 1012 -50.33 0.79 28.85
N PRO A 1013 -50.61 2.02 28.37
CA PRO A 1013 -51.86 2.34 27.70
C PRO A 1013 -52.08 1.57 26.39
N ASN A 1014 -51.02 1.08 25.73
CA ASN A 1014 -51.09 0.48 24.38
C ASN A 1014 -50.84 -1.04 24.38
N ASN A 1015 -50.98 -1.70 25.53
CA ASN A 1015 -50.70 -3.13 25.68
C ASN A 1015 -51.60 -4.00 24.78
N SER A 1016 -51.03 -5.03 24.14
CA SER A 1016 -51.79 -6.05 23.39
C SER A 1016 -52.80 -6.82 24.24
N ASN A 1017 -52.60 -6.84 25.56
CA ASN A 1017 -53.48 -7.46 26.54
C ASN A 1017 -54.48 -6.50 27.19
N ARG A 1018 -54.56 -5.25 26.70
CA ARG A 1018 -55.43 -4.20 27.27
C ARG A 1018 -56.89 -4.63 27.29
N ALA A 1019 -57.42 -5.12 26.17
CA ALA A 1019 -58.82 -5.56 26.06
C ALA A 1019 -59.17 -6.57 27.17
N ALA A 1020 -58.37 -7.64 27.31
CA ALA A 1020 -58.59 -8.65 28.34
C ALA A 1020 -58.48 -8.11 29.78
N THR A 1021 -57.69 -7.07 30.01
CA THR A 1021 -57.50 -6.44 31.34
C THR A 1021 -58.66 -5.50 31.67
N LEU A 1022 -59.09 -4.69 30.69
CA LEU A 1022 -60.29 -3.84 30.77
C LEU A 1022 -61.54 -4.69 31.00
N ARG A 1023 -61.70 -5.80 30.26
CA ARG A 1023 -62.80 -6.75 30.46
C ARG A 1023 -62.87 -7.23 31.90
N LEU A 1024 -61.75 -7.73 32.45
CA LEU A 1024 -61.72 -8.21 33.83
C LEU A 1024 -61.96 -7.08 34.83
N GLY A 1025 -61.43 -5.88 34.60
CA GLY A 1025 -61.71 -4.70 35.43
C GLY A 1025 -63.19 -4.33 35.43
N GLY A 1026 -63.87 -4.44 34.28
CA GLY A 1026 -65.31 -4.26 34.15
C GLY A 1026 -66.11 -5.33 34.89
N GLU A 1027 -65.72 -6.59 34.78
CA GLU A 1027 -66.30 -7.71 35.54
C GLU A 1027 -66.20 -7.48 37.04
N VAL A 1028 -65.01 -7.10 37.53
CA VAL A 1028 -64.77 -6.76 38.93
C VAL A 1028 -65.64 -5.57 39.37
N CYS A 1029 -65.76 -4.53 38.53
CA CYS A 1029 -66.63 -3.39 38.83
C CYS A 1029 -68.11 -3.79 38.93
N TYR A 1030 -68.58 -4.72 38.09
CA TYR A 1030 -69.93 -5.26 38.19
C TYR A 1030 -70.15 -6.00 39.53
N MET A 1031 -69.19 -6.84 39.95
CA MET A 1031 -69.26 -7.54 41.24
C MET A 1031 -69.26 -6.57 42.44
N LEU A 1032 -68.53 -5.45 42.34
CA LEU A 1032 -68.53 -4.36 43.32
C LEU A 1032 -69.76 -3.43 43.25
N LYS A 1033 -70.72 -3.71 42.35
CA LYS A 1033 -71.90 -2.86 42.08
C LYS A 1033 -71.56 -1.45 41.58
N TYR A 1034 -70.36 -1.24 41.04
CA TYR A 1034 -69.95 0.01 40.37
C TYR A 1034 -70.34 -0.03 38.89
N TYR A 1035 -71.64 -0.06 38.61
CA TYR A 1035 -72.17 -0.31 37.27
C TYR A 1035 -71.73 0.72 36.22
N ASP A 1036 -71.64 2.02 36.56
CA ASP A 1036 -71.15 3.04 35.63
C ASP A 1036 -69.67 2.85 35.25
N LYS A 1037 -68.83 2.49 36.23
CA LYS A 1037 -67.41 2.15 35.97
C LYS A 1037 -67.31 0.86 35.16
N SER A 1038 -68.15 -0.13 35.45
CA SER A 1038 -68.26 -1.36 34.67
C SER A 1038 -68.56 -1.08 33.21
N LEU A 1039 -69.56 -0.24 32.92
CA LEU A 1039 -69.89 0.18 31.55
C LEU A 1039 -68.68 0.82 30.85
N LYS A 1040 -67.97 1.73 31.52
CA LYS A 1040 -66.79 2.39 30.94
C LYS A 1040 -65.72 1.36 30.55
N TYR A 1041 -65.31 0.52 31.50
CA TYR A 1041 -64.27 -0.50 31.26
C TYR A 1041 -64.66 -1.50 30.16
N LEU A 1042 -65.93 -1.93 30.15
CA LEU A 1042 -66.41 -2.92 29.18
C LEU A 1042 -66.61 -2.32 27.78
N THR A 1043 -67.05 -1.07 27.66
CA THR A 1043 -67.11 -0.38 26.36
C THR A 1043 -65.71 -0.20 25.77
N GLU A 1044 -64.74 0.30 26.54
CA GLU A 1044 -63.35 0.42 26.08
C GLU A 1044 -62.76 -0.95 25.70
N SER A 1045 -63.11 -2.02 26.42
CA SER A 1045 -62.69 -3.37 26.06
C SER A 1045 -63.27 -3.83 24.73
N LEU A 1046 -64.53 -3.48 24.43
CA LEU A 1046 -65.25 -3.91 23.23
C LEU A 1046 -64.89 -3.09 22.00
N GLU A 1047 -64.37 -1.87 22.16
CA GLU A 1047 -63.73 -1.12 21.07
C GLU A 1047 -62.52 -1.88 20.51
N LEU A 1048 -61.77 -2.56 21.39
CA LEU A 1048 -60.61 -3.37 21.02
C LEU A 1048 -60.98 -4.79 20.56
N GLU A 1049 -61.93 -5.44 21.25
CA GLU A 1049 -62.41 -6.79 20.91
C GLU A 1049 -63.94 -6.85 20.78
N PRO A 1050 -64.53 -6.42 19.65
CA PRO A 1050 -65.99 -6.25 19.52
C PRO A 1050 -66.83 -7.52 19.66
N LYS A 1051 -66.22 -8.69 19.51
CA LYS A 1051 -66.90 -10.01 19.55
C LYS A 1051 -66.76 -10.73 20.89
N ASN A 1052 -66.21 -10.08 21.91
CA ASN A 1052 -65.98 -10.73 23.20
C ASN A 1052 -67.30 -10.94 23.96
N ALA A 1053 -67.88 -12.15 23.85
CA ALA A 1053 -69.19 -12.48 24.42
C ALA A 1053 -69.28 -12.28 25.95
N VAL A 1054 -68.17 -12.48 26.67
CA VAL A 1054 -68.13 -12.28 28.13
C VAL A 1054 -68.23 -10.79 28.46
N ALA A 1055 -67.47 -9.94 27.76
CA ALA A 1055 -67.55 -8.49 27.93
C ALA A 1055 -68.96 -7.95 27.58
N ILE A 1056 -69.55 -8.39 26.47
CA ILE A 1056 -70.93 -8.01 26.07
C ILE A 1056 -71.93 -8.44 27.14
N LYS A 1057 -71.79 -9.65 27.70
CA LYS A 1057 -72.66 -10.16 28.76
C LYS A 1057 -72.63 -9.24 29.98
N PHE A 1058 -71.46 -8.95 30.53
CA PHE A 1058 -71.36 -8.08 31.72
C PHE A 1058 -71.74 -6.63 31.42
N LEU A 1059 -71.57 -6.15 30.19
CA LEU A 1059 -72.03 -4.84 29.76
C LEU A 1059 -73.56 -4.78 29.81
N ALA A 1060 -74.21 -5.81 29.29
CA ALA A 1060 -75.66 -5.91 29.27
C ALA A 1060 -76.25 -6.09 30.68
N LEU A 1061 -75.60 -6.89 31.54
CA LEU A 1061 -75.97 -6.99 32.95
C LEU A 1061 -75.84 -5.64 33.66
N SER A 1062 -74.78 -4.87 33.38
CA SER A 1062 -74.62 -3.52 33.95
C SER A 1062 -75.71 -2.56 33.45
N TYR A 1063 -76.11 -2.64 32.17
CA TYR A 1063 -77.26 -1.89 31.65
C TYR A 1063 -78.57 -2.27 32.34
N PHE A 1064 -78.79 -3.56 32.61
CA PHE A 1064 -79.98 -4.04 33.30
C PHE A 1064 -80.11 -3.43 34.70
N GLU A 1065 -79.04 -3.46 35.48
CA GLU A 1065 -79.01 -2.89 36.84
C GLU A 1065 -79.21 -1.37 36.85
N LEU A 1066 -78.74 -0.68 35.80
CA LEU A 1066 -78.97 0.76 35.57
C LEU A 1066 -80.36 1.08 34.97
N LYS A 1067 -81.28 0.10 34.93
CA LYS A 1067 -82.64 0.22 34.37
C LYS A 1067 -82.69 0.57 32.87
N ARG A 1068 -81.58 0.39 32.14
CA ARG A 1068 -81.46 0.59 30.67
C ARG A 1068 -81.79 -0.70 29.94
N TYR A 1069 -83.05 -1.13 30.06
CA TYR A 1069 -83.49 -2.45 29.63
C TYR A 1069 -83.41 -2.68 28.11
N LYS A 1070 -83.54 -1.62 27.30
CA LYS A 1070 -83.44 -1.71 25.84
C LYS A 1070 -82.02 -2.11 25.44
N GLU A 1071 -81.02 -1.36 25.88
CA GLU A 1071 -79.60 -1.65 25.61
C GLU A 1071 -79.15 -2.98 26.22
N SER A 1072 -79.69 -3.34 27.39
CA SER A 1072 -79.51 -4.69 27.98
C SER A 1072 -80.01 -5.78 27.01
N SER A 1073 -81.26 -5.68 26.54
CA SER A 1073 -81.87 -6.69 25.67
C SER A 1073 -81.11 -6.86 24.33
N GLU A 1074 -80.70 -5.75 23.71
CA GLU A 1074 -79.96 -5.75 22.45
C GLU A 1074 -78.59 -6.45 22.59
N ASN A 1075 -77.88 -6.21 23.69
CA ASN A 1075 -76.58 -6.81 23.93
C ASN A 1075 -76.68 -8.27 24.40
N LEU A 1076 -77.67 -8.64 25.22
CA LEU A 1076 -77.93 -10.04 25.58
C LEU A 1076 -78.31 -10.89 24.37
N ALA A 1077 -79.10 -10.34 23.43
CA ALA A 1077 -79.40 -11.00 22.18
C ALA A 1077 -78.13 -11.29 21.35
N LYS A 1078 -77.13 -10.38 21.37
CA LYS A 1078 -75.83 -10.63 20.73
C LYS A 1078 -75.08 -11.80 21.39
N VAL A 1079 -75.11 -11.90 22.74
CA VAL A 1079 -74.50 -13.03 23.46
C VAL A 1079 -75.15 -14.35 23.04
N LEU A 1080 -76.47 -14.40 22.95
CA LEU A 1080 -77.21 -15.61 22.57
C LEU A 1080 -77.02 -16.03 21.10
N LYS A 1081 -76.64 -15.11 20.21
CA LYS A 1081 -76.20 -15.48 18.85
C LYS A 1081 -74.92 -16.32 18.89
N THR A 1082 -74.03 -16.05 19.85
CA THR A 1082 -72.76 -16.78 20.00
C THR A 1082 -72.87 -18.00 20.89
N ASP A 1083 -73.65 -17.92 21.97
CA ASP A 1083 -73.88 -19.00 22.93
C ASP A 1083 -75.40 -19.10 23.22
N PRO A 1084 -76.15 -19.84 22.38
CA PRO A 1084 -77.60 -19.93 22.51
C PRO A 1084 -78.09 -20.58 23.80
N LYS A 1085 -77.21 -21.31 24.52
CA LYS A 1085 -77.53 -22.01 25.77
C LYS A 1085 -77.10 -21.23 27.01
N ASN A 1086 -76.67 -19.97 26.86
CA ASN A 1086 -76.22 -19.17 27.98
C ASN A 1086 -77.38 -18.85 28.95
N ALA A 1087 -77.41 -19.55 30.09
CA ALA A 1087 -78.51 -19.46 31.05
C ALA A 1087 -78.71 -18.04 31.61
N ILE A 1088 -77.60 -17.35 31.94
CA ILE A 1088 -77.63 -15.99 32.48
C ILE A 1088 -78.17 -15.03 31.42
N ALA A 1089 -77.72 -15.14 30.16
CA ALA A 1089 -78.19 -14.25 29.12
C ALA A 1089 -79.67 -14.47 28.78
N LEU A 1090 -80.16 -15.72 28.77
CA LEU A 1090 -81.58 -16.02 28.61
C LEU A 1090 -82.42 -15.44 29.76
N GLU A 1091 -81.97 -15.61 31.00
CA GLU A 1091 -82.70 -15.11 32.19
C GLU A 1091 -82.86 -13.58 32.13
N PHE A 1092 -81.75 -12.86 31.97
CA PHE A 1092 -81.77 -11.41 31.96
C PHE A 1092 -82.40 -10.84 30.69
N LEU A 1093 -82.38 -11.56 29.56
CA LEU A 1093 -83.10 -11.14 28.35
C LEU A 1093 -84.60 -11.24 28.54
N GLY A 1094 -85.09 -12.36 29.08
CA GLY A 1094 -86.49 -12.52 29.44
C GLY A 1094 -86.97 -11.45 30.42
N ARG A 1095 -86.18 -11.20 31.47
CA ARG A 1095 -86.44 -10.11 32.43
C ARG A 1095 -86.43 -8.72 31.78
N SER A 1096 -85.52 -8.47 30.85
CA SER A 1096 -85.47 -7.20 30.12
C SER A 1096 -86.72 -7.01 29.26
N TYR A 1097 -87.16 -8.05 28.54
CA TYR A 1097 -88.39 -8.00 27.75
C TYR A 1097 -89.64 -7.79 28.61
N TYR A 1098 -89.73 -8.45 29.77
CA TYR A 1098 -90.81 -8.19 30.73
C TYR A 1098 -90.85 -6.72 31.15
N LYS A 1099 -89.70 -6.13 31.52
CA LYS A 1099 -89.62 -4.72 31.94
C LYS A 1099 -89.92 -3.73 30.81
N LEU A 1100 -89.68 -4.12 29.56
CA LEU A 1100 -90.03 -3.34 28.35
C LEU A 1100 -91.50 -3.48 27.92
N GLY A 1101 -92.26 -4.40 28.52
CA GLY A 1101 -93.64 -4.69 28.15
C GLY A 1101 -93.82 -5.73 27.03
N ASN A 1102 -92.72 -6.32 26.55
CA ASN A 1102 -92.70 -7.37 25.52
C ASN A 1102 -92.97 -8.73 26.17
N TYR A 1103 -94.19 -8.92 26.67
CA TYR A 1103 -94.53 -10.07 27.51
C TYR A 1103 -94.49 -11.41 26.75
N MET A 1104 -94.84 -11.42 25.46
CA MET A 1104 -94.86 -12.66 24.67
C MET A 1104 -93.43 -13.18 24.45
N GLU A 1105 -92.50 -12.31 24.05
CA GLU A 1105 -91.08 -12.60 23.87
C GLU A 1105 -90.42 -12.97 25.20
N SER A 1106 -90.80 -12.30 26.30
CA SER A 1106 -90.36 -12.68 27.65
C SER A 1106 -90.73 -14.12 27.98
N VAL A 1107 -91.97 -14.55 27.72
CA VAL A 1107 -92.42 -15.91 27.98
C VAL A 1107 -91.65 -16.91 27.12
N GLU A 1108 -91.45 -16.61 25.84
CA GLU A 1108 -90.74 -17.50 24.91
C GLU A 1108 -89.30 -17.76 25.38
N ILE A 1109 -88.56 -16.68 25.70
CA ILE A 1109 -87.16 -16.78 26.14
C ILE A 1109 -87.04 -17.49 27.49
N LEU A 1110 -87.90 -17.16 28.46
CA LEU A 1110 -87.86 -17.81 29.78
C LEU A 1110 -88.28 -19.28 29.71
N THR A 1111 -89.16 -19.65 28.78
CA THR A 1111 -89.49 -21.07 28.52
C THR A 1111 -88.31 -21.83 27.94
N LYS A 1112 -87.56 -21.22 27.00
CA LYS A 1112 -86.31 -21.80 26.51
C LYS A 1112 -85.32 -22.06 27.65
N LEU A 1113 -85.15 -21.11 28.58
CA LEU A 1113 -84.28 -21.28 29.76
C LEU A 1113 -84.73 -22.43 30.67
N LEU A 1114 -86.01 -22.49 31.00
CA LEU A 1114 -86.55 -23.49 31.94
C LEU A 1114 -86.51 -24.91 31.36
N ASN A 1115 -86.60 -25.04 30.03
CA ASN A 1115 -86.38 -26.32 29.34
C ASN A 1115 -84.91 -26.77 29.36
N LEU A 1116 -83.94 -25.86 29.50
CA LEU A 1116 -82.51 -26.19 29.56
C LEU A 1116 -82.05 -26.66 30.95
N ASN A 1117 -82.59 -26.08 32.03
CA ASN A 1117 -82.05 -26.23 33.40
C ASN A 1117 -82.90 -27.10 34.35
N ASN A 1118 -83.90 -27.82 33.83
CA ASN A 1118 -85.03 -28.37 34.58
C ASN A 1118 -85.87 -27.27 35.28
N GLU A 1119 -87.20 -27.33 35.10
CA GLU A 1119 -88.13 -26.25 35.49
C GLU A 1119 -88.04 -25.81 36.96
N SER A 1120 -87.46 -26.61 37.87
CA SER A 1120 -87.49 -26.37 39.32
C SER A 1120 -86.32 -25.58 39.91
N LYS A 1121 -85.32 -25.17 39.11
CA LYS A 1121 -84.08 -24.57 39.64
C LYS A 1121 -83.87 -23.08 39.40
N ASN A 1122 -84.77 -22.39 38.69
CA ASN A 1122 -84.63 -20.94 38.44
C ASN A 1122 -85.91 -20.17 38.83
N ASN A 1123 -85.97 -19.81 40.11
CA ASN A 1123 -87.10 -19.08 40.69
C ASN A 1123 -87.29 -17.70 40.07
N ASN A 1124 -86.20 -17.00 39.70
CA ASN A 1124 -86.28 -15.71 39.01
C ASN A 1124 -86.96 -15.82 37.65
N ALA A 1125 -86.62 -16.86 36.87
CA ALA A 1125 -87.20 -17.11 35.57
C ALA A 1125 -88.68 -17.52 35.66
N LEU A 1126 -89.02 -18.44 36.57
CA LEU A 1126 -90.42 -18.81 36.85
C LEU A 1126 -91.25 -17.62 37.31
N ARG A 1127 -90.73 -16.83 38.24
CA ARG A 1127 -91.39 -15.62 38.77
C ARG A 1127 -91.69 -14.62 37.66
N THR A 1128 -90.68 -14.30 36.85
CA THR A 1128 -90.81 -13.35 35.74
C THR A 1128 -91.76 -13.88 34.66
N ARG A 1129 -91.71 -15.19 34.36
CA ARG A 1129 -92.61 -15.82 33.36
C ARG A 1129 -94.05 -15.85 33.87
N GLY A 1130 -94.27 -16.15 35.14
CA GLY A 1130 -95.58 -16.07 35.80
C GLY A 1130 -96.15 -14.65 35.77
N GLN A 1131 -95.32 -13.65 36.09
CA GLN A 1131 -95.68 -12.24 35.96
C GLN A 1131 -96.06 -11.87 34.51
N ALA A 1132 -95.29 -12.32 33.52
CA ALA A 1132 -95.59 -12.08 32.10
C ALA A 1132 -96.90 -12.77 31.67
N TYR A 1133 -97.14 -14.02 32.09
CA TYR A 1133 -98.40 -14.71 31.85
C TYR A 1133 -99.60 -13.99 32.47
N CYS A 1134 -99.44 -13.40 33.66
CA CYS A 1134 -100.49 -12.57 34.26
C CYS A 1134 -100.81 -11.33 33.42
N MET A 1135 -99.81 -10.72 32.77
CA MET A 1135 -100.01 -9.57 31.89
C MET A 1135 -100.62 -9.96 30.53
N LEU A 1136 -100.37 -11.18 30.05
CA LEU A 1136 -100.99 -11.78 28.87
C LEU A 1136 -102.35 -12.44 29.14
N GLU A 1137 -102.95 -12.16 30.30
CA GLU A 1137 -104.24 -12.72 30.75
C GLU A 1137 -104.29 -14.27 30.84
N SER A 1138 -103.14 -14.92 30.79
CA SER A 1138 -102.98 -16.38 30.91
C SER A 1138 -102.88 -16.79 32.38
N TYR A 1139 -103.93 -16.49 33.15
CA TYR A 1139 -103.89 -16.57 34.62
C TYR A 1139 -103.62 -17.97 35.19
N ASN A 1140 -104.08 -19.04 34.53
CA ASN A 1140 -103.80 -20.41 34.98
C ASN A 1140 -102.32 -20.79 34.86
N SER A 1141 -101.67 -20.39 33.75
CA SER A 1141 -100.23 -20.58 33.55
C SER A 1141 -99.42 -19.71 34.52
N SER A 1142 -99.88 -18.48 34.79
CA SER A 1142 -99.32 -17.61 35.82
C SER A 1142 -99.33 -18.29 37.20
N LEU A 1143 -100.47 -18.80 37.65
CA LEU A 1143 -100.58 -19.51 38.93
C LEU A 1143 -99.66 -20.75 38.99
N LYS A 1144 -99.55 -21.51 37.89
CA LYS A 1144 -98.69 -22.70 37.84
C LYS A 1144 -97.23 -22.35 38.13
N ASP A 1145 -96.70 -21.31 37.49
CA ASP A 1145 -95.31 -20.89 37.69
C ASP A 1145 -95.10 -20.23 39.06
N LEU A 1146 -96.02 -19.36 39.50
CA LEU A 1146 -95.91 -18.66 40.77
C LEU A 1146 -96.06 -19.57 41.99
N ASN A 1147 -96.90 -20.62 41.90
CA ASN A 1147 -96.98 -21.64 42.95
C ASN A 1147 -95.65 -22.39 43.08
N LYS A 1148 -95.04 -22.80 41.96
CA LYS A 1148 -93.72 -23.47 42.00
C LYS A 1148 -92.65 -22.61 42.68
N VAL A 1149 -92.65 -21.29 42.42
CA VAL A 1149 -91.74 -20.37 43.13
C VAL A 1149 -92.04 -20.37 44.62
N LEU A 1150 -93.30 -20.22 45.02
CA LEU A 1150 -93.68 -20.13 46.44
C LEU A 1150 -93.62 -21.46 47.20
N ASP A 1151 -93.63 -22.60 46.50
CA ASP A 1151 -93.37 -23.92 47.09
C ASP A 1151 -91.89 -24.05 47.50
N THR A 1152 -90.98 -23.36 46.80
CA THR A 1152 -89.53 -23.37 47.10
C THR A 1152 -89.07 -22.17 47.93
N GLU A 1153 -89.64 -20.99 47.69
CA GLU A 1153 -89.38 -19.74 48.40
C GLU A 1153 -90.71 -19.12 48.91
N PRO A 1154 -91.27 -19.61 50.03
CA PRO A 1154 -92.59 -19.20 50.53
C PRO A 1154 -92.72 -17.72 50.93
N ASN A 1155 -91.58 -17.04 51.06
CA ASN A 1155 -91.45 -15.64 51.47
C ASN A 1155 -90.92 -14.75 50.32
N ASP A 1156 -91.06 -15.16 49.06
CA ASP A 1156 -90.79 -14.28 47.92
C ASP A 1156 -91.92 -13.24 47.78
N ALA A 1157 -91.63 -12.02 48.24
CA ALA A 1157 -92.59 -10.92 48.22
C ALA A 1157 -93.06 -10.56 46.80
N GLU A 1158 -92.17 -10.62 45.80
CA GLU A 1158 -92.52 -10.33 44.40
C GLU A 1158 -93.44 -11.40 43.80
N ALA A 1159 -93.18 -12.68 44.10
CA ALA A 1159 -94.03 -13.78 43.65
C ALA A 1159 -95.40 -13.74 44.33
N LEU A 1160 -95.47 -13.41 45.63
CA LEU A 1160 -96.73 -13.20 46.36
C LEU A 1160 -97.54 -12.04 45.75
N ARG A 1161 -96.91 -10.90 45.42
CA ARG A 1161 -97.61 -9.80 44.71
C ARG A 1161 -98.19 -10.25 43.39
N ALA A 1162 -97.39 -10.95 42.58
CA ALA A 1162 -97.79 -11.41 41.27
C ALA A 1162 -98.94 -12.42 41.36
N ARG A 1163 -98.91 -13.32 42.35
CA ARG A 1163 -99.95 -14.33 42.57
C ARG A 1163 -101.23 -13.70 43.12
N GLY A 1164 -101.09 -12.78 44.06
CA GLY A 1164 -102.18 -11.96 44.58
C GLY A 1164 -102.89 -11.17 43.47
N LYS A 1165 -102.14 -10.55 42.56
CA LYS A 1165 -102.71 -9.91 41.35
C LYS A 1165 -103.43 -10.92 40.44
N THR A 1166 -102.83 -12.09 40.22
CA THR A 1166 -103.43 -13.15 39.40
C THR A 1166 -104.76 -13.63 40.00
N TYR A 1167 -104.82 -13.83 41.32
CA TYR A 1167 -106.05 -14.18 42.02
C TYR A 1167 -107.12 -13.11 41.96
N TYR A 1168 -106.74 -11.83 42.01
CA TYR A 1168 -107.66 -10.71 41.81
C TYR A 1168 -108.37 -10.81 40.45
N HIS A 1169 -107.61 -11.02 39.36
CA HIS A 1169 -108.19 -11.16 38.02
C HIS A 1169 -109.05 -12.42 37.86
N LEU A 1170 -108.73 -13.51 38.57
CA LEU A 1170 -109.56 -14.72 38.64
C LEU A 1170 -110.78 -14.59 39.57
N LYS A 1171 -111.06 -13.39 40.11
CA LYS A 1171 -112.12 -13.11 41.08
C LYS A 1171 -112.02 -13.90 42.38
N LYS A 1172 -110.84 -14.42 42.71
CA LYS A 1172 -110.53 -15.13 43.97
C LYS A 1172 -110.03 -14.14 45.02
N TYR A 1173 -110.85 -13.15 45.37
CA TYR A 1173 -110.44 -11.98 46.15
C TYR A 1173 -109.90 -12.32 47.55
N LYS A 1174 -110.44 -13.33 48.24
CA LYS A 1174 -109.92 -13.76 49.56
C LYS A 1174 -108.46 -14.23 49.50
N LYS A 1175 -108.14 -15.09 48.53
CA LYS A 1175 -106.76 -15.57 48.30
C LYS A 1175 -105.83 -14.45 47.81
N SER A 1176 -106.37 -13.53 47.01
CA SER A 1176 -105.64 -12.32 46.60
C SER A 1176 -105.25 -11.47 47.81
N LEU A 1177 -106.18 -11.27 48.74
CA LEU A 1177 -105.97 -10.50 49.97
C LEU A 1177 -104.92 -11.14 50.87
N GLU A 1178 -104.95 -12.47 51.04
CA GLU A 1178 -103.96 -13.23 51.81
C GLU A 1178 -102.53 -13.03 51.25
N ASP A 1179 -102.33 -13.27 49.95
CA ASP A 1179 -101.02 -13.14 49.31
C ASP A 1179 -100.50 -11.69 49.33
N LEU A 1180 -101.37 -10.70 49.09
CA LEU A 1180 -100.99 -9.29 49.10
C LEU A 1180 -100.67 -8.79 50.51
N THR A 1181 -101.36 -9.29 51.53
CA THR A 1181 -101.06 -8.98 52.94
C THR A 1181 -99.71 -9.57 53.34
N LYS A 1182 -99.48 -10.84 53.04
CA LYS A 1182 -98.19 -11.50 53.30
C LYS A 1182 -97.04 -10.80 52.56
N SER A 1183 -97.27 -10.33 51.34
CA SER A 1183 -96.27 -9.53 50.62
C SER A 1183 -95.92 -8.22 51.32
N LEU A 1184 -96.93 -7.51 51.87
CA LEU A 1184 -96.74 -6.24 52.57
C LEU A 1184 -96.12 -6.40 53.96
N GLU A 1185 -96.26 -7.56 54.59
CA GLU A 1185 -95.52 -7.91 55.81
C GLU A 1185 -94.02 -8.03 55.53
N LEU A 1186 -93.65 -8.56 54.36
CA LEU A 1186 -92.26 -8.73 53.92
C LEU A 1186 -91.65 -7.42 53.40
N GLU A 1187 -92.42 -6.64 52.64
CA GLU A 1187 -92.01 -5.34 52.09
C GLU A 1187 -93.03 -4.26 52.45
N GLN A 1188 -92.85 -3.67 53.63
CA GLN A 1188 -93.73 -2.61 54.12
C GLN A 1188 -93.71 -1.41 53.17
N GLY A 1189 -94.90 -0.87 52.88
CA GLY A 1189 -95.04 0.33 52.06
C GLY A 1189 -94.95 0.12 50.54
N HIS A 1190 -94.83 -1.12 50.03
CA HIS A 1190 -94.68 -1.33 48.59
C HIS A 1190 -95.91 -0.80 47.81
N PRO A 1191 -95.78 0.24 46.95
CA PRO A 1191 -96.92 0.98 46.41
C PRO A 1191 -97.86 0.11 45.58
N PHE A 1192 -97.29 -0.75 44.72
CA PHE A 1192 -98.08 -1.69 43.92
C PHE A 1192 -98.92 -2.64 44.78
N ALA A 1193 -98.36 -3.16 45.87
CA ALA A 1193 -99.04 -4.15 46.71
C ALA A 1193 -100.16 -3.48 47.52
N LEU A 1194 -99.91 -2.28 48.06
CA LEU A 1194 -100.92 -1.45 48.72
C LEU A 1194 -102.08 -1.15 47.76
N ARG A 1195 -101.81 -0.65 46.55
CA ARG A 1195 -102.85 -0.39 45.55
C ARG A 1195 -103.63 -1.65 45.18
N SER A 1196 -102.92 -2.76 44.93
CA SER A 1196 -103.55 -4.02 44.59
C SER A 1196 -104.41 -4.56 45.74
N ARG A 1197 -103.98 -4.41 46.99
CA ARG A 1197 -104.73 -4.86 48.18
C ARG A 1197 -105.95 -3.97 48.42
N GLY A 1198 -105.81 -2.65 48.26
CA GLY A 1198 -106.92 -1.71 48.31
C GLY A 1198 -108.00 -2.02 47.26
N LYS A 1199 -107.61 -2.30 46.00
CA LYS A 1199 -108.53 -2.80 44.97
C LYS A 1199 -109.24 -4.09 45.38
N THR A 1200 -108.52 -5.04 45.98
CA THR A 1200 -109.12 -6.29 46.47
C THR A 1200 -110.10 -6.05 47.62
N HIS A 1201 -109.78 -5.15 48.56
CA HIS A 1201 -110.68 -4.72 49.63
C HIS A 1201 -111.96 -4.08 49.08
N PHE A 1202 -111.85 -3.21 48.07
CA PHE A 1202 -113.01 -2.63 47.38
C PHE A 1202 -113.93 -3.73 46.81
N MET A 1203 -113.38 -4.74 46.13
CA MET A 1203 -114.18 -5.84 45.57
C MET A 1203 -114.82 -6.75 46.63
N LEU A 1204 -114.33 -6.71 47.88
CA LEU A 1204 -114.91 -7.39 49.05
C LEU A 1204 -115.85 -6.49 49.86
N CYS A 1205 -116.12 -5.27 49.39
CA CYS A 1205 -116.91 -4.24 50.07
C CYS A 1205 -116.29 -3.74 51.41
N HIS A 1206 -114.96 -3.89 51.58
CA HIS A 1206 -114.20 -3.36 52.72
C HIS A 1206 -113.67 -1.95 52.36
N TYR A 1207 -114.58 -0.98 52.29
CA TYR A 1207 -114.29 0.32 51.65
C TYR A 1207 -113.31 1.20 52.46
N GLU A 1208 -113.34 1.15 53.80
CA GLU A 1208 -112.43 1.95 54.64
C GLU A 1208 -110.99 1.42 54.59
N GLU A 1209 -110.83 0.09 54.63
CA GLU A 1209 -109.53 -0.57 54.45
C GLU A 1209 -108.98 -0.35 53.04
N SER A 1210 -109.85 -0.34 52.02
CA SER A 1210 -109.51 0.05 50.65
C SER A 1210 -108.92 1.46 50.58
N LEU A 1211 -109.58 2.45 51.21
CA LEU A 1211 -109.07 3.83 51.28
C LEU A 1211 -107.75 3.92 52.03
N ALA A 1212 -107.59 3.23 53.15
CA ALA A 1212 -106.37 3.25 53.95
C ALA A 1212 -105.16 2.77 53.14
N ASP A 1213 -105.30 1.68 52.40
CA ASP A 1213 -104.25 1.15 51.53
C ASP A 1213 -103.99 2.04 50.31
N LEU A 1214 -105.03 2.57 49.67
CA LEU A 1214 -104.90 3.47 48.53
C LEU A 1214 -104.24 4.80 48.90
N ASN A 1215 -104.52 5.34 50.09
CA ASN A 1215 -103.85 6.53 50.62
C ASN A 1215 -102.36 6.28 50.83
N LYS A 1216 -102.00 5.21 51.53
CA LYS A 1216 -100.59 4.83 51.72
C LYS A 1216 -99.87 4.57 50.40
N SER A 1217 -100.56 3.98 49.41
CA SER A 1217 -99.98 3.82 48.07
C SER A 1217 -99.67 5.17 47.40
N LEU A 1218 -100.53 6.17 47.58
CA LEU A 1218 -100.40 7.50 46.97
C LEU A 1218 -99.43 8.40 47.74
N GLU A 1219 -99.17 8.15 49.03
CA GLU A 1219 -98.04 8.78 49.74
C GLU A 1219 -96.70 8.46 49.05
N HIS A 1220 -96.56 7.23 48.53
CA HIS A 1220 -95.37 6.80 47.82
C HIS A 1220 -95.39 7.11 46.32
N GLU A 1221 -96.54 7.01 45.65
CA GLU A 1221 -96.70 7.35 44.23
C GLU A 1221 -97.88 8.34 44.03
N PRO A 1222 -97.70 9.64 44.31
CA PRO A 1222 -98.80 10.61 44.33
C PRO A 1222 -99.53 10.78 43.00
N ASP A 1223 -98.80 10.62 41.89
CA ASP A 1223 -99.32 10.79 40.54
C ASP A 1223 -99.80 9.46 39.91
N ASN A 1224 -100.00 8.41 40.72
CA ASN A 1224 -100.45 7.13 40.20
C ASN A 1224 -101.95 7.14 39.84
N ILE A 1225 -102.23 7.33 38.55
CA ILE A 1225 -103.59 7.38 37.99
C ILE A 1225 -104.43 6.15 38.38
N ASP A 1226 -103.84 4.95 38.44
CA ASP A 1226 -104.58 3.72 38.73
C ASP A 1226 -105.00 3.64 40.21
N ALA A 1227 -104.18 4.16 41.13
CA ALA A 1227 -104.55 4.31 42.54
C ALA A 1227 -105.61 5.39 42.71
N LEU A 1228 -105.44 6.57 42.09
CA LEU A 1228 -106.43 7.66 42.12
C LEU A 1228 -107.79 7.21 41.56
N LYS A 1229 -107.82 6.52 40.41
CA LYS A 1229 -109.07 5.96 39.83
C LYS A 1229 -109.74 4.95 40.76
N SER A 1230 -108.96 4.18 41.51
CA SER A 1230 -109.50 3.22 42.49
C SER A 1230 -110.04 3.92 43.74
N ARG A 1231 -109.40 5.01 44.16
CA ARG A 1231 -109.81 5.84 45.30
C ARG A 1231 -111.08 6.63 44.98
N VAL A 1232 -111.18 7.21 43.78
CA VAL A 1232 -112.42 7.81 43.24
C VAL A 1232 -113.60 6.82 43.28
N LYS A 1233 -113.39 5.58 42.82
CA LYS A 1233 -114.43 4.54 42.90
C LYS A 1233 -114.84 4.24 44.35
N THR A 1234 -113.87 4.17 45.26
CA THR A 1234 -114.12 3.91 46.68
C THR A 1234 -114.86 5.08 47.34
N TYR A 1235 -114.50 6.34 47.03
CA TYR A 1235 -115.19 7.53 47.50
C TYR A 1235 -116.62 7.64 46.97
N SER A 1236 -116.86 7.21 45.72
CA SER A 1236 -118.21 7.16 45.14
C SER A 1236 -119.12 6.23 45.95
N GLU A 1237 -118.66 5.02 46.31
CA GLU A 1237 -119.44 4.08 47.12
C GLU A 1237 -119.65 4.56 48.56
N LEU A 1238 -118.70 5.33 49.12
CA LEU A 1238 -118.79 5.93 50.46
C LEU A 1238 -119.52 7.29 50.51
N GLY A 1239 -119.93 7.84 49.36
CA GLY A 1239 -120.61 9.15 49.27
C GLY A 1239 -119.72 10.38 49.53
N ARG A 1240 -118.39 10.25 49.51
CA ARG A 1240 -117.41 11.32 49.82
C ARG A 1240 -117.10 12.17 48.58
N LYS A 1241 -118.01 13.09 48.24
CA LYS A 1241 -118.00 13.83 46.95
C LYS A 1241 -116.85 14.82 46.80
N GLU A 1242 -116.41 15.47 47.87
CA GLU A 1242 -115.37 16.51 47.82
C GLU A 1242 -114.00 15.90 47.52
N GLU A 1243 -113.63 14.83 48.23
CA GLU A 1243 -112.38 14.10 48.03
C GLU A 1243 -112.35 13.39 46.67
N MET A 1244 -113.50 12.87 46.21
CA MET A 1244 -113.65 12.30 44.87
C MET A 1244 -113.34 13.33 43.77
N GLN A 1245 -113.85 14.56 43.89
CA GLN A 1245 -113.63 15.61 42.90
C GLN A 1245 -112.17 16.07 42.89
N ALA A 1246 -111.51 16.11 44.05
CA ALA A 1246 -110.09 16.43 44.15
C ALA A 1246 -109.22 15.42 43.37
N ASP A 1247 -109.48 14.12 43.53
CA ASP A 1247 -108.75 13.08 42.81
C ASP A 1247 -109.02 13.10 41.29
N LEU A 1248 -110.27 13.38 40.88
CA LEU A 1248 -110.61 13.54 39.46
C LEU A 1248 -109.85 14.70 38.81
N ASN A 1249 -109.78 15.84 39.49
CA ASN A 1249 -109.02 17.00 39.02
C ASN A 1249 -107.51 16.67 38.91
N GLN A 1250 -106.98 15.92 39.89
CA GLN A 1250 -105.58 15.49 39.88
C GLN A 1250 -105.30 14.52 38.71
N ILE A 1251 -106.18 13.56 38.43
CA ILE A 1251 -106.05 12.65 37.28
C ILE A 1251 -105.99 13.43 35.97
N ILE A 1252 -106.89 14.41 35.78
CA ILE A 1252 -106.92 15.24 34.56
C ILE A 1252 -105.59 15.99 34.39
N LEU A 1253 -105.10 16.61 35.46
CA LEU A 1253 -103.82 17.34 35.46
C LEU A 1253 -102.64 16.44 35.06
N ILE A 1254 -102.61 15.20 35.57
CA ILE A 1254 -101.56 14.22 35.25
C ILE A 1254 -101.67 13.75 33.79
N GLU A 1255 -102.88 13.45 33.31
CA GLU A 1255 -103.11 13.01 31.93
C GLU A 1255 -102.75 14.13 30.92
N GLU A 1256 -103.00 15.40 31.25
CA GLU A 1256 -102.55 16.55 30.45
C GLU A 1256 -101.03 16.72 30.43
N ARG A 1257 -100.34 16.56 31.58
CA ARG A 1257 -98.87 16.58 31.61
C ARG A 1257 -98.28 15.48 30.74
N LYS A 1258 -98.81 14.26 30.82
CA LYS A 1258 -98.37 13.13 29.97
C LYS A 1258 -98.56 13.41 28.49
N ARG A 1259 -99.70 13.97 28.07
CA ARG A 1259 -99.91 14.36 26.66
C ARG A 1259 -98.89 15.39 26.19
N LYS A 1260 -98.54 16.38 27.02
CA LYS A 1260 -97.51 17.39 26.69
C LYS A 1260 -96.12 16.76 26.60
N GLU A 1261 -95.77 15.83 27.49
CA GLU A 1261 -94.50 15.10 27.45
C GLU A 1261 -94.40 14.17 26.23
N ASP A 1262 -95.46 13.45 25.89
CA ASP A 1262 -95.51 12.61 24.69
C ASP A 1262 -95.38 13.46 23.42
N HIS A 1263 -96.02 14.63 23.38
CA HIS A 1263 -95.89 15.57 22.26
C HIS A 1263 -94.45 16.11 22.15
N LEU A 1264 -93.84 16.48 23.28
CA LEU A 1264 -92.44 16.93 23.34
C LEU A 1264 -91.47 15.82 22.91
N LYS A 1265 -91.71 14.58 23.31
CA LYS A 1265 -90.92 13.41 22.91
C LYS A 1265 -91.03 13.14 21.41
N THR A 1266 -92.25 13.21 20.87
CA THR A 1266 -92.50 13.05 19.44
C THR A 1266 -91.83 14.15 18.61
N LEU A 1267 -91.80 15.39 19.13
CA LEU A 1267 -91.11 16.53 18.52
C LEU A 1267 -89.58 16.39 18.58
N LYS A 1268 -89.03 15.90 19.70
CA LYS A 1268 -87.60 15.60 19.83
C LYS A 1268 -87.15 14.48 18.88
N GLU A 1269 -87.98 13.44 18.73
CA GLU A 1269 -87.75 12.34 17.79
C GLU A 1269 -87.81 12.78 16.32
N SER A 1270 -88.70 13.73 15.97
CA SER A 1270 -88.79 14.27 14.60
C SER A 1270 -87.67 15.25 14.25
N LEU A 1271 -87.08 15.94 15.23
CA LEU A 1271 -85.98 16.89 15.05
C LEU A 1271 -84.56 16.26 15.15
N GLY A 1272 -84.46 14.95 15.44
CA GLY A 1272 -83.17 14.26 15.52
C GLY A 1272 -82.27 14.65 16.70
N LEU A 1273 -82.79 15.41 17.67
CA LEU A 1273 -82.06 15.84 18.86
C LEU A 1273 -82.07 14.73 19.92
N LYS A 1274 -80.96 13.98 20.04
CA LYS A 1274 -80.73 13.08 21.16
C LYS A 1274 -80.03 13.84 22.30
N GLY A 1275 -80.86 14.47 23.13
CA GLY A 1275 -80.52 15.22 24.35
C GLY A 1275 -81.75 15.95 24.87
#